data_AF-A0AAV9TS81-F1
#
_entry.id   AF-A0AAV9TS81-F1
#
_cell.length_a   1.000
_cell.length_b   1.000
_cell.length_c   1.000
_cell.angle_alpha   90.00
_cell.angle_beta   90.00
_cell.angle_gamma   90.00
#
_symmetry.space_group_name_H-M   'P 1'
#
loop_
_entity.id
_entity.type
_entity.pdbx_description
1 polymer ?
#
loop_
_entity_poly.entity_id
_entity_poly.type
_entity_poly.pdbx_seq_one_letter_code
_entity_poly.pdbx_strand_id
1 'polypeptide(L)'
;MPSTVRLYSILIAFGVCKALSSSGCTEKQDHFRDPPSRQRPRFRYWLPDASVDPDVVKADIKSAGGIGAGGVEFLPFYNYGGELGGPPLGVDWSTYGFGTPAYLQLFTSALEAHKEGGMAMDFSLGPNQGQGIPAHHDDEGLQWDLITTAQELSFGGTFNHTIPGWGGGELVAAISAIVVSRRNVSYNVTAITGLSTVTYEDLILKNGSLEDVTNMVSEDGSLLLEVPEASPGGLGYELFFFYQKLSHNQNVHFSSNTTGSIWDNGSYVVDHFSARGAQKVQDFWEHYILVDNVKELLKETGNYGWEDSLEIKSNVSWTPTLPTRFIEVFGYDLRPYLPLIVFGNNNINIQNNSPGGIQCKLDTPDQGEGYVNDYRAVLAKGYQEYLATLSRWLQSLGLGLSSQPSYNMPMDMEASIPFVDAPECESLQWHDNVDGYRQFSGPANLARKKVISNELGAISGRAYSLTIPELLFAMNRAVSGGVNQFVIHGQSYTGNYPQTTWPGYTAFIYYISELYSAKRPDWDHGFHAALDYMARIQHVQQKGIPRTDVAFYNKQTVTDPNMATIYRFDDLAKQGWSYAYLSPDNLNLPQAYVEDNLLAPADARFQAMVVLGSQNVTQNSLAQLKVFADAGLPVIMAGGVPAEYATQNRTAIDERLFNSSMTDLLQHKHVKQVREGEISQSLEYLGLKPRVGVRTNGTWYTTWREDAADGMSYAYIFGDTAAASGEVFVEATGIPYFFNPWTGTREPVLNYKIEGHTTVIPLKLAGNQTKIIAFSQNPIENVEVPKSYATDLSENVIGYNVTLNGVLLHVAATPKSTLLTLSTGKTVQHESKAPDPFELKTWELVLELWEAPRNMSDATIKAVKSNTTHQLSNLVSWTEIDAAANASGVGYYHTNFTWPPGSVQDNSVSLGAYIRFPPVLNAITVYINGARLAPLDYVDPIADITQYLISGSNDVVAVVPIRLGMFVDLSPSTVGISCKEQPPPTRGNFPGPHALLVWEGRRVLLILVFVNFFALFLLFIIFFCLFLLITPFSLSLLITLFSFLLTLFALFTLLTLFTLLTLLTLLTLLTLFTLFVLLTLFSLLLAIFAFLAFFTFFTFFALFALLALLTLLTLLALFSLFSLCSFLSCFFLFTALFFLARLSIFLFLVIAVTGVIILTGTTGIHTFPEVRKHERGWRLLVPVIRNVAELTFVISRIVDATARARCCCGLRWRLFAVLALHHRIILHLCVLTLLARLGPALVLGVTALFSISSRSMRPVPAARDRTDAGLGWRNR
;
A
#
# COMPACT_ATOMS: atom_id res chain seq x y z
N MET A 1 23.23 -35.48 68.81
CA MET A 1 23.14 -34.48 69.91
C MET A 1 24.51 -33.86 70.10
N PRO A 2 24.61 -32.59 70.53
CA PRO A 2 23.75 -31.42 70.28
C PRO A 2 24.45 -30.52 69.23
N SER A 3 24.14 -29.24 68.92
CA SER A 3 23.14 -28.24 69.35
C SER A 3 22.99 -27.23 68.18
N THR A 4 21.83 -26.93 67.58
CA THR A 4 20.76 -25.97 68.00
C THR A 4 21.21 -24.50 68.10
N VAL A 5 20.51 -23.44 67.62
CA VAL A 5 19.21 -23.29 66.88
C VAL A 5 19.01 -21.81 66.44
N ARG A 6 17.95 -21.52 65.63
CA ARG A 6 17.41 -20.20 65.16
C ARG A 6 18.06 -19.62 63.89
N LEU A 7 17.36 -19.54 62.74
CA LEU A 7 16.10 -18.83 62.35
C LEU A 7 16.35 -17.32 62.08
N TYR A 8 15.90 -16.67 60.99
CA TYR A 8 14.96 -17.08 59.92
C TYR A 8 15.24 -16.35 58.57
N SER A 9 14.72 -16.95 57.48
CA SER A 9 14.10 -16.40 56.25
C SER A 9 14.07 -14.86 56.04
N ILE A 10 14.17 -14.28 54.83
CA ILE A 10 13.63 -14.60 53.47
C ILE A 10 14.62 -14.07 52.38
N LEU A 11 14.38 -14.37 51.09
CA LEU A 11 15.12 -13.98 49.85
C LEU A 11 16.32 -14.86 49.46
N ILE A 12 16.07 -15.81 48.55
CA ILE A 12 16.86 -16.17 47.33
C ILE A 12 16.05 -17.27 46.64
N ALA A 13 15.30 -16.92 45.59
CA ALA A 13 14.44 -17.85 44.82
C ALA A 13 14.21 -17.42 43.36
N PHE A 14 15.03 -16.49 42.84
CA PHE A 14 15.11 -16.11 41.43
C PHE A 14 16.59 -16.14 41.04
N GLY A 15 17.03 -17.18 40.32
CA GLY A 15 18.48 -17.33 40.04
C GLY A 15 18.96 -18.65 39.40
N VAL A 16 18.12 -19.66 39.15
CA VAL A 16 18.55 -20.90 38.47
C VAL A 16 17.51 -21.32 37.41
N CYS A 17 17.56 -20.71 36.23
CA CYS A 17 16.91 -21.24 35.02
C CYS A 17 17.52 -20.66 33.72
N LYS A 18 18.86 -20.61 33.62
CA LYS A 18 19.55 -20.12 32.41
C LYS A 18 20.92 -20.80 32.16
N ALA A 19 20.94 -22.14 32.17
CA ALA A 19 22.13 -22.94 31.84
C ALA A 19 21.82 -24.41 31.48
N LEU A 20 20.90 -24.67 30.54
CA LEU A 20 20.74 -25.99 29.92
C LEU A 20 20.52 -25.84 28.41
N SER A 21 21.55 -26.15 27.64
CA SER A 21 21.50 -26.27 26.18
C SER A 21 22.33 -27.48 25.73
N SER A 22 22.15 -27.92 24.49
CA SER A 22 22.90 -29.03 23.84
C SER A 22 22.59 -30.48 24.27
N SER A 23 21.31 -30.87 24.32
CA SER A 23 20.94 -32.25 23.92
C SER A 23 19.52 -32.37 23.35
N GLY A 24 19.40 -32.32 22.02
CA GLY A 24 18.38 -33.06 21.28
C GLY A 24 16.89 -32.69 21.45
N CYS A 25 16.51 -31.42 21.23
CA CYS A 25 15.20 -31.05 20.66
C CYS A 25 15.19 -29.56 20.29
N THR A 26 15.58 -29.22 19.05
CA THR A 26 15.31 -27.91 18.47
C THR A 26 13.91 -27.91 17.89
N GLU A 27 12.93 -27.45 18.67
CA GLU A 27 11.59 -27.14 18.18
C GLU A 27 11.71 -26.12 17.04
N LYS A 28 11.08 -26.40 15.88
CA LYS A 28 11.27 -25.60 14.67
C LYS A 28 10.59 -24.24 14.85
N GLN A 29 11.37 -23.18 15.06
CA GLN A 29 10.83 -21.85 15.41
C GLN A 29 9.81 -21.37 14.39
N ASP A 30 8.62 -21.03 14.87
CA ASP A 30 7.54 -20.54 14.02
C ASP A 30 7.69 -19.04 13.72
N HIS A 31 8.41 -18.75 12.65
CA HIS A 31 8.67 -17.39 12.18
C HIS A 31 7.43 -16.61 11.68
N PHE A 32 6.26 -17.26 11.52
CA PHE A 32 5.01 -16.51 11.33
C PHE A 32 4.42 -16.09 12.68
N ARG A 33 4.45 -16.97 13.69
CA ARG A 33 3.96 -16.63 15.03
C ARG A 33 4.84 -15.58 15.69
N ASP A 34 6.15 -15.71 15.58
CA ASP A 34 7.15 -14.75 16.06
C ASP A 34 8.20 -14.43 14.96
N PRO A 35 7.97 -13.37 14.17
CA PRO A 35 8.92 -12.92 13.15
C PRO A 35 10.25 -12.44 13.75
N PRO A 36 11.40 -12.76 13.12
CA PRO A 36 12.70 -12.30 13.58
C PRO A 36 12.84 -10.77 13.48
N SER A 37 13.69 -10.17 14.31
CA SER A 37 13.83 -8.70 14.44
C SER A 37 14.07 -7.96 13.12
N ARG A 38 14.84 -8.52 12.18
CA ARG A 38 15.04 -7.93 10.83
C ARG A 38 13.76 -7.85 9.98
N GLN A 39 12.70 -8.59 10.32
CA GLN A 39 11.38 -8.60 9.66
C GLN A 39 10.26 -8.00 10.54
N ARG A 40 10.59 -7.38 11.69
CA ARG A 40 9.67 -6.56 12.49
C ARG A 40 9.74 -5.10 12.02
N PRO A 41 8.72 -4.26 12.24
CA PRO A 41 8.77 -2.82 11.94
C PRO A 41 9.79 -2.13 12.87
N ARG A 42 10.35 -1.00 12.43
CA ARG A 42 11.24 -0.14 13.24
C ARG A 42 10.57 1.19 13.55
N PHE A 43 11.16 1.99 14.44
CA PHE A 43 10.87 3.43 14.52
C PHE A 43 12.06 4.22 13.98
N ARG A 44 11.83 5.31 13.25
CA ARG A 44 12.85 6.33 12.99
C ARG A 44 13.09 7.11 14.28
N TYR A 45 14.29 7.01 14.85
CA TYR A 45 14.62 7.54 16.18
C TYR A 45 15.23 8.93 16.09
N TRP A 46 14.47 9.94 16.51
CA TRP A 46 14.86 11.35 16.54
C TRP A 46 15.85 11.61 17.68
N LEU A 47 17.14 11.43 17.39
CA LEU A 47 18.21 11.91 18.23
C LEU A 47 18.44 13.41 17.92
N PRO A 48 18.37 14.34 18.90
CA PRO A 48 18.66 15.74 18.64
C PRO A 48 20.13 15.96 18.23
N ASP A 49 21.06 15.53 19.10
CA ASP A 49 22.51 15.50 18.90
C ASP A 49 23.17 14.62 19.97
N ALA A 50 24.51 14.59 20.01
CA ALA A 50 25.28 13.76 20.93
C ALA A 50 25.48 14.31 22.36
N SER A 51 24.81 15.42 22.76
CA SER A 51 24.88 15.95 24.14
C SER A 51 23.92 15.26 25.12
N VAL A 52 23.14 14.30 24.64
CA VAL A 52 22.16 13.53 25.42
C VAL A 52 22.77 12.42 26.27
N ASP A 53 21.99 11.89 27.22
CA ASP A 53 22.39 10.77 28.08
C ASP A 53 22.40 9.43 27.29
N PRO A 54 23.57 8.75 27.16
CA PRO A 54 23.65 7.47 26.47
C PRO A 54 22.83 6.35 27.11
N ASP A 55 22.66 6.33 28.44
CA ASP A 55 21.87 5.29 29.10
C ASP A 55 20.37 5.47 28.84
N VAL A 56 19.91 6.72 28.61
CA VAL A 56 18.54 6.98 28.15
C VAL A 56 18.34 6.55 26.70
N VAL A 57 19.31 6.80 25.80
CA VAL A 57 19.25 6.27 24.43
C VAL A 57 19.25 4.72 24.42
N LYS A 58 20.08 4.08 25.26
CA LYS A 58 20.04 2.63 25.48
C LYS A 58 18.68 2.16 26.01
N ALA A 59 18.04 2.91 26.90
CA ALA A 59 16.73 2.58 27.46
C ALA A 59 15.58 2.75 26.44
N ASP A 60 15.60 3.82 25.63
CA ASP A 60 14.62 4.08 24.58
C ASP A 60 14.61 2.98 23.51
N ILE A 61 15.81 2.56 23.07
CA ILE A 61 16.01 1.47 22.11
C ILE A 61 15.48 0.15 22.71
N LYS A 62 15.85 -0.18 23.94
CA LYS A 62 15.36 -1.39 24.65
C LYS A 62 13.85 -1.34 24.90
N SER A 63 13.27 -0.16 25.09
CA SER A 63 11.83 0.02 25.27
C SER A 63 11.05 -0.29 23.99
N ALA A 64 11.59 0.08 22.81
CA ALA A 64 10.98 -0.25 21.52
C ALA A 64 11.00 -1.77 21.26
N GLY A 65 12.13 -2.42 21.51
CA GLY A 65 12.22 -3.90 21.46
C GLY A 65 11.27 -4.58 22.45
N GLY A 66 11.10 -4.00 23.65
CA GLY A 66 10.17 -4.49 24.67
C GLY A 66 8.69 -4.50 24.26
N ILE A 67 8.30 -3.68 23.28
CA ILE A 67 6.95 -3.71 22.67
C ILE A 67 6.91 -4.40 21.29
N GLY A 68 7.99 -5.08 20.88
CA GLY A 68 8.02 -5.90 19.68
C GLY A 68 8.48 -5.21 18.38
N ALA A 69 9.10 -4.03 18.47
CA ALA A 69 9.82 -3.45 17.34
C ALA A 69 11.07 -4.28 16.98
N GLY A 70 11.53 -4.20 15.74
CA GLY A 70 12.75 -4.87 15.25
C GLY A 70 14.06 -4.21 15.66
N GLY A 71 13.99 -3.00 16.20
CA GLY A 71 15.09 -2.05 16.40
C GLY A 71 14.63 -0.65 16.06
N VAL A 72 15.58 0.27 15.90
CA VAL A 72 15.31 1.61 15.37
C VAL A 72 16.15 1.90 14.12
N GLU A 73 15.68 2.84 13.32
CA GLU A 73 16.50 3.57 12.36
C GLU A 73 17.09 4.78 13.07
N PHE A 74 18.40 4.78 13.29
CA PHE A 74 19.09 5.72 14.17
C PHE A 74 19.48 6.99 13.42
N LEU A 75 18.82 8.11 13.75
CA LEU A 75 18.87 9.35 12.98
C LEU A 75 19.20 10.58 13.88
N PRO A 76 20.41 11.17 13.75
CA PRO A 76 20.74 12.46 14.35
C PRO A 76 20.18 13.62 13.49
N PHE A 77 19.22 14.36 14.04
CA PHE A 77 18.25 15.16 13.28
C PHE A 77 18.42 16.69 13.35
N TYR A 78 19.27 17.22 14.24
CA TYR A 78 19.75 18.62 14.26
C TYR A 78 18.71 19.71 13.89
N ASN A 79 17.48 19.58 14.41
CA ASN A 79 16.34 20.45 14.09
C ASN A 79 16.13 20.68 12.57
N TYR A 80 16.12 19.59 11.78
CA TYR A 80 16.02 19.63 10.31
C TYR A 80 17.17 20.43 9.69
N GLY A 81 18.41 20.06 10.04
CA GLY A 81 19.61 20.68 9.47
C GLY A 81 19.87 22.13 9.89
N GLY A 82 19.21 22.61 10.95
CA GLY A 82 19.23 24.00 11.40
C GLY A 82 18.08 24.87 10.84
N GLU A 83 17.31 24.39 9.86
CA GLU A 83 16.20 25.13 9.23
C GLU A 83 15.07 25.47 10.22
N LEU A 84 14.84 24.61 11.22
CA LEU A 84 13.89 24.87 12.33
C LEU A 84 14.54 25.59 13.52
N GLY A 85 15.80 26.00 13.39
CA GLY A 85 16.59 26.68 14.42
C GLY A 85 17.88 25.91 14.77
N GLY A 86 18.97 26.65 14.96
CA GLY A 86 20.28 26.10 15.33
C GLY A 86 20.35 25.48 16.74
N PRO A 87 21.57 25.17 17.24
CA PRO A 87 21.75 24.51 18.53
C PRO A 87 21.15 25.35 19.68
N PRO A 88 20.42 24.73 20.63
CA PRO A 88 19.86 25.43 21.78
C PRO A 88 20.96 25.89 22.75
N LEU A 89 20.64 26.90 23.56
CA LEU A 89 21.57 27.49 24.53
C LEU A 89 22.14 26.43 25.49
N GLY A 90 23.45 26.20 25.39
CA GLY A 90 24.18 25.17 26.15
C GLY A 90 24.65 23.98 25.31
N VAL A 91 24.21 23.88 24.06
CA VAL A 91 24.67 22.90 23.06
C VAL A 91 25.63 23.57 22.07
N ASP A 92 26.58 22.78 21.57
CA ASP A 92 27.44 23.12 20.43
C ASP A 92 27.51 21.92 19.46
N TRP A 93 27.06 22.11 18.22
CA TRP A 93 27.11 21.06 17.20
C TRP A 93 28.51 20.86 16.60
N SER A 94 29.49 21.73 16.88
CA SER A 94 30.91 21.46 16.60
C SER A 94 31.44 20.33 17.49
N THR A 95 30.94 20.24 18.72
CA THR A 95 31.29 19.21 19.72
C THR A 95 30.39 17.98 19.66
N TYR A 96 29.08 18.16 19.44
CA TYR A 96 28.06 17.08 19.50
C TYR A 96 27.45 16.71 18.13
N GLY A 97 28.02 17.23 17.04
CA GLY A 97 27.62 16.98 15.66
C GLY A 97 27.94 15.56 15.16
N PHE A 98 27.49 15.26 13.94
CA PHE A 98 27.62 13.95 13.31
C PHE A 98 29.10 13.56 13.14
N GLY A 99 29.44 12.32 13.47
CA GLY A 99 30.81 11.80 13.38
C GLY A 99 31.84 12.43 14.34
N THR A 100 31.43 13.32 15.27
CA THR A 100 32.31 13.79 16.35
C THR A 100 32.66 12.64 17.32
N PRO A 101 33.74 12.74 18.12
CA PRO A 101 34.05 11.76 19.17
C PRO A 101 32.93 11.56 20.21
N ALA A 102 32.07 12.56 20.42
CA ALA A 102 30.88 12.43 21.27
C ALA A 102 29.78 11.61 20.58
N TYR A 103 29.49 11.90 19.31
CA TYR A 103 28.56 11.10 18.51
C TYR A 103 29.01 9.64 18.41
N LEU A 104 30.30 9.38 18.22
CA LEU A 104 30.86 8.03 18.14
C LEU A 104 30.59 7.19 19.40
N GLN A 105 30.75 7.79 20.59
CA GLN A 105 30.45 7.12 21.88
C GLN A 105 28.96 6.81 22.03
N LEU A 106 28.09 7.71 21.57
CA LEU A 106 26.64 7.53 21.62
C LEU A 106 26.13 6.51 20.58
N PHE A 107 26.70 6.51 19.39
CA PHE A 107 26.41 5.54 18.33
C PHE A 107 26.86 4.13 18.75
N THR A 108 28.05 4.00 19.33
CA THR A 108 28.52 2.76 19.96
C THR A 108 27.55 2.28 21.04
N SER A 109 27.09 3.19 21.91
CA SER A 109 26.08 2.91 22.94
C SER A 109 24.75 2.41 22.35
N ALA A 110 24.30 2.98 21.23
CA ALA A 110 23.09 2.55 20.54
C ALA A 110 23.25 1.17 19.88
N LEU A 111 24.42 0.86 19.30
CA LEU A 111 24.75 -0.46 18.76
C LEU A 111 24.77 -1.53 19.86
N GLU A 112 25.37 -1.23 21.02
CA GLU A 112 25.34 -2.12 22.19
C GLU A 112 23.90 -2.43 22.64
N ALA A 113 23.00 -1.44 22.67
CA ALA A 113 21.60 -1.68 23.02
C ALA A 113 20.87 -2.59 22.03
N HIS A 114 21.19 -2.51 20.73
CA HIS A 114 20.67 -3.44 19.73
C HIS A 114 21.22 -4.86 19.94
N LYS A 115 22.52 -4.99 20.22
CA LYS A 115 23.19 -6.28 20.50
C LYS A 115 22.61 -6.97 21.73
N GLU A 116 22.43 -6.23 22.82
CA GLU A 116 21.83 -6.73 24.06
C GLU A 116 20.35 -7.12 23.90
N GLY A 117 19.60 -6.44 23.01
CA GLY A 117 18.19 -6.71 22.75
C GLY A 117 17.88 -7.71 21.63
N GLY A 118 18.90 -8.17 20.88
CA GLY A 118 18.68 -9.02 19.68
C GLY A 118 18.04 -8.28 18.50
N MET A 119 18.13 -6.95 18.49
CA MET A 119 17.52 -6.05 17.51
C MET A 119 18.48 -5.73 16.35
N ALA A 120 17.93 -5.19 15.27
CA ALA A 120 18.66 -4.78 14.08
C ALA A 120 18.52 -3.27 13.85
N MET A 121 19.66 -2.58 13.79
CA MET A 121 19.76 -1.13 13.55
C MET A 121 19.81 -0.84 12.05
N ASP A 122 18.94 0.04 11.57
CA ASP A 122 19.21 0.84 10.36
C ASP A 122 19.83 2.18 10.82
N PHE A 123 20.65 2.83 10.01
CA PHE A 123 21.38 4.04 10.43
C PHE A 123 21.58 5.01 9.26
N SER A 124 21.47 6.31 9.52
CA SER A 124 21.67 7.32 8.48
C SER A 124 23.14 7.46 8.08
N LEU A 125 23.41 7.61 6.78
CA LEU A 125 24.77 7.80 6.23
C LEU A 125 25.35 9.21 6.49
N GLY A 126 24.50 10.13 6.91
CA GLY A 126 24.82 11.49 7.32
C GLY A 126 23.82 11.97 8.39
N PRO A 127 23.89 13.25 8.81
CA PRO A 127 22.82 13.86 9.60
C PRO A 127 21.54 14.05 8.77
N ASN A 128 20.41 14.23 9.46
CA ASN A 128 19.10 14.53 8.86
C ASN A 128 18.78 13.60 7.67
N GLN A 129 18.60 14.12 6.46
CA GLN A 129 18.30 13.37 5.25
C GLN A 129 19.43 12.41 4.79
N GLY A 130 20.55 12.30 5.52
CA GLY A 130 21.69 11.43 5.21
C GLY A 130 22.67 11.97 4.16
N GLN A 131 22.29 13.03 3.46
CA GLN A 131 22.85 13.51 2.18
C GLN A 131 24.20 14.26 2.25
N GLY A 132 24.90 14.22 3.38
CA GLY A 132 26.06 15.09 3.58
C GLY A 132 26.91 14.72 4.77
N ILE A 133 28.12 15.26 4.82
CA ILE A 133 29.13 14.97 5.84
C ILE A 133 29.89 16.23 6.26
N PRO A 134 30.43 16.30 7.49
CA PRO A 134 31.41 17.31 7.88
C PRO A 134 32.65 17.25 6.97
N ALA A 135 33.01 18.38 6.37
CA ALA A 135 34.07 18.49 5.38
C ALA A 135 34.77 19.86 5.44
N HIS A 136 35.89 19.99 4.73
CA HIS A 136 36.39 21.30 4.30
C HIS A 136 35.56 21.77 3.11
N HIS A 137 35.26 23.08 3.03
CA HIS A 137 34.34 23.63 2.01
C HIS A 137 34.79 23.42 0.55
N ASP A 138 36.08 23.15 0.37
CA ASP A 138 36.83 22.99 -0.88
C ASP A 138 37.19 21.52 -1.17
N ASP A 139 36.66 20.58 -0.38
CA ASP A 139 36.85 19.14 -0.57
C ASP A 139 36.30 18.63 -1.92
N GLU A 140 37.06 17.77 -2.60
CA GLU A 140 36.51 17.00 -3.72
C GLU A 140 35.38 16.06 -3.27
N GLY A 141 34.40 15.86 -4.16
CA GLY A 141 33.21 15.03 -3.91
C GLY A 141 32.06 15.75 -3.23
N LEU A 142 32.20 17.04 -2.90
CA LEU A 142 31.07 17.90 -2.50
C LEU A 142 30.20 18.29 -3.71
N GLN A 143 28.94 18.67 -3.44
CA GLN A 143 27.92 18.97 -4.45
C GLN A 143 28.33 20.16 -5.34
N TRP A 144 28.04 20.04 -6.64
CA TRP A 144 28.21 21.11 -7.63
C TRP A 144 26.89 21.78 -8.00
N ASP A 145 27.00 22.99 -8.54
CA ASP A 145 25.90 23.79 -9.07
C ASP A 145 26.31 24.44 -10.39
N LEU A 146 25.35 24.66 -11.29
CA LEU A 146 25.55 25.39 -12.56
C LEU A 146 24.79 26.71 -12.52
N ILE A 147 25.53 27.81 -12.39
CA ILE A 147 25.00 29.17 -12.36
C ILE A 147 24.97 29.73 -13.78
N THR A 148 23.89 30.43 -14.12
CA THR A 148 23.70 31.06 -15.43
C THR A 148 23.53 32.57 -15.30
N THR A 149 24.13 33.33 -16.21
CA THR A 149 23.82 34.76 -16.43
C THR A 149 23.50 34.96 -17.91
N ALA A 150 22.55 35.84 -18.24
CA ALA A 150 22.21 36.20 -19.62
C ALA A 150 22.44 37.70 -19.89
N GLN A 151 22.65 38.05 -21.16
CA GLN A 151 22.86 39.41 -21.63
C GLN A 151 22.20 39.61 -23.01
N GLU A 152 21.15 40.43 -23.02
CA GLU A 152 20.46 40.87 -24.22
C GLU A 152 21.35 41.81 -25.04
N LEU A 153 21.38 41.61 -26.36
CA LEU A 153 22.08 42.44 -27.34
C LEU A 153 21.16 42.82 -28.50
N SER A 154 21.35 44.03 -29.01
CA SER A 154 20.73 44.48 -30.27
C SER A 154 21.49 43.90 -31.46
N PHE A 155 20.77 43.51 -32.53
CA PHE A 155 21.38 43.11 -33.81
C PHE A 155 22.21 44.24 -34.42
N GLY A 156 23.31 43.87 -35.08
CA GLY A 156 24.22 44.80 -35.77
C GLY A 156 25.11 45.60 -34.82
N GLY A 157 26.35 45.14 -34.62
CA GLY A 157 27.35 45.81 -33.78
C GLY A 157 28.31 44.83 -33.14
N THR A 158 29.15 45.30 -32.22
CA THR A 158 30.23 44.51 -31.62
C THR A 158 30.09 44.48 -30.10
N PHE A 159 30.06 43.30 -29.49
CA PHE A 159 30.28 43.12 -28.06
C PHE A 159 31.79 43.04 -27.79
N ASN A 160 32.30 43.86 -26.87
CA ASN A 160 33.72 43.90 -26.53
C ASN A 160 33.92 44.27 -25.05
N HIS A 161 33.53 43.35 -24.17
CA HIS A 161 33.51 43.54 -22.72
C HIS A 161 33.91 42.25 -21.99
N THR A 162 34.28 42.37 -20.70
CA THR A 162 34.36 41.22 -19.78
C THR A 162 32.98 40.59 -19.64
N ILE A 163 32.88 39.27 -19.73
CA ILE A 163 31.59 38.57 -19.70
C ILE A 163 30.94 38.64 -18.30
N PRO A 164 29.61 38.82 -18.22
CA PRO A 164 28.87 38.76 -16.96
C PRO A 164 29.15 37.48 -16.17
N GLY A 165 29.38 37.62 -14.86
CA GLY A 165 29.65 36.51 -13.94
C GLY A 165 31.11 36.03 -13.87
N TRP A 166 32.02 36.62 -14.67
CA TRP A 166 33.44 36.19 -14.69
C TRP A 166 34.09 36.22 -13.30
N GLY A 167 34.87 35.17 -12.99
CA GLY A 167 35.47 34.95 -11.67
C GLY A 167 34.52 34.42 -10.59
N GLY A 168 33.22 34.26 -10.88
CA GLY A 168 32.23 33.67 -9.97
C GLY A 168 32.21 32.13 -9.93
N GLY A 169 32.93 31.48 -10.85
CA GLY A 169 33.04 30.03 -11.03
C GLY A 169 33.87 29.70 -12.28
N GLU A 170 34.01 28.41 -12.62
CA GLU A 170 34.66 27.95 -13.85
C GLU A 170 33.68 28.06 -15.03
N LEU A 171 34.07 28.72 -16.13
CA LEU A 171 33.23 28.87 -17.31
C LEU A 171 33.08 27.52 -18.06
N VAL A 172 31.88 26.95 -18.00
CA VAL A 172 31.51 25.72 -18.73
C VAL A 172 31.19 26.01 -20.19
N ALA A 173 30.46 27.10 -20.43
CA ALA A 173 30.06 27.55 -21.77
C ALA A 173 29.70 29.03 -21.83
N ALA A 174 29.96 29.67 -22.96
CA ALA A 174 29.35 30.92 -23.40
C ALA A 174 28.59 30.65 -24.71
N ILE A 175 27.26 30.73 -24.68
CA ILE A 175 26.37 30.38 -25.80
C ILE A 175 25.68 31.63 -26.32
N SER A 176 25.67 31.81 -27.65
CA SER A 176 24.92 32.88 -28.31
C SER A 176 23.69 32.32 -29.04
N ALA A 177 22.57 33.05 -29.05
CA ALA A 177 21.33 32.61 -29.71
C ALA A 177 20.47 33.76 -30.26
N ILE A 178 19.67 33.48 -31.29
CA ILE A 178 18.66 34.41 -31.82
C ILE A 178 17.33 34.19 -31.09
N VAL A 179 16.81 35.24 -30.46
CA VAL A 179 15.50 35.24 -29.79
C VAL A 179 14.41 35.57 -30.83
N VAL A 180 13.36 34.75 -30.91
CA VAL A 180 12.18 34.95 -31.79
C VAL A 180 10.90 35.26 -31.01
N SER A 181 10.88 35.01 -29.70
CA SER A 181 9.84 35.47 -28.79
C SER A 181 10.40 35.70 -27.39
N ARG A 182 9.87 36.71 -26.69
CA ARG A 182 10.23 37.08 -25.32
C ARG A 182 8.99 37.60 -24.61
N ARG A 183 8.72 37.11 -23.40
CA ARG A 183 7.60 37.56 -22.56
C ARG A 183 7.87 37.30 -21.07
N ASN A 184 7.43 38.17 -20.19
CA ASN A 184 7.44 37.89 -18.75
C ASN A 184 6.23 37.01 -18.40
N VAL A 185 6.46 35.96 -17.63
CA VAL A 185 5.42 35.03 -17.14
C VAL A 185 5.43 35.05 -15.62
N SER A 186 4.25 35.23 -15.03
CA SER A 186 4.04 35.16 -13.58
C SER A 186 2.91 34.18 -13.26
N TYR A 187 3.12 33.30 -12.29
CA TYR A 187 2.12 32.34 -11.82
C TYR A 187 2.29 32.07 -10.32
N ASN A 188 1.22 31.61 -9.67
CA ASN A 188 1.27 31.25 -8.25
C ASN A 188 1.46 29.76 -8.09
N VAL A 189 2.34 29.37 -7.16
CA VAL A 189 2.54 28.00 -6.69
C VAL A 189 2.25 27.88 -5.20
N THR A 190 1.98 26.67 -4.74
CA THR A 190 2.04 26.34 -3.32
C THR A 190 3.38 25.67 -3.06
N ALA A 191 4.29 26.40 -2.43
CA ALA A 191 5.52 25.83 -1.89
C ALA A 191 5.26 25.24 -0.49
N ILE A 192 6.25 24.53 0.06
CA ILE A 192 6.23 24.06 1.46
C ILE A 192 6.05 25.24 2.43
N THR A 193 6.64 26.40 2.10
CA THR A 193 6.48 27.67 2.84
C THR A 193 5.16 28.41 2.57
N GLY A 194 4.26 27.86 1.76
CA GLY A 194 2.98 28.44 1.39
C GLY A 194 2.93 29.08 -0.01
N LEU A 195 1.90 29.88 -0.26
CA LEU A 195 1.64 30.49 -1.57
C LEU A 195 2.75 31.48 -1.96
N SER A 196 3.40 31.19 -3.09
CA SER A 196 4.49 31.99 -3.67
C SER A 196 4.14 32.40 -5.10
N THR A 197 4.50 33.62 -5.51
CA THR A 197 4.39 34.05 -6.91
C THR A 197 5.75 33.89 -7.61
N VAL A 198 5.84 32.95 -8.54
CA VAL A 198 6.99 32.78 -9.43
C VAL A 198 6.89 33.81 -10.54
N THR A 199 8.02 34.39 -10.95
CA THR A 199 8.10 35.25 -12.15
C THR A 199 9.42 34.99 -12.87
N TYR A 200 9.35 34.79 -14.18
CA TYR A 200 10.50 34.49 -15.04
C TYR A 200 10.32 35.10 -16.43
N GLU A 201 11.42 35.23 -17.18
CA GLU A 201 11.38 35.58 -18.61
C GLU A 201 11.31 34.32 -19.46
N ASP A 202 10.29 34.23 -20.32
CA ASP A 202 10.08 33.12 -21.24
C ASP A 202 10.56 33.49 -22.64
N LEU A 203 11.63 32.82 -23.08
CA LEU A 203 12.31 33.03 -24.35
C LEU A 203 12.05 31.85 -25.30
N ILE A 204 11.68 32.16 -26.53
CA ILE A 204 11.75 31.21 -27.65
C ILE A 204 12.97 31.59 -28.48
N LEU A 205 13.91 30.65 -28.60
CA LEU A 205 15.14 30.72 -29.36
C LEU A 205 14.94 30.05 -30.74
N LYS A 206 15.61 30.60 -31.76
CA LYS A 206 15.56 30.07 -33.12
C LYS A 206 16.37 28.77 -33.21
N ASN A 207 15.75 27.69 -33.66
CA ASN A 207 16.42 26.40 -33.85
C ASN A 207 17.60 26.54 -34.80
N GLY A 208 18.72 25.90 -34.47
CA GLY A 208 19.98 26.02 -35.21
C GLY A 208 20.69 27.38 -35.11
N SER A 209 20.27 28.27 -34.19
CA SER A 209 20.99 29.53 -33.90
C SER A 209 21.83 29.51 -32.62
N LEU A 210 21.80 28.42 -31.85
CA LEU A 210 22.55 28.27 -30.61
C LEU A 210 24.00 27.90 -30.95
N GLU A 211 24.92 28.83 -30.75
CA GLU A 211 26.34 28.70 -31.10
C GLU A 211 27.23 28.83 -29.86
N ASP A 212 28.16 27.88 -29.68
CA ASP A 212 29.16 27.89 -28.61
C ASP A 212 30.33 28.80 -28.98
N VAL A 213 30.41 29.95 -28.30
CA VAL A 213 31.43 30.98 -28.45
C VAL A 213 32.43 30.98 -27.28
N THR A 214 32.48 29.90 -26.49
CA THR A 214 33.36 29.80 -25.30
C THR A 214 34.84 29.98 -25.66
N ASN A 215 35.24 29.50 -26.84
CA ASN A 215 36.60 29.64 -27.35
C ASN A 215 36.98 31.08 -27.80
N MET A 216 36.01 32.01 -27.80
CA MET A 216 36.21 33.44 -28.08
C MET A 216 36.36 34.28 -26.80
N VAL A 217 36.15 33.67 -25.63
CA VAL A 217 36.43 34.25 -24.31
C VAL A 217 37.91 34.06 -23.98
N SER A 218 38.59 35.13 -23.57
CA SER A 218 40.01 35.11 -23.23
C SER A 218 40.27 34.75 -21.75
N GLU A 219 41.54 34.54 -21.38
CA GLU A 219 41.97 34.24 -20.00
C GLU A 219 41.65 35.36 -18.99
N ASP A 220 41.36 36.60 -19.43
CA ASP A 220 40.92 37.70 -18.54
C ASP A 220 39.39 37.87 -18.50
N GLY A 221 38.65 37.02 -19.21
CA GLY A 221 37.19 37.05 -19.30
C GLY A 221 36.63 38.01 -20.35
N SER A 222 37.47 38.72 -21.11
CA SER A 222 37.00 39.51 -22.26
C SER A 222 36.50 38.62 -23.40
N LEU A 223 35.35 39.00 -23.97
CA LEU A 223 34.78 38.43 -25.18
C LEU A 223 34.66 39.54 -26.24
N LEU A 224 35.20 39.26 -27.44
CA LEU A 224 35.00 40.07 -28.63
C LEU A 224 34.12 39.27 -29.61
N LEU A 225 32.91 39.75 -29.86
CA LEU A 225 31.93 39.09 -30.73
C LEU A 225 31.23 40.11 -31.62
N GLU A 226 31.23 39.88 -32.93
CA GLU A 226 30.42 40.64 -33.88
C GLU A 226 28.98 40.07 -33.88
N VAL A 227 28.01 40.88 -33.47
CA VAL A 227 26.60 40.50 -33.40
C VAL A 227 26.00 40.51 -34.80
N PRO A 228 25.35 39.43 -35.26
CA PRO A 228 24.80 39.34 -36.61
C PRO A 228 23.73 40.41 -36.88
N GLU A 229 23.58 40.74 -38.16
CA GLU A 229 22.48 41.56 -38.67
C GLU A 229 21.12 40.88 -38.46
N ALA A 230 20.06 41.68 -38.34
CA ALA A 230 18.72 41.22 -37.96
C ALA A 230 18.14 40.19 -38.96
N SER A 231 18.10 38.92 -38.56
CA SER A 231 17.52 37.86 -39.41
C SER A 231 15.98 37.90 -39.41
N PRO A 232 15.29 37.54 -40.51
CA PRO A 232 13.84 37.47 -40.54
C PRO A 232 13.28 36.57 -39.42
N GLY A 233 12.34 37.13 -38.64
CA GLY A 233 11.73 36.49 -37.47
C GLY A 233 12.50 36.66 -36.15
N GLY A 234 13.73 37.18 -36.16
CA GLY A 234 14.45 37.52 -34.94
C GLY A 234 13.92 38.82 -34.32
N LEU A 235 13.77 38.83 -32.99
CA LEU A 235 13.45 40.00 -32.17
C LEU A 235 14.66 40.56 -31.42
N GLY A 236 15.63 39.72 -31.08
CA GLY A 236 16.88 40.11 -30.42
C GLY A 236 17.94 39.00 -30.47
N TYR A 237 19.11 39.28 -29.90
CA TYR A 237 20.22 38.34 -29.77
C TYR A 237 20.60 38.23 -28.29
N GLU A 238 20.86 37.02 -27.81
CA GLU A 238 21.12 36.75 -26.39
C GLU A 238 22.47 36.05 -26.22
N LEU A 239 23.25 36.47 -25.23
CA LEU A 239 24.41 35.72 -24.76
C LEU A 239 24.12 35.10 -23.40
N PHE A 240 24.35 33.81 -23.25
CA PHE A 240 24.22 33.05 -22.01
C PHE A 240 25.60 32.58 -21.55
N PHE A 241 25.90 32.75 -20.25
CA PHE A 241 27.18 32.39 -19.64
C PHE A 241 26.93 31.42 -18.49
N PHE A 242 27.56 30.24 -18.57
CA PHE A 242 27.33 29.10 -17.68
C PHE A 242 28.59 28.82 -16.87
N TYR A 243 28.47 28.87 -15.55
CA TYR A 243 29.59 28.69 -14.62
C TYR A 243 29.33 27.53 -13.66
N GLN A 244 30.27 26.60 -13.55
CA GLN A 244 30.22 25.55 -12.52
C GLN A 244 31.08 25.91 -11.31
N LYS A 245 30.62 25.50 -10.14
CA LYS A 245 31.36 25.58 -8.86
C LYS A 245 30.76 24.63 -7.84
N LEU A 246 31.45 24.45 -6.71
CA LEU A 246 30.85 23.84 -5.53
C LEU A 246 29.65 24.69 -5.05
N SER A 247 28.53 24.03 -4.74
CA SER A 247 27.31 24.70 -4.28
C SER A 247 27.50 25.33 -2.88
N HIS A 248 28.39 24.74 -2.07
CA HIS A 248 28.50 24.93 -0.62
C HIS A 248 27.17 24.73 0.14
N ASN A 249 26.19 24.06 -0.47
CA ASN A 249 24.91 23.73 0.17
C ASN A 249 25.15 22.75 1.33
N GLN A 250 24.45 22.96 2.42
CA GLN A 250 24.64 22.24 3.67
C GLN A 250 23.40 21.45 4.05
N ASN A 251 23.61 20.21 4.45
CA ASN A 251 22.61 19.36 5.09
C ASN A 251 22.46 19.76 6.58
N VAL A 252 23.58 20.08 7.26
CA VAL A 252 23.55 20.76 8.58
C VAL A 252 24.25 22.10 8.45
N HIS A 253 23.55 23.19 8.80
CA HIS A 253 24.13 24.53 8.90
C HIS A 253 23.89 25.12 10.30
N PHE A 254 24.92 25.74 10.87
CA PHE A 254 24.83 26.51 12.11
C PHE A 254 26.01 27.49 12.21
N SER A 255 25.90 28.49 13.10
CA SER A 255 26.99 29.42 13.39
C SER A 255 27.92 28.86 14.47
N SER A 256 29.14 28.46 14.11
CA SER A 256 30.19 28.16 15.10
C SER A 256 31.01 29.42 15.47
N ASN A 257 31.57 29.41 16.68
CA ASN A 257 32.58 30.38 17.13
C ASN A 257 34.02 29.83 17.02
N THR A 258 34.17 28.55 16.68
CA THR A 258 35.46 27.88 16.44
C THR A 258 35.67 27.69 14.94
N THR A 259 36.95 27.69 14.53
CA THR A 259 37.37 27.46 13.13
C THR A 259 38.71 26.71 13.14
N GLY A 260 38.65 25.38 13.09
CA GLY A 260 39.86 24.53 13.08
C GLY A 260 39.64 23.06 12.72
N SER A 261 38.40 22.63 12.51
CA SER A 261 38.00 21.25 12.23
C SER A 261 36.90 21.20 11.16
N ILE A 262 36.64 20.01 10.62
CA ILE A 262 35.55 19.78 9.67
C ILE A 262 34.15 19.92 10.28
N TRP A 263 34.02 19.75 11.61
CA TRP A 263 32.74 19.84 12.33
C TRP A 263 32.32 21.29 12.62
N ASP A 264 33.26 22.24 12.65
CA ASP A 264 32.96 23.68 12.73
C ASP A 264 32.14 24.17 11.51
N ASN A 265 32.22 23.44 10.39
CA ASN A 265 31.59 23.78 9.11
C ASN A 265 30.21 23.12 8.91
N GLY A 266 29.62 22.49 9.94
CA GLY A 266 28.36 21.77 9.81
C GLY A 266 28.49 20.47 9.01
N SER A 267 27.68 20.29 7.96
CA SER A 267 27.80 19.14 7.05
C SER A 267 27.39 19.53 5.64
N TYR A 268 28.33 19.45 4.70
CA TYR A 268 28.12 19.78 3.29
C TYR A 268 27.48 18.62 2.53
N VAL A 269 26.64 18.96 1.56
CA VAL A 269 26.02 17.99 0.64
C VAL A 269 27.08 17.44 -0.32
N VAL A 270 27.02 16.14 -0.60
CA VAL A 270 27.94 15.46 -1.55
C VAL A 270 27.43 15.49 -3.00
N ASP A 271 28.32 15.23 -3.97
CA ASP A 271 27.94 15.10 -5.38
C ASP A 271 27.13 13.81 -5.63
N HIS A 272 25.81 13.91 -5.51
CA HIS A 272 24.87 12.83 -5.76
C HIS A 272 24.83 12.38 -7.23
N PHE A 273 25.46 13.10 -8.17
CA PHE A 273 25.44 12.76 -9.61
C PHE A 273 26.76 12.12 -10.07
N SER A 274 27.60 11.71 -9.11
CA SER A 274 28.91 11.12 -9.33
C SER A 274 29.26 10.09 -8.27
N ALA A 275 29.99 9.04 -8.66
CA ALA A 275 30.59 8.12 -7.70
C ALA A 275 31.55 8.81 -6.70
N ARG A 276 32.06 10.02 -7.00
CA ARG A 276 32.90 10.80 -6.07
C ARG A 276 32.14 11.24 -4.80
N GLY A 277 30.85 11.55 -4.88
CA GLY A 277 30.07 11.89 -3.68
C GLY A 277 29.92 10.69 -2.74
N ALA A 278 29.59 9.53 -3.31
CA ALA A 278 29.51 8.26 -2.58
C ALA A 278 30.87 7.87 -1.95
N GLN A 279 31.97 8.10 -2.67
CA GLN A 279 33.33 7.92 -2.15
C GLN A 279 33.63 8.87 -0.98
N LYS A 280 33.21 10.14 -1.06
CA LYS A 280 33.39 11.11 0.03
C LYS A 280 32.63 10.72 1.31
N VAL A 281 31.43 10.14 1.18
CA VAL A 281 30.70 9.53 2.32
C VAL A 281 31.45 8.32 2.87
N GLN A 282 31.87 7.38 2.01
CA GLN A 282 32.65 6.20 2.39
C GLN A 282 33.94 6.58 3.13
N ASP A 283 34.72 7.53 2.61
CA ASP A 283 36.00 7.95 3.19
C ASP A 283 35.80 8.64 4.55
N PHE A 284 34.73 9.43 4.70
CA PHE A 284 34.36 10.00 6.00
C PHE A 284 34.01 8.90 7.01
N TRP A 285 33.21 7.91 6.63
CA TRP A 285 32.84 6.80 7.51
C TRP A 285 34.04 5.94 7.90
N GLU A 286 34.87 5.53 6.94
CA GLU A 286 36.06 4.71 7.17
C GLU A 286 37.14 5.42 8.01
N HIS A 287 37.17 6.76 8.03
CA HIS A 287 38.12 7.55 8.83
C HIS A 287 37.60 7.97 10.21
N TYR A 288 36.31 8.34 10.34
CA TYR A 288 35.77 8.97 11.55
C TYR A 288 34.74 8.13 12.32
N ILE A 289 34.07 7.14 11.70
CA ILE A 289 32.99 6.37 12.34
C ILE A 289 33.31 4.88 12.48
N LEU A 290 33.88 4.23 11.47
CA LEU A 290 34.19 2.79 11.47
C LEU A 290 35.52 2.46 12.19
N VAL A 291 35.85 3.26 13.19
CA VAL A 291 37.04 3.11 14.05
C VAL A 291 36.75 2.23 15.27
N ASP A 292 37.80 1.92 16.03
CA ASP A 292 37.79 1.07 17.22
C ASP A 292 37.03 -0.26 17.03
N ASN A 293 35.85 -0.43 17.64
CA ASN A 293 35.03 -1.65 17.57
C ASN A 293 33.68 -1.44 16.85
N VAL A 294 33.42 -0.26 16.30
CA VAL A 294 32.14 0.08 15.66
C VAL A 294 31.90 -0.77 14.40
N LYS A 295 32.97 -1.08 13.66
CA LYS A 295 32.92 -1.90 12.44
C LYS A 295 32.50 -3.35 12.71
N GLU A 296 32.85 -3.88 13.88
CA GLU A 296 32.47 -5.23 14.32
C GLU A 296 31.05 -5.25 14.89
N LEU A 297 30.67 -4.23 15.67
CA LEU A 297 29.29 -4.09 16.16
C LEU A 297 28.30 -3.94 15.00
N LEU A 298 28.60 -3.11 13.99
CA LEU A 298 27.75 -2.95 12.80
C LEU A 298 27.58 -4.25 12.01
N LYS A 299 28.60 -5.13 11.93
CA LYS A 299 28.47 -6.45 11.28
C LYS A 299 27.54 -7.40 12.04
N GLU A 300 27.38 -7.22 13.35
CA GLU A 300 26.46 -8.02 14.18
C GLU A 300 25.02 -7.44 14.16
N THR A 301 24.86 -6.14 14.40
CA THR A 301 23.55 -5.50 14.63
C THR A 301 23.05 -4.63 13.49
N GLY A 302 23.93 -4.14 12.62
CA GLY A 302 23.56 -3.27 11.50
C GLY A 302 22.75 -4.03 10.44
N ASN A 303 21.92 -3.29 9.70
CA ASN A 303 21.03 -3.85 8.69
C ASN A 303 21.10 -3.04 7.38
N TYR A 304 20.62 -1.80 7.37
CA TYR A 304 20.83 -0.89 6.25
C TYR A 304 21.53 0.41 6.69
N GLY A 305 22.45 0.88 5.84
CA GLY A 305 22.81 2.30 5.80
C GLY A 305 21.75 3.03 4.98
N TRP A 306 21.29 4.19 5.45
CA TRP A 306 20.08 4.86 4.97
C TRP A 306 20.31 6.32 4.52
N GLU A 307 19.58 6.73 3.48
CA GLU A 307 19.51 8.09 2.92
C GLU A 307 18.03 8.43 2.64
N ASP A 308 17.58 9.61 3.04
CA ASP A 308 16.18 10.04 2.99
C ASP A 308 15.77 10.54 1.60
N SER A 309 14.57 11.10 1.47
CA SER A 309 14.16 11.76 0.22
C SER A 309 15.13 12.90 -0.13
N LEU A 310 15.39 13.10 -1.42
CA LEU A 310 16.43 14.05 -1.86
C LEU A 310 15.97 15.51 -1.63
N GLU A 311 16.55 16.21 -0.66
CA GLU A 311 16.26 17.63 -0.33
C GLU A 311 17.43 18.58 -0.66
N ILE A 312 18.36 18.13 -1.50
CA ILE A 312 19.50 18.94 -1.97
C ILE A 312 19.01 20.14 -2.81
N LYS A 313 19.61 21.31 -2.59
CA LYS A 313 19.25 22.57 -3.26
C LYS A 313 20.30 22.94 -4.31
N SER A 314 19.87 23.57 -5.40
CA SER A 314 20.75 24.06 -6.49
C SER A 314 20.07 25.16 -7.33
N ASN A 315 20.82 25.86 -8.17
CA ASN A 315 20.25 26.57 -9.32
C ASN A 315 19.92 25.56 -10.43
N VAL A 316 20.83 24.62 -10.70
CA VAL A 316 20.63 23.48 -11.61
C VAL A 316 21.40 22.27 -11.07
N SER A 317 20.78 21.09 -11.11
CA SER A 317 21.36 19.82 -10.63
C SER A 317 22.59 19.42 -11.47
N TRP A 318 23.81 19.62 -10.97
CA TRP A 318 25.02 19.54 -11.79
C TRP A 318 26.15 18.67 -11.21
N THR A 319 27.02 18.18 -12.10
CA THR A 319 28.34 17.62 -11.78
C THR A 319 29.31 17.89 -12.95
N PRO A 320 30.61 18.17 -12.72
CA PRO A 320 31.57 18.46 -13.79
C PRO A 320 31.73 17.35 -14.83
N THR A 321 31.40 16.10 -14.47
CA THR A 321 31.46 14.98 -15.42
C THR A 321 30.28 14.95 -16.40
N LEU A 322 29.23 15.73 -16.18
CA LEU A 322 27.97 15.65 -16.93
C LEU A 322 28.15 15.88 -18.44
N PRO A 323 28.86 16.91 -18.94
CA PRO A 323 29.05 17.11 -20.39
C PRO A 323 29.80 15.95 -21.07
N THR A 324 30.76 15.32 -20.37
CA THR A 324 31.49 14.18 -20.90
C THR A 324 30.61 12.93 -20.94
N ARG A 325 29.94 12.61 -19.82
CA ARG A 325 28.97 11.49 -19.71
C ARG A 325 27.84 11.64 -20.73
N PHE A 326 27.46 12.87 -21.08
CA PHE A 326 26.45 13.19 -22.09
C PHE A 326 26.91 12.81 -23.51
N ILE A 327 28.10 13.23 -23.91
CA ILE A 327 28.69 12.88 -25.22
C ILE A 327 28.86 11.35 -25.34
N GLU A 328 29.23 10.66 -24.26
CA GLU A 328 29.33 9.19 -24.22
C GLU A 328 27.98 8.47 -24.42
N VAL A 329 26.88 9.04 -23.95
CA VAL A 329 25.55 8.42 -24.00
C VAL A 329 24.80 8.76 -25.29
N PHE A 330 24.93 9.99 -25.80
CA PHE A 330 24.13 10.51 -26.91
C PHE A 330 24.91 10.93 -28.16
N GLY A 331 26.25 10.97 -28.12
CA GLY A 331 27.09 11.24 -29.28
C GLY A 331 27.10 12.69 -29.77
N TYR A 332 26.55 13.64 -29.01
CA TYR A 332 26.60 15.07 -29.28
C TYR A 332 26.85 15.88 -27.99
N ASP A 333 27.25 17.15 -28.14
CA ASP A 333 27.61 18.02 -27.00
C ASP A 333 26.37 18.71 -26.40
N LEU A 334 26.27 18.70 -25.06
CA LEU A 334 25.21 19.40 -24.33
C LEU A 334 25.40 20.92 -24.29
N ARG A 335 26.65 21.42 -24.35
CA ARG A 335 26.98 22.82 -24.04
C ARG A 335 26.17 23.86 -24.85
N PRO A 336 25.99 23.72 -26.19
CA PRO A 336 25.14 24.61 -26.97
C PRO A 336 23.68 24.69 -26.49
N TYR A 337 23.20 23.66 -25.79
CA TYR A 337 21.80 23.51 -25.39
C TYR A 337 21.55 23.81 -23.90
N LEU A 338 22.58 24.20 -23.14
CA LEU A 338 22.44 24.61 -21.73
C LEU A 338 21.38 25.71 -21.48
N PRO A 339 21.08 26.67 -22.37
CA PRO A 339 19.96 27.59 -22.18
C PRO A 339 18.61 26.89 -21.94
N LEU A 340 18.38 25.71 -22.53
CA LEU A 340 17.15 24.92 -22.37
C LEU A 340 17.07 24.20 -21.01
N ILE A 341 18.19 24.10 -20.28
CA ILE A 341 18.31 23.28 -19.07
C ILE A 341 18.06 24.09 -17.79
N VAL A 342 18.24 25.40 -17.79
CA VAL A 342 18.30 26.25 -16.57
C VAL A 342 16.97 26.45 -15.82
N PHE A 343 15.87 25.88 -16.32
CA PHE A 343 14.54 26.09 -15.75
C PHE A 343 13.91 24.77 -15.31
N GLY A 344 13.60 24.65 -14.02
CA GLY A 344 12.91 23.50 -13.44
C GLY A 344 13.75 22.21 -13.40
N ASN A 345 15.08 22.35 -13.35
CA ASN A 345 16.02 21.21 -13.24
C ASN A 345 16.90 21.28 -11.98
N ASN A 346 16.44 22.00 -10.96
CA ASN A 346 16.85 21.87 -9.56
C ASN A 346 15.86 20.94 -8.82
N ASN A 347 15.73 21.05 -7.49
CA ASN A 347 14.80 20.20 -6.71
C ASN A 347 13.33 20.58 -7.00
N ILE A 348 12.63 19.74 -7.74
CA ILE A 348 11.30 20.03 -8.29
C ILE A 348 10.21 20.14 -7.20
N ASN A 349 10.45 19.56 -6.02
CA ASN A 349 9.50 19.56 -4.91
C ASN A 349 9.74 20.79 -4.00
N ILE A 350 10.92 20.87 -3.37
CA ILE A 350 11.20 21.90 -2.35
C ILE A 350 11.54 23.27 -2.95
N GLN A 351 12.05 23.31 -4.20
CA GLN A 351 12.35 24.57 -4.92
C GLN A 351 11.28 24.89 -5.99
N ASN A 352 10.04 24.38 -5.86
CA ASN A 352 8.97 24.58 -6.85
C ASN A 352 8.59 26.07 -7.12
N ASN A 353 8.96 26.97 -6.19
CA ASN A 353 8.80 28.42 -6.31
C ASN A 353 10.04 29.16 -6.86
N SER A 354 11.14 28.43 -7.06
CA SER A 354 12.45 28.94 -7.48
C SER A 354 13.02 28.12 -8.67
N PRO A 355 12.26 27.90 -9.76
CA PRO A 355 12.68 27.03 -10.87
C PRO A 355 13.80 27.62 -11.74
N GLY A 356 14.03 28.93 -11.68
CA GLY A 356 14.98 29.66 -12.53
C GLY A 356 14.42 31.02 -12.96
N GLY A 357 15.32 31.96 -13.31
CA GLY A 357 14.92 33.32 -13.73
C GLY A 357 14.50 33.44 -15.20
N ILE A 358 14.93 32.50 -16.04
CA ILE A 358 14.71 32.47 -17.49
C ILE A 358 14.31 31.04 -17.89
N GLN A 359 13.29 30.89 -18.73
CA GLN A 359 12.99 29.64 -19.44
C GLN A 359 13.32 29.84 -20.92
N CYS A 360 14.20 29.01 -21.50
CA CYS A 360 14.40 28.99 -22.95
C CYS A 360 13.78 27.74 -23.56
N LYS A 361 13.14 27.92 -24.72
CA LYS A 361 12.59 26.86 -25.58
C LYS A 361 13.01 27.10 -27.03
N LEU A 362 12.96 26.08 -27.87
CA LEU A 362 13.18 26.22 -29.32
C LEU A 362 11.87 26.52 -30.06
N ASP A 363 11.97 27.08 -31.28
CA ASP A 363 10.84 27.21 -32.23
C ASP A 363 10.49 25.89 -32.97
N THR A 364 10.80 24.75 -32.36
CA THR A 364 10.49 23.39 -32.84
C THR A 364 9.13 22.89 -32.29
N PRO A 365 8.53 21.84 -32.89
CA PRO A 365 7.29 21.24 -32.38
C PRO A 365 7.40 20.67 -30.96
N ASP A 366 8.57 20.13 -30.59
CA ASP A 366 8.88 19.64 -29.23
C ASP A 366 9.36 20.76 -28.29
N GLN A 367 9.47 22.00 -28.76
CA GLN A 367 10.02 23.15 -28.03
C GLN A 367 11.45 22.94 -27.46
N GLY A 368 12.16 21.91 -27.91
CA GLY A 368 13.49 21.53 -27.42
C GLY A 368 13.49 20.53 -26.26
N GLU A 369 12.33 20.01 -25.82
CA GLU A 369 12.22 19.03 -24.73
C GLU A 369 13.08 17.78 -24.94
N GLY A 370 13.38 17.39 -26.19
CA GLY A 370 14.30 16.27 -26.46
C GLY A 370 15.71 16.48 -25.88
N TYR A 371 16.23 17.72 -25.87
CA TYR A 371 17.52 18.03 -25.23
C TYR A 371 17.43 17.98 -23.69
N VAL A 372 16.30 18.39 -23.13
CA VAL A 372 16.05 18.39 -21.68
C VAL A 372 15.90 16.95 -21.17
N ASN A 373 15.19 16.09 -21.90
CA ASN A 373 15.05 14.67 -21.61
C ASN A 373 16.38 13.92 -21.64
N ASP A 374 17.20 14.17 -22.67
CA ASP A 374 18.55 13.59 -22.78
C ASP A 374 19.43 14.04 -21.59
N TYR A 375 19.36 15.32 -21.18
CA TYR A 375 20.08 15.81 -20.00
C TYR A 375 19.63 15.09 -18.70
N ARG A 376 18.32 14.93 -18.48
CA ARG A 376 17.77 14.24 -17.30
C ARG A 376 18.15 12.77 -17.25
N ALA A 377 18.25 12.09 -18.40
CA ALA A 377 18.74 10.71 -18.48
C ALA A 377 20.22 10.59 -18.06
N VAL A 378 21.08 11.54 -18.43
CA VAL A 378 22.50 11.57 -18.05
C VAL A 378 22.69 11.95 -16.58
N LEU A 379 21.82 12.81 -16.03
CA LEU A 379 21.74 13.13 -14.61
C LEU A 379 21.34 11.89 -13.79
N ALA A 380 20.29 11.18 -14.21
CA ALA A 380 19.83 9.94 -13.58
C ALA A 380 20.91 8.85 -13.61
N LYS A 381 21.63 8.67 -14.72
CA LYS A 381 22.80 7.77 -14.79
C LYS A 381 23.87 8.15 -13.75
N GLY A 382 24.09 9.44 -13.50
CA GLY A 382 24.99 9.92 -12.45
C GLY A 382 24.55 9.53 -11.04
N TYR A 383 23.24 9.64 -10.74
CA TYR A 383 22.69 9.20 -9.45
C TYR A 383 22.70 7.67 -9.29
N GLN A 384 22.51 6.93 -10.37
CA GLN A 384 22.68 5.47 -10.39
C GLN A 384 24.14 5.05 -10.11
N GLU A 385 25.12 5.80 -10.61
CA GLU A 385 26.55 5.61 -10.28
C GLU A 385 26.88 5.92 -8.81
N TYR A 386 26.21 6.91 -8.20
CA TYR A 386 26.29 7.23 -6.77
C TYR A 386 25.70 6.10 -5.91
N LEU A 387 24.43 5.74 -6.13
CA LEU A 387 23.72 4.67 -5.40
C LEU A 387 24.47 3.32 -5.48
N ALA A 388 24.89 2.93 -6.69
CA ALA A 388 25.64 1.68 -6.90
C ALA A 388 27.01 1.69 -6.19
N THR A 389 27.56 2.86 -5.86
CA THR A 389 28.84 2.96 -5.15
C THR A 389 28.64 2.84 -3.64
N LEU A 390 27.64 3.53 -3.06
CA LEU A 390 27.24 3.33 -1.66
C LEU A 390 26.83 1.88 -1.37
N SER A 391 25.96 1.30 -2.21
CA SER A 391 25.50 -0.08 -2.08
C SER A 391 26.66 -1.09 -2.07
N ARG A 392 27.61 -1.00 -3.01
CA ARG A 392 28.79 -1.89 -3.05
C ARG A 392 29.69 -1.75 -1.81
N TRP A 393 29.85 -0.54 -1.27
CA TRP A 393 30.61 -0.34 -0.03
C TRP A 393 29.88 -0.92 1.19
N LEU A 394 28.58 -0.67 1.35
CA LEU A 394 27.77 -1.25 2.43
C LEU A 394 27.72 -2.79 2.36
N GLN A 395 27.59 -3.36 1.15
CA GLN A 395 27.70 -4.80 0.92
C GLN A 395 29.06 -5.37 1.35
N SER A 396 30.16 -4.61 1.21
CA SER A 396 31.49 -5.03 1.71
C SER A 396 31.58 -5.09 3.24
N LEU A 397 30.67 -4.38 3.94
CA LEU A 397 30.49 -4.44 5.39
C LEU A 397 29.48 -5.52 5.83
N GLY A 398 28.82 -6.22 4.90
CA GLY A 398 27.74 -7.17 5.17
C GLY A 398 26.36 -6.53 5.36
N LEU A 399 26.21 -5.27 4.95
CA LEU A 399 25.00 -4.44 5.03
C LEU A 399 24.38 -4.25 3.64
N GLY A 400 23.29 -3.48 3.55
CA GLY A 400 22.78 -2.96 2.27
C GLY A 400 22.49 -1.46 2.34
N LEU A 401 22.22 -0.86 1.18
CA LEU A 401 21.68 0.50 1.08
C LEU A 401 20.14 0.50 1.15
N SER A 402 19.57 1.23 2.11
CA SER A 402 18.21 1.76 2.02
C SER A 402 18.29 3.20 1.53
N SER A 403 17.34 3.63 0.69
CA SER A 403 17.30 5.01 0.16
C SER A 403 15.91 5.32 -0.40
N GLN A 404 15.50 6.59 -0.36
CA GLN A 404 14.28 7.10 -1.00
C GLN A 404 14.61 7.78 -2.36
N PRO A 405 14.64 7.03 -3.48
CA PRO A 405 15.33 7.48 -4.69
C PRO A 405 14.56 8.53 -5.53
N SER A 406 15.29 9.56 -5.95
CA SER A 406 15.03 10.40 -7.13
C SER A 406 13.79 11.31 -7.19
N TYR A 407 12.67 11.04 -6.52
CA TYR A 407 11.38 11.67 -6.85
C TYR A 407 11.25 13.18 -6.56
N ASN A 408 12.14 13.76 -5.76
CA ASN A 408 12.25 15.22 -5.56
C ASN A 408 13.15 15.92 -6.60
N MET A 409 13.74 15.18 -7.53
CA MET A 409 14.74 15.65 -8.50
C MET A 409 14.25 15.45 -9.94
N PRO A 410 14.84 16.10 -10.95
CA PRO A 410 14.36 16.04 -12.34
C PRO A 410 14.84 14.74 -13.02
N MET A 411 14.35 13.60 -12.53
CA MET A 411 14.81 12.26 -12.90
C MET A 411 13.64 11.27 -12.95
N ASP A 412 13.85 10.13 -13.63
CA ASP A 412 12.94 8.97 -13.60
C ASP A 412 13.24 8.11 -12.36
N MET A 413 12.27 8.05 -11.43
CA MET A 413 12.34 7.24 -10.22
C MET A 413 12.33 5.73 -10.53
N GLU A 414 11.46 5.28 -11.44
CA GLU A 414 11.32 3.86 -11.77
C GLU A 414 12.61 3.28 -12.39
N ALA A 415 13.32 4.09 -13.19
CA ALA A 415 14.63 3.74 -13.71
C ALA A 415 15.73 3.63 -12.61
N SER A 416 15.58 4.30 -11.48
CA SER A 416 16.61 4.44 -10.44
C SER A 416 16.45 3.46 -9.27
N ILE A 417 15.22 3.03 -8.97
CA ILE A 417 14.90 2.01 -7.94
C ILE A 417 15.73 0.70 -8.02
N PRO A 418 16.08 0.16 -9.21
CA PRO A 418 16.92 -1.05 -9.30
C PRO A 418 18.33 -0.94 -8.70
N PHE A 419 18.81 0.27 -8.37
CA PHE A 419 20.17 0.51 -7.88
C PHE A 419 20.30 0.58 -6.34
N VAL A 420 19.18 0.53 -5.60
CA VAL A 420 19.12 0.49 -4.11
C VAL A 420 18.94 -0.95 -3.63
N ASP A 421 19.50 -1.39 -2.50
CA ASP A 421 19.31 -2.78 -2.01
C ASP A 421 17.90 -2.99 -1.42
N ALA A 422 17.44 -2.01 -0.65
CA ALA A 422 16.11 -1.93 -0.05
C ALA A 422 15.49 -0.54 -0.37
N PRO A 423 14.94 -0.33 -1.57
CA PRO A 423 14.32 0.95 -1.93
C PRO A 423 13.16 1.28 -0.97
N GLU A 424 13.10 2.54 -0.53
CA GLU A 424 12.13 3.08 0.42
C GLU A 424 11.25 4.17 -0.23
N CYS A 425 9.98 4.22 0.15
CA CYS A 425 9.08 5.35 -0.10
C CYS A 425 8.49 5.85 1.23
N GLU A 426 7.48 6.71 1.19
CA GLU A 426 6.90 7.33 2.39
C GLU A 426 5.37 7.41 2.30
N SER A 427 4.67 7.44 3.44
CA SER A 427 3.20 7.59 3.45
C SER A 427 2.74 9.03 3.18
N LEU A 428 3.56 10.02 3.52
CA LEU A 428 3.23 11.44 3.42
C LEU A 428 3.13 11.88 1.96
N GLN A 429 4.21 11.78 1.18
CA GLN A 429 4.25 12.18 -0.24
C GLN A 429 3.42 11.26 -1.16
N TRP A 430 3.18 9.99 -0.81
CA TRP A 430 2.28 9.10 -1.54
C TRP A 430 0.78 9.31 -1.23
N HIS A 431 0.43 10.00 -0.15
CA HIS A 431 -0.96 10.19 0.29
C HIS A 431 -1.77 8.88 0.43
N ASP A 432 -1.12 7.80 0.87
CA ASP A 432 -1.64 6.41 0.87
C ASP A 432 -2.17 5.90 -0.49
N ASN A 433 -1.65 6.41 -1.61
CA ASN A 433 -2.07 6.00 -2.94
C ASN A 433 -1.50 4.63 -3.34
N VAL A 434 -2.36 3.61 -3.31
CA VAL A 434 -2.09 2.24 -3.80
C VAL A 434 -1.51 2.22 -5.22
N ASP A 435 -1.90 3.17 -6.08
CA ASP A 435 -1.40 3.25 -7.46
C ASP A 435 -0.02 3.94 -7.56
N GLY A 436 0.28 4.87 -6.67
CA GLY A 436 1.64 5.43 -6.49
C GLY A 436 2.60 4.37 -5.93
N TYR A 437 2.15 3.56 -4.97
CA TYR A 437 2.95 2.46 -4.43
C TYR A 437 3.24 1.37 -5.48
N ARG A 438 2.37 1.22 -6.51
CA ARG A 438 2.60 0.34 -7.67
C ARG A 438 3.60 0.87 -8.69
N GLN A 439 3.79 2.19 -8.77
CA GLN A 439 4.88 2.81 -9.54
C GLN A 439 6.22 2.50 -8.87
N PHE A 440 6.26 2.59 -7.53
CA PHE A 440 7.46 2.26 -6.75
C PHE A 440 7.79 0.76 -6.74
N SER A 441 6.80 -0.11 -6.48
CA SER A 441 7.05 -1.53 -6.25
C SER A 441 7.29 -2.36 -7.52
N GLY A 442 6.82 -1.93 -8.68
CA GLY A 442 7.00 -2.62 -9.96
C GLY A 442 8.47 -2.85 -10.35
N PRO A 443 9.28 -1.80 -10.52
CA PRO A 443 10.72 -1.92 -10.80
C PRO A 443 11.46 -2.66 -9.69
N ALA A 444 11.10 -2.45 -8.41
CA ALA A 444 11.73 -3.15 -7.29
C ALA A 444 11.49 -4.67 -7.34
N ASN A 445 10.25 -5.11 -7.57
CA ASN A 445 9.91 -6.52 -7.67
C ASN A 445 10.56 -7.17 -8.91
N LEU A 446 10.60 -6.49 -10.06
CA LEU A 446 11.30 -6.99 -11.27
C LEU A 446 12.81 -7.09 -11.05
N ALA A 447 13.42 -6.14 -10.34
CA ALA A 447 14.82 -6.16 -9.94
C ALA A 447 15.12 -7.12 -8.76
N ARG A 448 14.15 -7.94 -8.34
CA ARG A 448 14.24 -8.92 -7.22
C ARG A 448 14.63 -8.31 -5.87
N LYS A 449 14.26 -7.06 -5.59
CA LYS A 449 14.46 -6.45 -4.28
C LYS A 449 13.63 -7.20 -3.24
N LYS A 450 14.29 -7.78 -2.24
CA LYS A 450 13.64 -8.58 -1.19
C LYS A 450 12.80 -7.70 -0.27
N VAL A 451 13.31 -6.49 0.01
CA VAL A 451 12.68 -5.49 0.85
C VAL A 451 12.30 -4.29 -0.01
N ILE A 452 11.08 -3.81 0.21
CA ILE A 452 10.54 -2.54 -0.29
C ILE A 452 10.01 -1.85 0.96
N SER A 453 10.73 -0.82 1.41
CA SER A 453 10.49 -0.13 2.67
C SER A 453 9.50 1.01 2.51
N ASN A 454 8.93 1.47 3.63
CA ASN A 454 8.07 2.64 3.68
C ASN A 454 8.21 3.35 5.02
N GLU A 455 8.53 4.64 4.97
CA GLU A 455 8.38 5.56 6.09
C GLU A 455 6.89 5.80 6.36
N LEU A 456 6.43 5.39 7.54
CA LEU A 456 5.00 5.22 7.83
C LEU A 456 4.53 6.12 8.97
N GLY A 457 3.49 6.92 8.70
CA GLY A 457 2.77 7.69 9.73
C GLY A 457 3.11 9.18 9.80
N ALA A 458 4.00 9.66 8.93
CA ALA A 458 4.23 11.09 8.73
C ALA A 458 2.95 11.78 8.21
N ILE A 459 2.37 12.67 9.03
CA ILE A 459 1.22 13.52 8.64
C ILE A 459 1.36 14.91 9.27
N SER A 460 1.25 15.95 8.44
CA SER A 460 1.36 17.34 8.85
C SER A 460 0.19 17.80 9.72
N GLY A 461 0.49 18.51 10.81
CA GLY A 461 -0.48 19.02 11.79
C GLY A 461 -1.08 17.96 12.72
N ARG A 462 -0.48 16.77 12.84
CA ARG A 462 -1.05 15.61 13.56
C ARG A 462 -0.23 15.10 14.76
N ALA A 463 0.84 15.76 15.19
CA ALA A 463 1.66 15.31 16.33
C ALA A 463 0.84 14.96 17.59
N TYR A 464 1.20 13.86 18.27
CA TYR A 464 0.47 13.27 19.40
C TYR A 464 -1.02 12.90 19.16
N SER A 465 -1.50 12.96 17.91
CA SER A 465 -2.89 12.75 17.52
C SER A 465 -3.13 11.64 16.49
N LEU A 466 -2.11 10.91 16.04
CA LEU A 466 -2.34 9.74 15.17
C LEU A 466 -2.86 8.57 16.00
N THR A 467 -3.88 7.90 15.50
CA THR A 467 -4.40 6.65 16.08
C THR A 467 -3.70 5.44 15.43
N ILE A 468 -3.56 4.34 16.17
CA ILE A 468 -2.99 3.11 15.63
C ILE A 468 -3.82 2.53 14.44
N PRO A 469 -5.18 2.59 14.42
CA PRO A 469 -5.97 2.23 13.24
C PRO A 469 -5.71 3.09 11.99
N GLU A 470 -5.41 4.39 12.13
CA GLU A 470 -4.97 5.23 10.99
C GLU A 470 -3.61 4.77 10.47
N LEU A 471 -2.64 4.53 11.36
CA LEU A 471 -1.31 4.00 11.00
C LEU A 471 -1.41 2.66 10.26
N LEU A 472 -2.31 1.77 10.70
CA LEU A 472 -2.57 0.48 10.06
C LEU A 472 -3.31 0.61 8.72
N PHE A 473 -4.12 1.66 8.52
CA PHE A 473 -4.77 1.92 7.22
C PHE A 473 -3.75 2.29 6.14
N ALA A 474 -2.83 3.22 6.46
CA ALA A 474 -1.72 3.59 5.60
C ALA A 474 -0.87 2.36 5.24
N MET A 475 -0.49 1.57 6.25
CA MET A 475 0.27 0.33 6.09
C MET A 475 -0.44 -0.70 5.19
N ASN A 476 -1.73 -0.95 5.42
CA ASN A 476 -2.50 -1.93 4.65
C ASN A 476 -2.64 -1.53 3.16
N ARG A 477 -2.69 -0.22 2.87
CA ARG A 477 -2.66 0.34 1.50
C ARG A 477 -1.28 0.24 0.85
N ALA A 478 -0.22 0.53 1.59
CA ALA A 478 1.16 0.33 1.13
C ALA A 478 1.42 -1.14 0.77
N VAL A 479 1.00 -2.10 1.61
CA VAL A 479 1.08 -3.55 1.31
C VAL A 479 0.27 -3.91 0.06
N SER A 480 -0.90 -3.32 -0.12
CA SER A 480 -1.74 -3.51 -1.32
C SER A 480 -1.12 -2.96 -2.61
N GLY A 481 -0.17 -2.04 -2.47
CA GLY A 481 0.67 -1.52 -3.56
C GLY A 481 2.00 -2.28 -3.76
N GLY A 482 2.37 -3.18 -2.85
CA GLY A 482 3.56 -4.03 -2.94
C GLY A 482 4.69 -3.76 -1.94
N VAL A 483 4.52 -2.81 -1.01
CA VAL A 483 5.47 -2.56 0.10
C VAL A 483 5.49 -3.75 1.08
N ASN A 484 6.65 -4.07 1.67
CA ASN A 484 6.78 -5.22 2.58
C ASN A 484 7.67 -5.01 3.81
N GLN A 485 8.10 -3.79 4.11
CA GLN A 485 8.79 -3.38 5.33
C GLN A 485 8.38 -1.96 5.69
N PHE A 486 8.36 -1.63 6.99
CA PHE A 486 7.93 -0.33 7.50
C PHE A 486 8.91 0.22 8.55
N VAL A 487 9.22 1.51 8.42
CA VAL A 487 9.88 2.33 9.43
C VAL A 487 8.88 3.38 9.89
N ILE A 488 8.42 3.29 11.14
CA ILE A 488 7.38 4.16 11.68
C ILE A 488 8.01 5.52 12.02
N HIS A 489 7.45 6.61 11.49
CA HIS A 489 7.83 7.99 11.76
C HIS A 489 7.07 8.52 12.98
N GLY A 490 7.68 8.77 14.15
CA GLY A 490 8.99 8.33 14.62
C GLY A 490 9.03 8.25 16.15
N GLN A 491 10.14 7.80 16.73
CA GLN A 491 10.34 7.73 18.18
C GLN A 491 11.24 8.88 18.64
N SER A 492 10.83 9.63 19.66
CA SER A 492 11.64 10.74 20.21
C SER A 492 12.53 10.28 21.36
N TYR A 493 13.74 10.86 21.48
CA TYR A 493 14.56 10.78 22.70
C TYR A 493 13.79 11.26 23.93
N THR A 494 13.73 10.43 24.98
CA THR A 494 12.88 10.69 26.15
C THR A 494 13.57 11.40 27.32
N GLY A 495 14.88 11.62 27.28
CA GLY A 495 15.60 12.24 28.40
C GLY A 495 15.50 13.76 28.45
N ASN A 496 16.31 14.37 29.32
CA ASN A 496 16.51 15.81 29.33
C ASN A 496 17.40 16.23 28.15
N TYR A 497 17.03 17.31 27.48
CA TYR A 497 17.81 17.98 26.43
C TYR A 497 17.64 19.51 26.56
N PRO A 498 18.68 20.35 26.36
CA PRO A 498 18.60 21.78 26.65
C PRO A 498 17.45 22.52 25.96
N GLN A 499 16.86 23.46 26.70
CA GLN A 499 15.66 24.23 26.31
C GLN A 499 14.37 23.42 26.00
N THR A 500 14.33 22.11 26.25
CA THR A 500 13.08 21.32 26.18
C THR A 500 12.34 21.27 27.52
N THR A 501 11.06 20.91 27.45
CA THR A 501 10.24 20.50 28.60
C THR A 501 9.63 19.14 28.32
N TRP A 502 9.10 18.46 29.34
CA TRP A 502 8.23 17.28 29.16
C TRP A 502 7.18 17.54 28.06
N PRO A 503 6.97 16.62 27.09
CA PRO A 503 7.42 15.23 27.06
C PRO A 503 8.88 14.98 26.61
N GLY A 504 9.75 15.99 26.45
CA GLY A 504 11.17 15.85 26.14
C GLY A 504 11.52 16.42 24.77
N TYR A 505 12.46 15.79 24.05
CA TYR A 505 12.73 16.20 22.68
C TYR A 505 11.49 15.96 21.78
N THR A 506 11.26 16.89 20.86
CA THR A 506 10.12 16.84 19.94
C THR A 506 10.60 17.38 18.60
N ALA A 507 10.86 16.46 17.67
CA ALA A 507 11.20 16.77 16.29
C ALA A 507 10.06 17.57 15.62
N PHE A 508 10.41 18.28 14.54
CA PHE A 508 9.48 19.11 13.75
C PHE A 508 8.68 20.16 14.54
N ILE A 509 9.08 20.52 15.77
CA ILE A 509 8.39 21.49 16.65
C ILE A 509 6.87 21.21 16.74
N TYR A 510 6.49 19.97 17.07
CA TYR A 510 5.10 19.51 17.19
C TYR A 510 4.28 19.55 15.87
N TYR A 511 4.92 19.70 14.70
CA TYR A 511 4.19 19.80 13.43
C TYR A 511 3.81 18.44 12.83
N ILE A 512 4.74 17.51 12.67
CA ILE A 512 4.51 16.21 11.99
C ILE A 512 4.18 15.10 13.02
N SER A 513 3.26 14.19 12.68
CA SER A 513 3.01 12.95 13.44
C SER A 513 4.02 11.85 13.10
N GLU A 514 4.41 10.95 14.01
CA GLU A 514 4.20 10.91 15.44
C GLU A 514 5.50 11.06 16.23
N LEU A 515 5.33 11.26 17.54
CA LEU A 515 6.41 11.41 18.51
C LEU A 515 6.25 10.28 19.54
N TYR A 516 6.43 9.05 19.07
CA TYR A 516 6.25 7.84 19.86
C TYR A 516 7.30 7.74 20.97
N SER A 517 6.88 7.25 22.14
CA SER A 517 7.75 6.92 23.27
C SER A 517 6.92 6.23 24.36
N ALA A 518 7.63 5.67 25.36
CA ALA A 518 7.03 5.10 26.57
C ALA A 518 6.38 6.14 27.53
N LYS A 519 6.16 7.38 27.06
CA LYS A 519 5.35 8.44 27.70
C LYS A 519 3.93 8.51 27.16
N ARG A 520 3.65 7.89 26.01
CA ARG A 520 2.28 7.72 25.52
C ARG A 520 1.58 6.57 26.27
N PRO A 521 0.31 6.73 26.67
CA PRO A 521 -0.43 5.64 27.31
C PRO A 521 -0.59 4.37 26.46
N ASP A 522 -0.54 4.47 25.13
CA ASP A 522 -0.76 3.32 24.22
C ASP A 522 0.46 2.40 24.04
N TRP A 523 1.67 2.87 24.33
CA TRP A 523 2.93 2.13 24.21
C TRP A 523 2.89 0.79 24.95
N ASP A 524 2.73 0.83 26.28
CA ASP A 524 2.67 -0.36 27.13
C ASP A 524 1.28 -1.06 27.09
N HIS A 525 0.21 -0.35 26.71
CA HIS A 525 -1.19 -0.81 26.86
C HIS A 525 -1.89 -1.26 25.56
N GLY A 526 -1.14 -1.50 24.48
CA GLY A 526 -1.67 -2.24 23.33
C GLY A 526 -0.88 -2.12 22.03
N PHE A 527 0.02 -1.15 21.89
CA PHE A 527 0.72 -0.89 20.61
C PHE A 527 1.51 -2.11 20.10
N HIS A 528 2.05 -2.94 20.99
CA HIS A 528 2.70 -4.21 20.64
C HIS A 528 1.84 -5.14 19.76
N ALA A 529 0.52 -5.16 19.91
CA ALA A 529 -0.38 -5.96 19.08
C ALA A 529 -0.37 -5.51 17.60
N ALA A 530 -0.24 -4.21 17.37
CA ALA A 530 -0.14 -3.65 16.03
C ALA A 530 1.26 -3.84 15.43
N LEU A 531 2.33 -3.74 16.24
CA LEU A 531 3.70 -4.04 15.79
C LEU A 531 3.88 -5.53 15.44
N ASP A 532 3.26 -6.42 16.21
CA ASP A 532 3.16 -7.85 15.88
C ASP A 532 2.34 -8.08 14.60
N TYR A 533 1.16 -7.47 14.46
CA TYR A 533 0.35 -7.53 13.22
C TYR A 533 1.15 -7.09 11.99
N MET A 534 1.86 -5.96 12.09
CA MET A 534 2.76 -5.45 11.05
C MET A 534 3.84 -6.49 10.72
N ALA A 535 4.56 -6.99 11.74
CA ALA A 535 5.64 -7.96 11.57
C ALA A 535 5.18 -9.25 10.89
N ARG A 536 3.99 -9.77 11.22
CA ARG A 536 3.45 -11.00 10.60
C ARG A 536 3.06 -10.81 9.14
N ILE A 537 2.57 -9.62 8.78
CA ILE A 537 2.34 -9.25 7.38
C ILE A 537 3.68 -9.05 6.65
N GLN A 538 4.65 -8.33 7.22
CA GLN A 538 5.99 -8.17 6.63
C GLN A 538 6.66 -9.53 6.38
N HIS A 539 6.59 -10.46 7.33
CA HIS A 539 7.12 -11.82 7.17
C HIS A 539 6.52 -12.54 5.95
N VAL A 540 5.19 -12.52 5.79
CA VAL A 540 4.51 -13.13 4.64
C VAL A 540 4.79 -12.37 3.34
N GLN A 541 4.87 -11.04 3.38
CA GLN A 541 5.15 -10.20 2.20
C GLN A 541 6.64 -10.18 1.81
N GLN A 542 7.52 -10.79 2.60
CA GLN A 542 8.93 -11.06 2.27
C GLN A 542 9.20 -12.56 1.97
N LYS A 543 8.19 -13.42 2.07
CA LYS A 543 8.24 -14.86 1.77
C LYS A 543 8.00 -15.13 0.29
N GLY A 544 8.73 -16.09 -0.28
CA GLY A 544 8.61 -16.43 -1.70
C GLY A 544 8.81 -15.26 -2.69
N ILE A 545 8.44 -15.50 -3.95
CA ILE A 545 8.51 -14.54 -5.05
C ILE A 545 7.11 -13.94 -5.27
N PRO A 546 6.95 -12.60 -5.41
CA PRO A 546 5.67 -12.00 -5.74
C PRO A 546 5.32 -12.26 -7.20
N ARG A 547 4.05 -12.51 -7.49
CA ARG A 547 3.52 -12.51 -8.86
C ARG A 547 2.54 -11.36 -9.04
N THR A 548 2.53 -10.80 -10.24
CA THR A 548 1.70 -9.67 -10.65
C THR A 548 1.11 -10.01 -12.02
N ASP A 549 -0.16 -9.70 -12.23
CA ASP A 549 -0.87 -10.19 -13.41
C ASP A 549 -0.66 -9.33 -14.66
N VAL A 550 -0.50 -8.01 -14.49
CA VAL A 550 -0.35 -7.06 -15.61
C VAL A 550 0.79 -6.08 -15.35
N ALA A 551 1.65 -5.86 -16.33
CA ALA A 551 2.62 -4.75 -16.34
C ALA A 551 2.03 -3.56 -17.09
N PHE A 552 2.24 -2.35 -16.60
CA PHE A 552 1.94 -1.11 -17.31
C PHE A 552 3.24 -0.41 -17.71
N TYR A 553 3.34 0.01 -18.97
CA TYR A 553 4.41 0.88 -19.44
C TYR A 553 4.23 2.29 -18.87
N ASN A 554 5.25 2.83 -18.20
CA ASN A 554 5.27 4.19 -17.68
C ASN A 554 6.64 4.87 -17.92
N LYS A 555 6.78 5.71 -18.95
CA LYS A 555 8.01 6.52 -19.12
C LYS A 555 7.80 7.96 -18.68
N GLN A 556 8.42 8.30 -17.57
CA GLN A 556 8.55 9.66 -17.07
C GLN A 556 9.91 10.26 -17.51
N THR A 557 9.95 11.58 -17.76
CA THR A 557 11.20 12.36 -17.87
C THR A 557 11.63 12.89 -16.51
N VAL A 558 10.61 13.23 -15.72
CA VAL A 558 10.65 13.65 -14.32
C VAL A 558 9.47 12.96 -13.65
N THR A 559 9.69 12.30 -12.52
CA THR A 559 8.59 11.73 -11.73
C THR A 559 7.76 12.85 -11.08
N ASP A 560 6.43 12.74 -11.14
CA ASP A 560 5.52 13.65 -10.44
C ASP A 560 5.62 13.36 -8.93
N PRO A 561 6.11 14.29 -8.09
CA PRO A 561 6.24 14.04 -6.66
C PRO A 561 4.90 13.76 -5.99
N ASN A 562 3.76 14.17 -6.58
CA ASN A 562 2.43 13.88 -6.03
C ASN A 562 1.98 12.41 -6.22
N MET A 563 2.80 11.56 -6.84
CA MET A 563 2.59 10.11 -7.00
C MET A 563 1.17 9.75 -7.48
N ALA A 564 0.70 10.52 -8.45
CA ALA A 564 -0.70 10.50 -8.88
C ALA A 564 -1.13 9.16 -9.50
N THR A 565 -2.42 8.84 -9.37
CA THR A 565 -3.01 7.67 -10.04
C THR A 565 -2.97 7.83 -11.56
N ILE A 566 -2.23 6.93 -12.22
CA ILE A 566 -2.08 6.86 -13.67
C ILE A 566 -3.29 6.16 -14.27
N TYR A 567 -3.56 4.91 -13.88
CA TYR A 567 -4.72 4.17 -14.37
C TYR A 567 -5.97 4.46 -13.53
N ARG A 568 -6.82 5.36 -14.02
CA ARG A 568 -7.96 5.93 -13.28
C ARG A 568 -9.26 5.13 -13.37
N PHE A 569 -9.23 3.94 -13.98
CA PHE A 569 -10.39 3.05 -14.09
C PHE A 569 -10.26 1.87 -13.10
N ASP A 570 -11.41 1.40 -12.63
CA ASP A 570 -11.50 0.37 -11.60
C ASP A 570 -11.88 -1.02 -12.15
N ASP A 571 -11.86 -1.22 -13.47
CA ASP A 571 -12.23 -2.46 -14.16
C ASP A 571 -11.30 -3.63 -13.83
N LEU A 572 -10.00 -3.36 -13.63
CA LEU A 572 -9.01 -4.30 -13.13
C LEU A 572 -9.22 -4.62 -11.64
N ALA A 573 -9.33 -3.57 -10.80
CA ALA A 573 -9.47 -3.70 -9.35
C ALA A 573 -10.76 -4.43 -8.93
N LYS A 574 -11.90 -4.15 -9.59
CA LYS A 574 -13.19 -4.81 -9.35
C LYS A 574 -13.19 -6.32 -9.56
N GLN A 575 -12.28 -6.83 -10.40
CA GLN A 575 -12.12 -8.26 -10.67
C GLN A 575 -10.94 -8.90 -9.90
N GLY A 576 -10.13 -8.12 -9.17
CA GLY A 576 -8.95 -8.61 -8.44
C GLY A 576 -7.67 -8.75 -9.26
N TRP A 577 -7.57 -8.09 -10.42
CA TRP A 577 -6.32 -8.07 -11.20
C TRP A 577 -5.22 -7.30 -10.47
N SER A 578 -4.10 -7.97 -10.20
CA SER A 578 -2.89 -7.32 -9.67
C SER A 578 -2.08 -6.70 -10.81
N TYR A 579 -1.62 -5.46 -10.64
CA TYR A 579 -0.79 -4.77 -11.64
C TYR A 579 0.28 -3.88 -11.01
N ALA A 580 1.31 -3.56 -11.78
CA ALA A 580 2.39 -2.64 -11.42
C ALA A 580 2.91 -1.90 -12.66
N TYR A 581 3.61 -0.79 -12.47
CA TYR A 581 4.21 0.00 -13.57
C TYR A 581 5.69 -0.37 -13.76
N LEU A 582 6.19 -0.13 -14.98
CA LEU A 582 7.59 -0.31 -15.37
C LEU A 582 8.00 0.78 -16.37
N SER A 583 9.11 1.44 -16.09
CA SER A 583 9.82 2.29 -17.04
C SER A 583 10.51 1.44 -18.12
N PRO A 584 10.61 1.91 -19.38
CA PRO A 584 11.36 1.25 -20.46
C PRO A 584 12.79 0.85 -20.06
N ASP A 585 13.43 1.59 -19.17
CA ASP A 585 14.75 1.27 -18.63
C ASP A 585 14.74 -0.08 -17.88
N ASN A 586 13.67 -0.38 -17.15
CA ASN A 586 13.49 -1.67 -16.46
C ASN A 586 13.26 -2.84 -17.43
N LEU A 587 12.81 -2.59 -18.65
CA LEU A 587 12.63 -3.62 -19.69
C LEU A 587 13.96 -4.14 -20.26
N ASN A 588 15.09 -3.52 -19.88
CA ASN A 588 16.44 -4.00 -20.22
C ASN A 588 17.11 -4.78 -19.07
N LEU A 589 16.42 -4.97 -17.93
CA LEU A 589 16.90 -5.84 -16.85
C LEU A 589 16.95 -7.31 -17.34
N PRO A 590 17.90 -8.13 -16.87
CA PRO A 590 18.02 -9.53 -17.30
C PRO A 590 16.82 -10.41 -16.88
N GLN A 591 15.97 -9.94 -15.97
CA GLN A 591 14.69 -10.55 -15.61
C GLN A 591 13.57 -10.26 -16.64
N ALA A 592 13.68 -9.20 -17.44
CA ALA A 592 12.63 -8.72 -18.34
C ALA A 592 12.60 -9.45 -19.70
N TYR A 593 12.47 -10.78 -19.67
CA TYR A 593 12.32 -11.62 -20.86
C TYR A 593 10.96 -12.32 -20.89
N VAL A 594 10.56 -12.82 -22.07
CA VAL A 594 9.30 -13.56 -22.26
C VAL A 594 9.57 -15.05 -22.52
N GLU A 595 8.90 -15.91 -21.76
CA GLU A 595 8.88 -17.37 -21.93
C GLU A 595 7.47 -17.87 -21.58
N ASP A 596 6.97 -18.91 -22.26
CA ASP A 596 5.59 -19.42 -22.09
C ASP A 596 4.47 -18.35 -22.15
N ASN A 597 4.69 -17.28 -22.93
CA ASN A 597 3.85 -16.08 -23.07
C ASN A 597 3.79 -15.18 -21.82
N LEU A 598 4.64 -15.39 -20.81
CA LEU A 598 4.74 -14.59 -19.58
C LEU A 598 6.00 -13.72 -19.60
N LEU A 599 5.86 -12.43 -19.26
CA LEU A 599 7.00 -11.54 -19.03
C LEU A 599 7.54 -11.73 -17.60
N ALA A 600 8.86 -11.80 -17.48
CA ALA A 600 9.57 -12.13 -16.23
C ALA A 600 9.08 -13.46 -15.61
N PRO A 601 9.20 -14.59 -16.32
CA PRO A 601 8.58 -15.87 -15.98
C PRO A 601 9.12 -16.52 -14.70
N ALA A 602 10.36 -16.19 -14.32
CA ALA A 602 10.95 -16.56 -13.03
C ALA A 602 10.43 -15.70 -11.86
N ASP A 603 9.97 -14.48 -12.15
CA ASP A 603 9.71 -13.38 -11.21
C ASP A 603 8.24 -12.97 -11.22
N ALA A 604 7.90 -11.74 -11.61
CA ALA A 604 6.53 -11.23 -11.54
C ALA A 604 5.51 -12.05 -12.37
N ARG A 605 5.93 -12.72 -13.45
CA ARG A 605 5.06 -13.47 -14.37
C ARG A 605 3.88 -12.64 -14.89
N PHE A 606 4.15 -11.46 -15.44
CA PHE A 606 3.08 -10.64 -16.03
C PHE A 606 2.46 -11.38 -17.23
N GLN A 607 1.14 -11.48 -17.23
CA GLN A 607 0.34 -12.16 -18.25
C GLN A 607 0.08 -11.28 -19.49
N ALA A 608 0.24 -9.96 -19.34
CA ALA A 608 0.12 -8.98 -20.40
C ALA A 608 0.94 -7.71 -20.07
N MET A 609 1.28 -6.95 -21.11
CA MET A 609 1.81 -5.58 -21.01
C MET A 609 0.75 -4.58 -21.51
N VAL A 610 0.46 -3.55 -20.73
CA VAL A 610 -0.44 -2.44 -21.10
C VAL A 610 0.38 -1.22 -21.47
N VAL A 611 0.01 -0.54 -22.55
CA VAL A 611 0.50 0.80 -22.88
C VAL A 611 -0.71 1.72 -23.04
N LEU A 612 -0.75 2.81 -22.27
CA LEU A 612 -1.82 3.80 -22.36
C LEU A 612 -1.55 4.77 -23.52
N GLY A 613 -2.60 5.22 -24.21
CA GLY A 613 -2.50 6.21 -25.31
C GLY A 613 -2.02 7.60 -24.85
N SER A 614 -1.94 7.82 -23.54
CA SER A 614 -1.37 9.00 -22.87
C SER A 614 0.14 8.91 -22.62
N GLN A 615 0.78 7.76 -22.89
CA GLN A 615 2.21 7.53 -22.67
C GLN A 615 3.06 7.90 -23.90
N ASN A 616 4.35 8.17 -23.65
CA ASN A 616 5.36 8.40 -24.67
C ASN A 616 6.31 7.19 -24.75
N VAL A 617 6.40 6.57 -25.92
CA VAL A 617 7.18 5.35 -26.16
C VAL A 617 8.52 5.69 -26.83
N THR A 618 9.62 5.15 -26.29
CA THR A 618 10.96 5.31 -26.88
C THR A 618 11.14 4.35 -28.07
N GLN A 619 11.98 4.66 -29.05
CA GLN A 619 12.24 3.74 -30.17
C GLN A 619 12.78 2.38 -29.68
N ASN A 620 13.64 2.37 -28.66
CA ASN A 620 14.17 1.13 -28.05
C ASN A 620 13.06 0.30 -27.38
N SER A 621 12.17 0.92 -26.61
CA SER A 621 11.07 0.20 -25.97
C SER A 621 9.98 -0.25 -26.95
N LEU A 622 9.77 0.47 -28.05
CA LEU A 622 8.93 0.02 -29.16
C LEU A 622 9.48 -1.29 -29.77
N ALA A 623 10.80 -1.40 -29.94
CA ALA A 623 11.44 -2.63 -30.39
C ALA A 623 11.31 -3.76 -29.35
N GLN A 624 11.51 -3.50 -28.06
CA GLN A 624 11.32 -4.50 -26.99
C GLN A 624 9.87 -4.99 -26.90
N LEU A 625 8.88 -4.08 -26.99
CA LEU A 625 7.45 -4.44 -27.04
C LEU A 625 7.13 -5.37 -28.22
N LYS A 626 7.78 -5.15 -29.39
CA LYS A 626 7.68 -6.08 -30.52
C LYS A 626 8.34 -7.43 -30.22
N VAL A 627 9.53 -7.47 -29.64
CA VAL A 627 10.19 -8.73 -29.24
C VAL A 627 9.33 -9.54 -28.26
N PHE A 628 8.75 -8.89 -27.26
CA PHE A 628 7.83 -9.53 -26.31
C PHE A 628 6.58 -10.07 -26.99
N ALA A 629 5.97 -9.29 -27.90
CA ALA A 629 4.80 -9.73 -28.64
C ALA A 629 5.10 -10.89 -29.60
N ASP A 630 6.24 -10.85 -30.32
CA ASP A 630 6.73 -11.94 -31.18
C ASP A 630 6.95 -13.24 -30.38
N ALA A 631 7.47 -13.12 -29.15
CA ALA A 631 7.62 -14.21 -28.17
C ALA A 631 6.30 -14.67 -27.52
N GLY A 632 5.17 -14.01 -27.81
CA GLY A 632 3.83 -14.47 -27.46
C GLY A 632 3.10 -13.64 -26.40
N LEU A 633 3.76 -12.68 -25.75
CA LEU A 633 3.13 -11.84 -24.72
C LEU A 633 1.99 -10.99 -25.32
N PRO A 634 0.79 -11.01 -24.74
CA PRO A 634 -0.26 -10.06 -25.09
C PRO A 634 0.14 -8.62 -24.76
N VAL A 635 0.04 -7.72 -25.75
CA VAL A 635 0.25 -6.27 -25.54
C VAL A 635 -1.07 -5.53 -25.79
N ILE A 636 -1.52 -4.74 -24.83
CA ILE A 636 -2.79 -4.02 -24.86
C ILE A 636 -2.52 -2.52 -24.96
N MET A 637 -2.82 -1.94 -26.11
CA MET A 637 -2.86 -0.51 -26.34
C MET A 637 -4.24 0.01 -25.90
N ALA A 638 -4.30 0.77 -24.80
CA ALA A 638 -5.56 1.24 -24.21
C ALA A 638 -5.70 2.76 -24.33
N GLY A 639 -6.84 3.24 -24.83
CA GLY A 639 -7.16 4.67 -24.92
C GLY A 639 -6.68 5.38 -26.20
N GLY A 640 -5.65 4.85 -26.88
CA GLY A 640 -5.15 5.41 -28.12
C GLY A 640 -3.89 4.71 -28.63
N VAL A 641 -3.19 5.36 -29.56
CA VAL A 641 -1.81 5.02 -29.94
C VAL A 641 -0.90 6.00 -29.21
N PRO A 642 0.11 5.53 -28.44
CA PRO A 642 1.05 6.40 -27.72
C PRO A 642 1.94 7.20 -28.68
N ALA A 643 2.45 8.33 -28.22
CA ALA A 643 3.35 9.18 -29.01
C ALA A 643 4.81 8.70 -28.91
N GLU A 644 5.70 9.28 -29.72
CA GLU A 644 7.15 9.07 -29.61
C GLU A 644 7.71 9.89 -28.43
N TYR A 645 8.62 9.29 -27.65
CA TYR A 645 9.33 9.99 -26.57
C TYR A 645 10.41 10.90 -27.16
N ALA A 646 10.29 12.21 -26.91
CA ALA A 646 11.24 13.20 -27.40
C ALA A 646 12.66 12.98 -26.82
N THR A 647 13.62 12.84 -27.72
CA THR A 647 15.07 12.78 -27.50
C THR A 647 15.72 13.50 -28.69
N GLN A 648 17.00 13.86 -28.62
CA GLN A 648 17.76 14.39 -29.76
C GLN A 648 18.91 13.45 -30.16
N ASN A 649 18.92 12.21 -29.62
CA ASN A 649 19.80 11.12 -30.04
C ASN A 649 19.59 10.74 -31.52
N ARG A 650 20.44 11.28 -32.39
CA ARG A 650 20.39 11.07 -33.84
C ARG A 650 20.66 9.62 -34.30
N THR A 651 21.01 8.71 -33.38
CA THR A 651 21.10 7.25 -33.66
C THR A 651 19.82 6.49 -33.31
N ALA A 652 18.91 7.09 -32.55
CA ALA A 652 17.62 6.52 -32.13
C ALA A 652 16.41 7.24 -32.76
N ILE A 653 16.63 8.17 -33.69
CA ILE A 653 15.58 8.97 -34.35
C ILE A 653 15.63 8.72 -35.86
N ASP A 654 14.69 7.92 -36.32
CA ASP A 654 14.13 8.00 -37.67
C ASP A 654 12.61 7.98 -37.48
N GLU A 655 11.96 9.14 -37.61
CA GLU A 655 10.51 9.28 -37.45
C GLU A 655 9.73 8.32 -38.35
N ARG A 656 10.28 7.95 -39.52
CA ARG A 656 9.65 6.98 -40.43
C ARG A 656 9.81 5.57 -39.91
N LEU A 657 10.95 5.25 -39.29
CA LEU A 657 11.17 3.97 -38.62
C LEU A 657 10.28 3.83 -37.38
N PHE A 658 10.08 4.89 -36.58
CA PHE A 658 9.13 4.86 -35.46
C PHE A 658 7.69 4.64 -35.95
N ASN A 659 7.22 5.48 -36.87
CA ASN A 659 5.84 5.40 -37.37
C ASN A 659 5.54 4.07 -38.09
N SER A 660 6.50 3.50 -38.83
CA SER A 660 6.36 2.16 -39.41
C SER A 660 6.41 1.06 -38.36
N SER A 661 7.37 1.09 -37.42
CA SER A 661 7.47 0.09 -36.33
C SER A 661 6.23 0.08 -35.42
N MET A 662 5.64 1.25 -35.16
CA MET A 662 4.37 1.38 -34.42
C MET A 662 3.22 0.81 -35.24
N THR A 663 3.15 1.09 -36.54
CA THR A 663 2.16 0.52 -37.45
C THR A 663 2.25 -1.01 -37.52
N ASP A 664 3.46 -1.56 -37.57
CA ASP A 664 3.71 -3.01 -37.60
C ASP A 664 3.36 -3.68 -36.26
N LEU A 665 3.66 -3.03 -35.12
CA LEU A 665 3.26 -3.51 -33.80
C LEU A 665 1.72 -3.51 -33.66
N LEU A 666 1.05 -2.43 -34.07
CA LEU A 666 -0.42 -2.31 -34.01
C LEU A 666 -1.17 -3.32 -34.90
N GLN A 667 -0.50 -3.87 -35.91
CA GLN A 667 -1.01 -4.96 -36.77
C GLN A 667 -0.64 -6.36 -36.27
N HIS A 668 0.23 -6.49 -35.26
CA HIS A 668 0.72 -7.79 -34.83
C HIS A 668 -0.35 -8.59 -34.05
N LYS A 669 -0.43 -9.91 -34.33
CA LYS A 669 -1.49 -10.82 -33.84
C LYS A 669 -1.70 -10.85 -32.32
N HIS A 670 -0.64 -10.61 -31.54
CA HIS A 670 -0.66 -10.60 -30.08
C HIS A 670 -0.93 -9.22 -29.47
N VAL A 671 -1.16 -8.20 -30.32
CA VAL A 671 -1.49 -6.84 -29.90
C VAL A 671 -2.99 -6.59 -30.01
N LYS A 672 -3.56 -5.87 -29.03
CA LYS A 672 -4.98 -5.47 -28.99
C LYS A 672 -5.10 -3.97 -28.74
N GLN A 673 -6.06 -3.34 -29.41
CA GLN A 673 -6.44 -1.95 -29.18
C GLN A 673 -7.82 -1.92 -28.50
N VAL A 674 -7.94 -1.20 -27.38
CA VAL A 674 -9.16 -1.08 -26.56
C VAL A 674 -9.32 0.34 -26.03
N ARG A 675 -10.46 0.68 -25.41
CA ARG A 675 -10.56 1.89 -24.59
C ARG A 675 -9.95 1.65 -23.20
N GLU A 676 -9.57 2.73 -22.53
CA GLU A 676 -9.35 2.68 -21.08
C GLU A 676 -10.66 2.27 -20.37
N GLY A 677 -10.57 1.45 -19.33
CA GLY A 677 -11.74 0.82 -18.69
C GLY A 677 -12.31 -0.41 -19.42
N GLU A 678 -11.74 -0.82 -20.56
CA GLU A 678 -12.07 -2.07 -21.27
C GLU A 678 -10.92 -3.11 -21.16
N ILE A 679 -9.93 -2.89 -20.30
CA ILE A 679 -8.71 -3.72 -20.21
C ILE A 679 -9.04 -5.09 -19.61
N SER A 680 -9.78 -5.15 -18.50
CA SER A 680 -10.13 -6.43 -17.86
C SER A 680 -10.99 -7.33 -18.76
N GLN A 681 -11.90 -6.73 -19.55
CA GLN A 681 -12.66 -7.43 -20.59
C GLN A 681 -11.76 -7.96 -21.72
N SER A 682 -10.70 -7.23 -22.08
CA SER A 682 -9.72 -7.67 -23.08
C SER A 682 -8.92 -8.89 -22.61
N LEU A 683 -8.50 -8.87 -21.34
CA LEU A 683 -7.81 -10.01 -20.69
C LEU A 683 -8.72 -11.24 -20.61
N GLU A 684 -9.99 -11.07 -20.22
CA GLU A 684 -11.00 -12.15 -20.22
C GLU A 684 -11.23 -12.72 -21.63
N TYR A 685 -11.32 -11.87 -22.66
CA TYR A 685 -11.46 -12.30 -24.06
C TYR A 685 -10.23 -13.10 -24.58
N LEU A 686 -9.04 -12.81 -24.04
CA LEU A 686 -7.82 -13.58 -24.30
C LEU A 686 -7.75 -14.90 -23.51
N GLY A 687 -8.71 -15.16 -22.61
CA GLY A 687 -8.77 -16.35 -21.75
C GLY A 687 -7.89 -16.27 -20.50
N LEU A 688 -7.31 -15.10 -20.21
CA LEU A 688 -6.47 -14.86 -19.04
C LEU A 688 -7.33 -14.66 -17.78
N LYS A 689 -6.72 -14.84 -16.60
CA LYS A 689 -7.41 -14.69 -15.30
C LYS A 689 -6.51 -14.05 -14.24
N PRO A 690 -7.05 -13.25 -13.30
CA PRO A 690 -6.29 -12.80 -12.13
C PRO A 690 -5.99 -13.98 -11.20
N ARG A 691 -4.79 -14.00 -10.59
CA ARG A 691 -4.39 -15.10 -9.68
C ARG A 691 -5.19 -15.15 -8.38
N VAL A 692 -5.66 -13.98 -7.93
CA VAL A 692 -6.54 -13.80 -6.77
C VAL A 692 -7.72 -12.93 -7.21
N GLY A 693 -8.61 -13.52 -8.02
CA GLY A 693 -9.81 -12.85 -8.52
C GLY A 693 -10.81 -12.53 -7.40
N VAL A 694 -11.65 -11.52 -7.62
CA VAL A 694 -12.59 -10.98 -6.64
C VAL A 694 -13.99 -10.84 -7.25
N ARG A 695 -15.03 -11.21 -6.49
CA ARG A 695 -16.44 -10.85 -6.74
C ARG A 695 -17.06 -10.34 -5.44
N THR A 696 -17.10 -9.03 -5.25
CA THR A 696 -17.54 -8.39 -3.99
C THR A 696 -18.38 -7.14 -4.24
N ASN A 697 -19.06 -6.64 -3.21
CA ASN A 697 -19.89 -5.43 -3.27
C ASN A 697 -19.19 -4.13 -2.82
N GLY A 698 -17.87 -4.19 -2.57
CA GLY A 698 -17.00 -3.05 -2.27
C GLY A 698 -15.70 -3.11 -3.08
N THR A 699 -14.61 -2.59 -2.52
CA THR A 699 -13.25 -2.67 -3.11
C THR A 699 -12.36 -3.52 -2.22
N TRP A 700 -11.84 -4.63 -2.77
CA TRP A 700 -10.80 -5.44 -2.13
C TRP A 700 -9.53 -5.39 -2.98
N TYR A 701 -8.40 -5.05 -2.36
CA TYR A 701 -7.09 -5.16 -2.99
C TYR A 701 -6.43 -6.51 -2.64
N THR A 702 -5.63 -7.04 -3.56
CA THR A 702 -5.05 -8.37 -3.47
C THR A 702 -3.56 -8.37 -3.84
N THR A 703 -2.76 -9.21 -3.17
CA THR A 703 -1.39 -9.55 -3.59
C THR A 703 -1.17 -11.06 -3.52
N TRP A 704 -0.31 -11.60 -4.39
CA TRP A 704 -0.01 -13.03 -4.49
C TRP A 704 1.50 -13.30 -4.43
N ARG A 705 1.91 -14.27 -3.61
CA ARG A 705 3.31 -14.71 -3.50
C ARG A 705 3.42 -16.23 -3.51
N GLU A 706 4.49 -16.75 -4.09
CA GLU A 706 4.79 -18.19 -4.18
C GLU A 706 6.13 -18.50 -3.51
N ASP A 707 6.11 -19.25 -2.40
CA ASP A 707 7.30 -19.80 -1.77
C ASP A 707 7.46 -21.28 -2.17
N ALA A 708 8.21 -21.51 -3.24
CA ALA A 708 8.51 -22.83 -3.75
C ALA A 708 9.46 -23.66 -2.85
N ALA A 709 10.10 -23.05 -1.83
CA ALA A 709 10.95 -23.77 -0.89
C ALA A 709 10.14 -24.37 0.26
N ASP A 710 9.15 -23.64 0.78
CA ASP A 710 8.20 -24.15 1.79
C ASP A 710 7.00 -24.89 1.18
N GLY A 711 6.81 -24.85 -0.14
CA GLY A 711 5.67 -25.47 -0.82
C GLY A 711 4.33 -24.75 -0.57
N MET A 712 4.41 -23.42 -0.45
CA MET A 712 3.34 -22.52 -0.04
C MET A 712 3.06 -21.44 -1.08
N SER A 713 1.81 -21.01 -1.19
CA SER A 713 1.47 -19.73 -1.80
C SER A 713 0.60 -18.90 -0.86
N TYR A 714 0.68 -17.58 -0.95
CA TYR A 714 0.00 -16.64 -0.07
C TYR A 714 -0.82 -15.62 -0.87
N ALA A 715 -2.13 -15.57 -0.60
CA ALA A 715 -2.98 -14.45 -0.96
C ALA A 715 -3.13 -13.53 0.26
N TYR A 716 -2.84 -12.25 0.09
CA TYR A 716 -3.26 -11.20 1.02
C TYR A 716 -4.47 -10.48 0.41
N ILE A 717 -5.47 -10.21 1.23
CA ILE A 717 -6.72 -9.54 0.84
C ILE A 717 -6.98 -8.41 1.82
N PHE A 718 -7.18 -7.20 1.31
CA PHE A 718 -7.46 -5.99 2.09
C PHE A 718 -8.79 -5.37 1.65
N GLY A 719 -9.74 -5.25 2.58
CA GLY A 719 -10.96 -4.47 2.39
C GLY A 719 -10.71 -3.01 2.70
N ASP A 720 -10.75 -2.16 1.68
CA ASP A 720 -10.25 -0.77 1.74
C ASP A 720 -11.04 0.13 2.72
N THR A 721 -12.10 0.79 2.26
CA THR A 721 -12.79 1.84 3.01
C THR A 721 -14.17 1.43 3.52
N ALA A 722 -14.86 0.53 2.82
CA ALA A 722 -16.22 0.09 3.14
C ALA A 722 -16.27 -1.40 3.52
N ALA A 723 -17.10 -1.74 4.52
CA ALA A 723 -17.39 -3.12 4.86
C ALA A 723 -18.13 -3.82 3.71
N ALA A 724 -17.66 -5.00 3.32
CA ALA A 724 -18.07 -5.67 2.09
C ALA A 724 -18.17 -7.19 2.27
N SER A 725 -18.82 -7.87 1.32
CA SER A 725 -19.02 -9.31 1.31
C SER A 725 -19.08 -9.84 -0.12
N GLY A 726 -18.50 -11.01 -0.33
CA GLY A 726 -18.24 -11.56 -1.65
C GLY A 726 -17.42 -12.84 -1.60
N GLU A 727 -16.78 -13.16 -2.72
CA GLU A 727 -15.95 -14.35 -2.90
C GLU A 727 -14.59 -13.97 -3.50
N VAL A 728 -13.54 -14.70 -3.12
CA VAL A 728 -12.24 -14.68 -3.80
C VAL A 728 -12.01 -16.00 -4.54
N PHE A 729 -11.36 -15.90 -5.70
CA PHE A 729 -11.13 -16.98 -6.66
C PHE A 729 -9.63 -17.11 -6.84
N VAL A 730 -9.03 -18.14 -6.23
CA VAL A 730 -7.57 -18.32 -6.24
C VAL A 730 -7.21 -19.52 -7.12
N GLU A 731 -6.26 -19.35 -8.04
CA GLU A 731 -5.74 -20.44 -8.86
C GLU A 731 -4.73 -21.30 -8.07
N ALA A 732 -5.25 -21.98 -7.04
CA ALA A 732 -4.51 -22.86 -6.17
C ALA A 732 -5.39 -24.03 -5.71
N THR A 733 -4.78 -25.22 -5.66
CA THR A 733 -5.42 -26.50 -5.27
C THR A 733 -4.85 -27.10 -3.99
N GLY A 734 -3.88 -26.43 -3.36
CA GLY A 734 -3.37 -26.79 -2.04
C GLY A 734 -4.41 -26.55 -0.93
N ILE A 735 -4.18 -27.15 0.24
CA ILE A 735 -5.05 -26.98 1.43
C ILE A 735 -5.02 -25.49 1.84
N PRO A 736 -6.18 -24.82 1.89
CA PRO A 736 -6.26 -23.41 2.28
C PRO A 736 -6.25 -23.24 3.81
N TYR A 737 -5.50 -22.26 4.31
CA TYR A 737 -5.43 -21.86 5.72
C TYR A 737 -5.56 -20.35 5.87
N PHE A 738 -6.34 -19.89 6.86
CA PHE A 738 -6.22 -18.54 7.36
C PHE A 738 -4.95 -18.43 8.22
N PHE A 739 -4.13 -17.44 7.90
CA PHE A 739 -2.99 -17.00 8.70
C PHE A 739 -3.40 -15.71 9.38
N ASN A 740 -3.59 -15.72 10.70
CA ASN A 740 -4.12 -14.58 11.43
C ASN A 740 -2.98 -13.65 11.89
N PRO A 741 -2.85 -12.42 11.34
CA PRO A 741 -1.73 -11.53 11.69
C PRO A 741 -1.82 -10.98 13.14
N TRP A 742 -3.02 -10.86 13.71
CA TRP A 742 -3.19 -10.37 15.09
C TRP A 742 -2.74 -11.38 16.14
N THR A 743 -2.99 -12.67 15.93
CA THR A 743 -2.75 -13.74 16.92
C THR A 743 -1.52 -14.61 16.59
N GLY A 744 -1.08 -14.64 15.34
CA GLY A 744 -0.10 -15.61 14.83
C GLY A 744 -0.64 -17.03 14.66
N THR A 745 -1.95 -17.25 14.75
CA THR A 745 -2.55 -18.59 14.56
C THR A 745 -2.66 -18.96 13.09
N ARG A 746 -2.64 -20.28 12.82
CA ARG A 746 -2.89 -20.89 11.52
C ARG A 746 -4.06 -21.86 11.64
N GLU A 747 -5.12 -21.62 10.91
CA GLU A 747 -6.38 -22.38 10.98
C GLU A 747 -6.79 -22.76 9.56
N PRO A 748 -7.20 -24.03 9.28
CA PRO A 748 -7.66 -24.39 7.94
C PRO A 748 -8.94 -23.62 7.59
N VAL A 749 -9.08 -23.18 6.34
CA VAL A 749 -10.32 -22.56 5.85
C VAL A 749 -11.38 -23.65 5.78
N LEU A 750 -12.42 -23.60 6.62
CA LEU A 750 -13.44 -24.65 6.67
C LEU A 750 -14.68 -24.39 5.81
N ASN A 751 -14.73 -23.28 5.08
CA ASN A 751 -15.79 -22.96 4.13
C ASN A 751 -15.20 -22.53 2.78
N TYR A 752 -15.20 -23.42 1.79
CA TYR A 752 -14.71 -23.15 0.44
C TYR A 752 -15.25 -24.17 -0.58
N LYS A 753 -15.13 -23.84 -1.87
CA LYS A 753 -15.42 -24.74 -3.00
C LYS A 753 -14.15 -24.94 -3.83
N ILE A 754 -14.05 -26.05 -4.54
CA ILE A 754 -13.03 -26.28 -5.58
C ILE A 754 -13.76 -26.40 -6.91
N GLU A 755 -13.45 -25.50 -7.84
CA GLU A 755 -14.04 -25.45 -9.18
C GLU A 755 -12.91 -25.65 -10.22
N GLY A 756 -12.65 -26.91 -10.55
CA GLY A 756 -11.52 -27.30 -11.39
C GLY A 756 -10.18 -27.11 -10.66
N HIS A 757 -9.41 -26.10 -11.07
CA HIS A 757 -8.15 -25.71 -10.44
C HIS A 757 -8.27 -24.44 -9.57
N THR A 758 -9.47 -23.87 -9.46
CA THR A 758 -9.72 -22.65 -8.68
C THR A 758 -10.35 -22.99 -7.34
N THR A 759 -9.77 -22.49 -6.25
CA THR A 759 -10.39 -22.51 -4.92
C THR A 759 -11.21 -21.23 -4.71
N VAL A 760 -12.49 -21.37 -4.37
CA VAL A 760 -13.43 -20.26 -4.17
C VAL A 760 -13.77 -20.13 -2.70
N ILE A 761 -13.46 -18.98 -2.09
CA ILE A 761 -13.62 -18.74 -0.65
C ILE A 761 -14.56 -17.55 -0.44
N PRO A 762 -15.74 -17.73 0.19
CA PRO A 762 -16.61 -16.62 0.57
C PRO A 762 -16.01 -15.87 1.76
N LEU A 763 -15.93 -14.54 1.66
CA LEU A 763 -15.37 -13.65 2.67
C LEU A 763 -16.33 -12.51 3.01
N LYS A 764 -16.22 -12.02 4.24
CA LYS A 764 -16.83 -10.80 4.74
C LYS A 764 -15.77 -10.02 5.49
N LEU A 765 -15.54 -8.77 5.08
CA LEU A 765 -14.51 -7.89 5.62
C LEU A 765 -15.14 -6.58 6.10
N ALA A 766 -14.70 -6.07 7.24
CA ALA A 766 -14.91 -4.67 7.60
C ALA A 766 -14.07 -3.75 6.70
N GLY A 767 -14.36 -2.45 6.72
CA GLY A 767 -13.43 -1.45 6.15
C GLY A 767 -12.12 -1.46 6.97
N ASN A 768 -11.00 -1.28 6.28
CA ASN A 768 -9.65 -1.44 6.79
C ASN A 768 -9.31 -2.84 7.36
N GLN A 769 -10.03 -3.90 6.98
CA GLN A 769 -9.75 -5.27 7.46
C GLN A 769 -8.95 -6.10 6.47
N THR A 770 -7.99 -6.88 6.98
CA THR A 770 -7.18 -7.82 6.19
C THR A 770 -7.49 -9.29 6.48
N LYS A 771 -7.14 -10.16 5.51
CA LYS A 771 -6.94 -11.61 5.70
C LYS A 771 -5.71 -12.05 4.90
N ILE A 772 -4.98 -13.02 5.45
CA ILE A 772 -3.96 -13.79 4.74
C ILE A 772 -4.51 -15.21 4.56
N ILE A 773 -4.48 -15.72 3.34
CA ILE A 773 -4.85 -17.10 3.00
C ILE A 773 -3.62 -17.79 2.41
N ALA A 774 -3.08 -18.76 3.13
CA ALA A 774 -2.00 -19.60 2.66
C ALA A 774 -2.56 -20.88 2.01
N PHE A 775 -1.95 -21.33 0.93
CA PHE A 775 -2.28 -22.56 0.22
C PHE A 775 -1.07 -23.50 0.27
N SER A 776 -1.20 -24.63 0.97
CA SER A 776 -0.09 -25.58 1.12
C SER A 776 -0.32 -26.87 0.34
N GLN A 777 0.74 -27.39 -0.29
CA GLN A 777 0.70 -28.70 -0.94
C GLN A 777 0.66 -29.87 0.07
N ASN A 778 0.94 -29.63 1.35
CA ASN A 778 0.93 -30.63 2.42
C ASN A 778 0.15 -30.12 3.65
N PRO A 779 -0.30 -31.00 4.58
CA PRO A 779 -0.79 -30.57 5.88
C PRO A 779 0.29 -29.79 6.65
N ILE A 780 -0.07 -28.66 7.27
CA ILE A 780 0.85 -27.91 8.12
C ILE A 780 1.07 -28.67 9.43
N GLU A 781 2.33 -28.81 9.83
CA GLU A 781 2.71 -29.49 11.07
C GLU A 781 2.02 -28.85 12.28
N ASN A 782 1.46 -29.69 13.16
CA ASN A 782 0.67 -29.30 14.33
C ASN A 782 -0.64 -28.51 14.05
N VAL A 783 -1.15 -28.51 12.81
CA VAL A 783 -2.48 -27.97 12.47
C VAL A 783 -3.39 -29.12 12.01
N GLU A 784 -4.46 -29.39 12.76
CA GLU A 784 -5.45 -30.41 12.34
C GLU A 784 -6.22 -29.96 11.09
N VAL A 785 -6.34 -30.84 10.10
CA VAL A 785 -7.16 -30.61 8.89
C VAL A 785 -8.28 -31.64 8.84
N PRO A 786 -9.57 -31.24 8.82
CA PRO A 786 -10.69 -32.17 8.81
C PRO A 786 -10.85 -32.84 7.44
N LYS A 787 -11.26 -34.10 7.42
CA LYS A 787 -11.49 -34.91 6.20
C LYS A 787 -12.63 -34.40 5.30
N SER A 788 -13.43 -33.45 5.78
CA SER A 788 -14.52 -32.81 5.05
C SER A 788 -14.71 -31.38 5.55
N TYR A 789 -14.72 -30.44 4.61
CA TYR A 789 -15.01 -29.02 4.82
C TYR A 789 -16.43 -28.67 4.36
N ALA A 790 -16.94 -27.50 4.76
CA ALA A 790 -18.20 -26.96 4.25
C ALA A 790 -17.99 -26.34 2.86
N THR A 791 -18.98 -26.52 1.99
CA THR A 791 -19.09 -25.85 0.68
C THR A 791 -20.20 -24.80 0.66
N ASP A 792 -21.06 -24.80 1.69
CA ASP A 792 -22.12 -23.82 1.93
C ASP A 792 -22.46 -23.76 3.43
N LEU A 793 -22.68 -22.56 3.95
CA LEU A 793 -22.97 -22.26 5.36
C LEU A 793 -23.99 -21.12 5.48
N SER A 794 -24.91 -21.24 6.44
CA SER A 794 -25.85 -20.16 6.78
C SER A 794 -25.19 -18.97 7.50
N GLU A 795 -25.71 -17.77 7.26
CA GLU A 795 -25.20 -16.48 7.79
C GLU A 795 -25.08 -16.39 9.32
N ASN A 796 -25.79 -17.27 10.05
CA ASN A 796 -25.76 -17.34 11.52
C ASN A 796 -24.64 -18.25 12.08
N VAL A 797 -23.82 -18.86 11.23
CA VAL A 797 -22.57 -19.52 11.63
C VAL A 797 -21.49 -18.44 11.74
N ILE A 798 -21.06 -18.13 12.97
CA ILE A 798 -20.13 -17.02 13.25
C ILE A 798 -18.68 -17.46 13.46
N GLY A 799 -18.44 -18.77 13.44
CA GLY A 799 -17.12 -19.38 13.58
C GLY A 799 -17.18 -20.89 13.51
N TYR A 800 -16.03 -21.54 13.68
CA TYR A 800 -15.88 -22.98 13.66
C TYR A 800 -14.57 -23.41 14.31
N ASN A 801 -14.48 -24.68 14.67
CA ASN A 801 -13.27 -25.34 15.15
C ASN A 801 -13.09 -26.70 14.45
N VAL A 802 -11.84 -27.18 14.39
CA VAL A 802 -11.54 -28.55 13.97
C VAL A 802 -11.61 -29.48 15.18
N THR A 803 -11.99 -30.74 14.94
CA THR A 803 -11.88 -31.83 15.91
C THR A 803 -11.41 -33.10 15.21
N LEU A 804 -10.82 -34.02 15.97
CA LEU A 804 -10.42 -35.38 15.55
C LEU A 804 -11.46 -36.14 14.69
N ASN A 805 -12.75 -35.81 14.81
CA ASN A 805 -13.85 -36.50 14.12
C ASN A 805 -14.61 -35.63 13.10
N GLY A 806 -14.26 -34.35 12.90
CA GLY A 806 -14.93 -33.46 11.95
C GLY A 806 -14.92 -31.98 12.34
N VAL A 807 -15.80 -31.19 11.73
CA VAL A 807 -15.94 -29.75 11.96
C VAL A 807 -16.97 -29.47 13.06
N LEU A 808 -16.60 -28.62 14.00
CA LEU A 808 -17.46 -28.04 15.03
C LEU A 808 -17.92 -26.66 14.55
N LEU A 809 -19.23 -26.44 14.38
CA LEU A 809 -19.76 -25.11 13.99
C LEU A 809 -20.17 -24.31 15.21
N HIS A 810 -19.87 -23.01 15.20
CA HIS A 810 -20.29 -22.05 16.22
C HIS A 810 -21.52 -21.29 15.70
N VAL A 811 -22.70 -21.71 16.17
CA VAL A 811 -24.01 -21.31 15.63
C VAL A 811 -24.68 -20.30 16.54
N ALA A 812 -24.93 -19.08 16.05
CA ALA A 812 -25.63 -18.02 16.77
C ALA A 812 -27.16 -18.19 16.73
N ALA A 813 -27.87 -17.38 17.53
CA ALA A 813 -29.34 -17.34 17.57
C ALA A 813 -29.96 -17.00 16.20
N THR A 814 -31.02 -17.71 15.82
CA THR A 814 -31.75 -17.48 14.56
C THR A 814 -33.13 -18.14 14.57
N PRO A 815 -34.17 -17.51 13.98
CA PRO A 815 -35.48 -18.15 13.76
C PRO A 815 -35.50 -19.05 12.50
N LYS A 816 -34.41 -19.09 11.71
CA LYS A 816 -34.25 -19.96 10.54
C LYS A 816 -33.38 -21.18 10.91
N SER A 817 -33.71 -22.36 10.38
CA SER A 817 -32.84 -23.54 10.49
C SER A 817 -31.46 -23.27 9.87
N THR A 818 -30.40 -23.58 10.62
CA THR A 818 -29.01 -23.48 10.16
C THR A 818 -28.74 -24.58 9.14
N LEU A 819 -28.33 -24.20 7.94
CA LEU A 819 -27.90 -25.11 6.87
C LEU A 819 -26.36 -25.21 6.85
N LEU A 820 -25.87 -26.44 6.75
CA LEU A 820 -24.50 -26.80 6.42
C LEU A 820 -24.55 -27.77 5.24
N THR A 821 -23.80 -27.50 4.17
CA THR A 821 -23.50 -28.54 3.15
C THR A 821 -22.01 -28.84 3.16
N LEU A 822 -21.67 -30.11 3.31
CA LEU A 822 -20.30 -30.61 3.30
C LEU A 822 -19.85 -30.98 1.87
N SER A 823 -18.54 -30.91 1.64
CA SER A 823 -17.82 -31.40 0.45
C SER A 823 -18.14 -32.84 0.05
N THR A 824 -18.71 -33.67 0.93
CA THR A 824 -19.24 -35.00 0.60
C THR A 824 -20.64 -34.98 -0.04
N GLY A 825 -21.18 -33.81 -0.39
CA GLY A 825 -22.57 -33.62 -0.82
C GLY A 825 -23.61 -33.81 0.29
N LYS A 826 -23.18 -33.98 1.55
CA LYS A 826 -24.09 -34.18 2.69
C LYS A 826 -24.53 -32.82 3.24
N THR A 827 -25.82 -32.53 3.08
CA THR A 827 -26.46 -31.40 3.78
C THR A 827 -26.95 -31.83 5.17
N VAL A 828 -26.81 -30.93 6.14
CA VAL A 828 -27.30 -31.04 7.51
C VAL A 828 -28.12 -29.78 7.84
N GLN A 829 -29.27 -29.97 8.49
CA GLN A 829 -30.10 -28.89 9.01
C GLN A 829 -30.15 -28.95 10.54
N HIS A 830 -30.08 -27.79 11.19
CA HIS A 830 -30.08 -27.68 12.65
C HIS A 830 -30.79 -26.40 13.12
N GLU A 831 -31.84 -26.55 13.91
CA GLU A 831 -32.52 -25.43 14.57
C GLU A 831 -31.64 -24.91 15.71
N SER A 832 -31.27 -23.62 15.66
CA SER A 832 -30.37 -23.04 16.65
C SER A 832 -31.06 -22.91 18.01
N LYS A 833 -30.53 -23.60 19.01
CA LYS A 833 -30.90 -23.43 20.43
C LYS A 833 -30.12 -22.30 21.13
N ALA A 834 -29.28 -21.55 20.40
CA ALA A 834 -28.51 -20.46 20.99
C ALA A 834 -29.45 -19.32 21.43
N PRO A 835 -29.35 -18.84 22.69
CA PRO A 835 -30.13 -17.69 23.17
C PRO A 835 -29.73 -16.38 22.46
N ASP A 836 -30.62 -15.38 22.43
CA ASP A 836 -30.37 -14.09 21.78
C ASP A 836 -29.19 -13.33 22.39
N PRO A 837 -28.36 -12.64 21.58
CA PRO A 837 -27.22 -11.87 22.05
C PRO A 837 -27.65 -10.70 22.96
N PHE A 838 -26.97 -10.53 24.09
CA PHE A 838 -27.25 -9.44 25.04
C PHE A 838 -26.09 -8.45 25.17
N GLU A 839 -26.43 -7.29 25.73
CA GLU A 839 -25.53 -6.15 25.93
C GLU A 839 -24.95 -6.17 27.35
N LEU A 840 -23.63 -6.00 27.50
CA LEU A 840 -22.99 -5.82 28.80
C LEU A 840 -23.26 -4.38 29.32
N LYS A 841 -23.73 -4.29 30.56
CA LYS A 841 -24.25 -3.05 31.19
C LYS A 841 -23.72 -2.90 32.61
N THR A 842 -23.76 -1.66 33.10
CA THR A 842 -23.17 -1.29 34.40
C THR A 842 -21.68 -1.56 34.41
N TRP A 843 -20.93 -0.54 34.01
CA TRP A 843 -19.49 -0.56 33.91
C TRP A 843 -18.89 0.32 35.01
N GLU A 844 -18.01 -0.25 35.82
CA GLU A 844 -17.09 0.53 36.63
C GLU A 844 -15.90 0.93 35.75
N LEU A 845 -15.59 2.22 35.69
CA LEU A 845 -14.46 2.75 34.94
C LEU A 845 -13.46 3.37 35.90
N VAL A 846 -12.28 2.76 36.03
CA VAL A 846 -11.12 3.40 36.66
C VAL A 846 -10.29 4.06 35.57
N LEU A 847 -10.15 5.38 35.62
CA LEU A 847 -9.27 6.15 34.75
C LEU A 847 -7.95 6.41 35.46
N GLU A 848 -6.86 5.85 34.95
CA GLU A 848 -5.49 6.27 35.28
C GLU A 848 -5.12 7.44 34.36
N LEU A 849 -5.24 8.66 34.89
CA LEU A 849 -4.92 9.92 34.21
C LEU A 849 -3.40 10.12 34.22
N TRP A 850 -2.84 10.50 33.07
CA TRP A 850 -1.40 10.77 32.89
C TRP A 850 -1.20 12.28 32.68
N GLU A 851 -0.47 12.90 33.60
CA GLU A 851 -0.17 14.33 33.62
C GLU A 851 1.34 14.58 33.49
N ALA A 852 1.71 15.80 33.09
CA ALA A 852 3.10 16.23 33.10
C ALA A 852 3.67 16.42 34.53
N PRO A 853 4.99 16.29 34.74
CA PRO A 853 5.62 16.53 36.03
C PRO A 853 5.55 18.00 36.46
N ARG A 854 5.41 18.24 37.77
CA ARG A 854 5.42 19.61 38.35
C ARG A 854 6.67 20.42 38.00
N ASN A 855 7.80 19.76 37.80
CA ASN A 855 8.96 20.35 37.15
C ASN A 855 8.95 19.95 35.67
N MET A 856 8.35 20.81 34.83
CA MET A 856 8.31 20.59 33.38
C MET A 856 9.69 20.45 32.73
N SER A 857 10.76 20.93 33.37
CA SER A 857 12.15 20.84 32.88
C SER A 857 12.80 19.48 33.14
N ASP A 858 12.17 18.61 33.93
CA ASP A 858 12.61 17.23 34.13
C ASP A 858 11.76 16.30 33.25
N ALA A 859 12.20 16.15 32.01
CA ALA A 859 11.60 15.28 31.04
C ALA A 859 11.81 13.79 31.37
N THR A 860 12.74 13.39 32.25
CA THR A 860 13.00 11.97 32.56
C THR A 860 11.80 11.24 33.16
N ILE A 861 10.89 11.99 33.80
CA ILE A 861 9.65 11.46 34.36
C ILE A 861 8.70 11.06 33.23
N LYS A 862 8.31 9.78 33.16
CA LYS A 862 7.34 9.28 32.15
C LYS A 862 6.03 10.08 32.16
N ALA A 863 5.33 10.06 33.29
CA ALA A 863 4.14 10.87 33.59
C ALA A 863 3.92 10.87 35.12
N VAL A 864 3.23 11.89 35.64
CA VAL A 864 2.56 11.82 36.94
C VAL A 864 1.22 11.10 36.73
N LYS A 865 0.92 10.09 37.55
CA LYS A 865 -0.30 9.29 37.43
C LYS A 865 -1.26 9.55 38.59
N SER A 866 -2.55 9.70 38.30
CA SER A 866 -3.61 9.78 39.29
C SER A 866 -4.85 9.01 38.85
N ASN A 867 -5.63 8.48 39.79
CA ASN A 867 -6.78 7.62 39.47
C ASN A 867 -8.11 8.26 39.86
N THR A 868 -9.11 8.15 38.99
CA THR A 868 -10.53 8.46 39.30
C THR A 868 -11.42 7.27 38.95
N THR A 869 -12.52 7.08 39.67
CA THR A 869 -13.45 5.94 39.47
C THR A 869 -14.86 6.44 39.21
N HIS A 870 -15.49 5.92 38.16
CA HIS A 870 -16.80 6.32 37.65
C HIS A 870 -17.72 5.11 37.51
N GLN A 871 -19.01 5.28 37.74
CA GLN A 871 -20.03 4.24 37.55
C GLN A 871 -20.91 4.61 36.36
N LEU A 872 -20.80 3.82 35.29
CA LEU A 872 -21.39 4.11 33.98
C LEU A 872 -22.54 3.13 33.69
N SER A 873 -23.75 3.65 33.50
CA SER A 873 -24.92 2.83 33.13
C SER A 873 -24.81 2.29 31.70
N ASN A 874 -24.23 3.08 30.80
CA ASN A 874 -23.84 2.74 29.44
C ASN A 874 -22.43 3.31 29.20
N LEU A 875 -21.71 2.78 28.21
CA LEU A 875 -20.41 3.34 27.81
C LEU A 875 -20.62 4.70 27.10
N VAL A 876 -19.72 5.66 27.37
CA VAL A 876 -19.75 7.07 26.93
C VAL A 876 -18.35 7.54 26.53
N SER A 877 -18.24 8.72 25.92
CA SER A 877 -16.95 9.39 25.72
C SER A 877 -16.31 9.82 27.04
N TRP A 878 -14.98 9.84 27.12
CA TRP A 878 -14.28 10.50 28.23
C TRP A 878 -14.50 12.02 28.20
N THR A 879 -14.85 12.59 27.04
CA THR A 879 -15.25 14.01 26.91
C THR A 879 -16.65 14.30 27.45
N GLU A 880 -17.39 13.28 27.90
CA GLU A 880 -18.65 13.40 28.66
C GLU A 880 -18.43 13.16 30.16
N ILE A 881 -17.18 12.92 30.60
CA ILE A 881 -16.79 12.71 32.00
C ILE A 881 -15.96 13.92 32.44
N ASP A 882 -16.53 14.76 33.32
CA ASP A 882 -15.92 16.05 33.74
C ASP A 882 -14.46 15.92 34.20
N ALA A 883 -14.11 14.83 34.88
CA ALA A 883 -12.76 14.55 35.39
C ALA A 883 -11.75 14.06 34.33
N ALA A 884 -12.18 13.86 33.09
CA ALA A 884 -11.41 13.20 32.03
C ALA A 884 -11.42 13.96 30.69
N ALA A 885 -12.22 15.02 30.55
CA ALA A 885 -12.50 15.62 29.25
C ALA A 885 -11.26 16.13 28.48
N ASN A 886 -10.25 16.62 29.21
CA ASN A 886 -8.96 17.08 28.66
C ASN A 886 -7.79 16.19 29.12
N ALA A 887 -8.05 14.93 29.50
CA ALA A 887 -7.04 14.02 30.05
C ALA A 887 -6.53 13.02 29.00
N SER A 888 -5.25 12.69 29.10
CA SER A 888 -4.66 11.50 28.47
C SER A 888 -4.48 10.42 29.53
N GLY A 889 -4.47 9.13 29.15
CA GLY A 889 -4.30 8.06 30.13
C GLY A 889 -4.82 6.70 29.69
N VAL A 890 -5.11 5.83 30.67
CA VAL A 890 -5.59 4.46 30.48
C VAL A 890 -6.89 4.25 31.24
N GLY A 891 -7.95 3.85 30.54
CA GLY A 891 -9.22 3.47 31.13
C GLY A 891 -9.32 1.95 31.32
N TYR A 892 -9.60 1.54 32.54
CA TYR A 892 -9.87 0.17 32.95
C TYR A 892 -11.38 0.02 33.16
N TYR A 893 -12.07 -0.53 32.17
CA TYR A 893 -13.51 -0.77 32.17
C TYR A 893 -13.80 -2.18 32.70
N HIS A 894 -14.43 -2.27 33.87
CA HIS A 894 -14.80 -3.50 34.56
C HIS A 894 -16.32 -3.70 34.55
N THR A 895 -16.79 -4.90 34.19
CA THR A 895 -18.20 -5.31 34.30
C THR A 895 -18.28 -6.82 34.50
N ASN A 896 -19.46 -7.36 34.80
CA ASN A 896 -19.66 -8.80 34.93
C ASN A 896 -21.01 -9.27 34.37
N PHE A 897 -21.09 -10.56 34.07
CA PHE A 897 -22.33 -11.22 33.62
C PHE A 897 -22.44 -12.64 34.21
N THR A 898 -23.65 -13.20 34.25
CA THR A 898 -23.89 -14.55 34.77
C THR A 898 -23.89 -15.59 33.63
N TRP A 899 -23.23 -16.72 33.85
CA TRP A 899 -23.14 -17.85 32.94
C TRP A 899 -23.59 -19.18 33.61
N PRO A 900 -24.34 -20.05 32.91
CA PRO A 900 -25.01 -19.80 31.64
C PRO A 900 -26.09 -18.70 31.79
N PRO A 901 -26.54 -18.08 30.68
CA PRO A 901 -27.60 -17.07 30.72
C PRO A 901 -28.90 -17.69 31.25
N GLY A 902 -29.59 -16.99 32.15
CA GLY A 902 -30.78 -17.51 32.85
C GLY A 902 -31.99 -17.88 31.97
N SER A 903 -31.92 -17.63 30.66
CA SER A 903 -32.86 -18.11 29.65
C SER A 903 -32.69 -19.60 29.29
N VAL A 904 -31.57 -20.23 29.66
CA VAL A 904 -31.28 -21.65 29.38
C VAL A 904 -31.29 -22.46 30.67
N GLN A 905 -32.30 -23.33 30.82
CA GLN A 905 -32.44 -24.29 31.93
C GLN A 905 -32.10 -25.74 31.52
N ASP A 906 -31.69 -25.95 30.27
CA ASP A 906 -31.43 -27.27 29.68
C ASP A 906 -29.93 -27.62 29.75
N ASN A 907 -29.55 -28.40 30.76
CA ASN A 907 -28.17 -28.87 30.97
C ASN A 907 -27.65 -29.83 29.86
N SER A 908 -28.45 -30.17 28.85
CA SER A 908 -27.98 -30.93 27.67
C SER A 908 -27.36 -30.03 26.58
N VAL A 909 -27.40 -28.71 26.76
CA VAL A 909 -26.98 -27.72 25.75
C VAL A 909 -25.53 -27.27 25.99
N SER A 910 -24.61 -27.66 25.10
CA SER A 910 -23.24 -27.12 25.11
C SER A 910 -23.26 -25.69 24.55
N LEU A 911 -23.12 -24.70 25.43
CA LEU A 911 -23.07 -23.28 25.10
C LEU A 911 -21.62 -22.77 25.07
N GLY A 912 -21.35 -21.89 24.10
CA GLY A 912 -20.19 -21.01 24.07
C GLY A 912 -20.61 -19.55 23.90
N ALA A 913 -19.66 -18.62 23.93
CA ALA A 913 -19.92 -17.21 23.70
C ALA A 913 -18.74 -16.49 23.04
N TYR A 914 -19.07 -15.56 22.16
CA TYR A 914 -18.16 -14.56 21.62
C TYR A 914 -18.42 -13.21 22.28
N ILE A 915 -17.37 -12.49 22.65
CA ILE A 915 -17.48 -11.07 23.01
C ILE A 915 -17.20 -10.22 21.76
N ARG A 916 -18.00 -9.18 21.53
CA ARG A 916 -17.80 -8.22 20.43
C ARG A 916 -17.86 -6.78 20.93
N PHE A 917 -16.83 -6.03 20.58
CA PHE A 917 -16.72 -4.59 20.78
C PHE A 917 -17.05 -3.88 19.43
N PRO A 918 -17.41 -2.58 19.43
CA PRO A 918 -17.35 -1.72 18.24
C PRO A 918 -15.89 -1.48 17.82
N PRO A 919 -15.63 -0.96 16.62
CA PRO A 919 -14.28 -0.64 16.15
C PRO A 919 -13.47 0.18 17.17
N VAL A 920 -12.24 -0.27 17.42
CA VAL A 920 -11.31 0.29 18.40
C VAL A 920 -10.74 1.60 17.85
N LEU A 921 -10.73 2.63 18.69
CA LEU A 921 -10.35 3.99 18.27
C LEU A 921 -8.85 4.26 18.43
N ASN A 922 -8.14 3.45 19.21
CA ASN A 922 -6.67 3.49 19.30
C ASN A 922 -6.10 2.09 19.61
N ALA A 923 -6.31 1.57 20.82
CA ALA A 923 -5.98 0.19 21.17
C ALA A 923 -6.95 -0.37 22.22
N ILE A 924 -6.95 -1.70 22.37
CA ILE A 924 -7.68 -2.40 23.43
C ILE A 924 -6.90 -3.64 23.87
N THR A 925 -6.94 -3.95 25.17
CA THR A 925 -6.60 -5.29 25.69
C THR A 925 -7.74 -5.76 26.58
N VAL A 926 -8.20 -7.00 26.43
CA VAL A 926 -9.34 -7.55 27.16
C VAL A 926 -8.92 -8.75 28.01
N TYR A 927 -9.51 -8.86 29.19
CA TYR A 927 -9.37 -9.98 30.12
C TYR A 927 -10.77 -10.53 30.46
N ILE A 928 -10.87 -11.85 30.58
CA ILE A 928 -12.07 -12.57 31.04
C ILE A 928 -11.66 -13.42 32.24
N ASN A 929 -12.29 -13.22 33.40
CA ASN A 929 -11.93 -13.91 34.65
C ASN A 929 -10.41 -13.82 34.97
N GLY A 930 -9.81 -12.65 34.73
CA GLY A 930 -8.36 -12.41 34.86
C GLY A 930 -7.46 -13.02 33.77
N ALA A 931 -7.97 -13.89 32.89
CA ALA A 931 -7.21 -14.43 31.77
C ALA A 931 -7.20 -13.44 30.59
N ARG A 932 -6.01 -13.09 30.08
CA ARG A 932 -5.84 -12.16 28.96
C ARG A 932 -6.27 -12.82 27.65
N LEU A 933 -7.14 -12.15 26.88
CA LEU A 933 -7.48 -12.57 25.52
C LEU A 933 -6.32 -12.33 24.55
N ALA A 934 -6.30 -13.10 23.45
CA ALA A 934 -5.41 -12.81 22.32
C ALA A 934 -5.75 -11.43 21.70
N PRO A 935 -4.81 -10.80 20.96
CA PRO A 935 -5.06 -9.51 20.34
C PRO A 935 -6.30 -9.49 19.45
N LEU A 936 -7.12 -8.45 19.61
CA LEU A 936 -8.34 -8.25 18.84
C LEU A 936 -8.04 -7.48 17.55
N ASP A 937 -8.77 -7.81 16.48
CA ASP A 937 -8.78 -7.01 15.25
C ASP A 937 -9.41 -5.64 15.53
N TYR A 938 -8.65 -4.55 15.37
CA TYR A 938 -9.13 -3.22 15.78
C TYR A 938 -10.35 -2.73 14.96
N VAL A 939 -10.61 -3.26 13.77
CA VAL A 939 -11.76 -2.82 12.95
C VAL A 939 -12.97 -3.77 13.00
N ASP A 940 -12.76 -5.02 13.42
CA ASP A 940 -13.85 -5.93 13.85
C ASP A 940 -13.48 -6.72 15.11
N PRO A 941 -13.46 -6.07 16.29
CA PRO A 941 -12.95 -6.67 17.53
C PRO A 941 -13.94 -7.67 18.13
N ILE A 942 -13.81 -8.92 17.67
CA ILE A 942 -14.59 -10.08 18.10
C ILE A 942 -13.65 -11.22 18.52
N ALA A 943 -13.96 -11.91 19.62
CA ALA A 943 -13.21 -13.09 20.07
C ALA A 943 -14.13 -14.14 20.69
N ASP A 944 -13.82 -15.42 20.46
CA ASP A 944 -14.41 -16.55 21.18
C ASP A 944 -13.84 -16.56 22.61
N ILE A 945 -14.73 -16.42 23.60
CA ILE A 945 -14.35 -16.44 25.02
C ILE A 945 -14.74 -17.74 25.73
N THR A 946 -15.29 -18.73 25.00
CA THR A 946 -15.87 -19.96 25.56
C THR A 946 -14.94 -20.70 26.53
N GLN A 947 -13.64 -20.76 26.23
CA GLN A 947 -12.63 -21.43 27.06
C GLN A 947 -12.32 -20.72 28.39
N TYR A 948 -12.71 -19.45 28.55
CA TYR A 948 -12.48 -18.64 29.75
C TYR A 948 -13.73 -18.55 30.65
N LEU A 949 -14.88 -19.09 30.22
CA LEU A 949 -16.15 -18.98 30.95
C LEU A 949 -16.19 -19.92 32.15
N ILE A 950 -16.67 -19.41 33.28
CA ILE A 950 -16.94 -20.17 34.51
C ILE A 950 -18.44 -20.18 34.83
N SER A 951 -18.91 -21.16 35.59
CA SER A 951 -20.31 -21.17 36.06
C SER A 951 -20.50 -20.13 37.17
N GLY A 952 -21.52 -19.28 37.05
CA GLY A 952 -21.78 -18.17 37.97
C GLY A 952 -21.41 -16.81 37.35
N SER A 953 -20.94 -15.87 38.17
CA SER A 953 -20.49 -14.56 37.69
C SER A 953 -19.17 -14.68 36.94
N ASN A 954 -19.07 -14.01 35.79
CA ASN A 954 -17.88 -13.90 34.96
C ASN A 954 -17.45 -12.44 34.89
N ASP A 955 -16.18 -12.20 35.18
CA ASP A 955 -15.53 -10.88 35.13
C ASP A 955 -15.05 -10.54 33.71
N VAL A 956 -15.18 -9.26 33.34
CA VAL A 956 -14.73 -8.69 32.07
C VAL A 956 -14.01 -7.37 32.35
N VAL A 957 -12.71 -7.32 32.04
CA VAL A 957 -11.92 -6.08 32.11
C VAL A 957 -11.41 -5.71 30.71
N ALA A 958 -11.80 -4.54 30.22
CA ALA A 958 -11.29 -3.95 28.98
C ALA A 958 -10.40 -2.73 29.31
N VAL A 959 -9.14 -2.79 28.86
CA VAL A 959 -8.11 -1.77 29.07
C VAL A 959 -7.94 -0.99 27.76
N VAL A 960 -8.20 0.32 27.80
CA VAL A 960 -8.22 1.22 26.63
C VAL A 960 -7.33 2.45 26.89
N PRO A 961 -6.18 2.58 26.21
CA PRO A 961 -5.34 3.77 26.28
C PRO A 961 -5.76 4.84 25.27
N ILE A 962 -5.65 6.12 25.67
CA ILE A 962 -5.88 7.29 24.81
C ILE A 962 -4.57 8.02 24.50
N ARG A 963 -4.49 8.61 23.29
CA ARG A 963 -3.33 9.35 22.78
C ARG A 963 -2.97 10.55 23.68
N LEU A 964 -1.68 10.91 23.70
CA LEU A 964 -1.17 12.03 24.52
C LEU A 964 -1.69 13.41 24.09
N GLY A 965 -2.14 13.57 22.84
CA GLY A 965 -2.58 14.86 22.27
C GLY A 965 -3.82 15.48 22.90
N MET A 966 -4.51 14.80 23.83
CA MET A 966 -5.57 15.43 24.64
C MET A 966 -5.01 16.27 25.80
N PHE A 967 -3.78 16.02 26.24
CA PHE A 967 -3.09 16.84 27.24
C PHE A 967 -2.27 17.98 26.60
N VAL A 968 -1.75 17.78 25.39
CA VAL A 968 -0.92 18.77 24.65
C VAL A 968 -1.78 19.79 23.89
N ASP A 969 -2.94 20.19 24.44
CA ASP A 969 -3.79 21.21 23.80
C ASP A 969 -3.15 22.60 23.94
N LEU A 970 -2.77 23.19 22.80
CA LEU A 970 -1.75 24.24 22.73
C LEU A 970 -2.30 25.63 23.09
N SER A 971 -2.40 25.86 24.40
CA SER A 971 -2.20 27.18 24.99
C SER A 971 -0.73 27.61 24.83
N PRO A 972 -0.39 28.62 24.00
CA PRO A 972 1.00 29.02 23.77
C PRO A 972 1.64 29.75 24.96
N SER A 973 0.89 29.95 26.04
CA SER A 973 1.38 30.47 27.33
C SER A 973 1.58 29.38 28.39
N THR A 974 1.24 28.12 28.09
CA THR A 974 1.38 26.99 29.02
C THR A 974 2.51 26.04 28.61
N VAL A 975 2.67 25.78 27.31
CA VAL A 975 3.92 25.22 26.77
C VAL A 975 4.91 26.37 26.62
N GLY A 976 6.05 26.29 27.30
CA GLY A 976 7.04 27.38 27.40
C GLY A 976 7.89 27.56 26.14
N ILE A 977 7.29 27.95 25.02
CA ILE A 977 7.99 28.22 23.76
C ILE A 977 8.91 29.44 23.94
N SER A 978 10.16 29.19 24.31
CA SER A 978 11.19 30.22 24.57
C SER A 978 11.82 30.80 23.29
N CYS A 979 11.13 30.69 22.15
CA CYS A 979 11.52 31.37 20.90
C CYS A 979 10.96 32.80 20.92
N LYS A 980 11.63 33.70 21.64
CA LYS A 980 11.49 35.13 21.35
C LYS A 980 12.08 35.43 19.97
N GLU A 981 11.45 36.35 19.26
CA GLU A 981 11.95 36.96 18.01
C GLU A 981 11.84 36.12 16.71
N GLN A 982 10.73 35.40 16.54
CA GLN A 982 10.07 35.35 15.22
C GLN A 982 8.55 35.65 15.34
N PRO A 983 7.93 36.31 14.36
CA PRO A 983 6.48 36.47 14.30
C PRO A 983 5.83 35.11 13.97
N PRO A 984 4.76 34.68 14.66
CA PRO A 984 4.12 33.42 14.36
C PRO A 984 3.54 33.43 12.93
N PRO A 985 3.69 32.35 12.15
CA PRO A 985 2.99 32.21 10.87
C PRO A 985 1.47 32.38 11.09
N THR A 986 0.80 32.92 10.08
CA THR A 986 -0.58 33.39 10.19
C THR A 986 -1.52 32.35 10.79
N ARG A 987 -2.49 32.78 11.62
CA ARG A 987 -3.58 31.95 12.15
C ARG A 987 -4.43 31.34 11.03
N GLY A 988 -3.98 30.21 10.47
CA GLY A 988 -4.86 29.24 9.87
C GLY A 988 -5.81 28.70 10.94
N ASN A 989 -7.02 28.34 10.53
CA ASN A 989 -7.92 27.58 11.39
C ASN A 989 -7.36 26.16 11.51
N PHE A 990 -6.49 25.92 12.50
CA PHE A 990 -6.19 24.57 12.94
C PHE A 990 -7.52 23.87 13.27
N PRO A 991 -7.86 22.73 12.64
CA PRO A 991 -8.95 21.91 13.13
C PRO A 991 -8.51 21.39 14.49
N GLY A 992 -9.10 21.94 15.56
CA GLY A 992 -8.82 21.50 16.92
C GLY A 992 -9.10 19.99 17.06
N PRO A 993 -8.46 19.31 18.03
CA PRO A 993 -8.61 17.87 18.19
C PRO A 993 -10.09 17.51 18.34
N HIS A 994 -10.67 16.90 17.31
CA HIS A 994 -12.07 16.47 17.34
C HIS A 994 -12.24 15.46 18.48
N ALA A 995 -12.96 15.89 19.51
CA ALA A 995 -13.24 15.16 20.74
C ALA A 995 -13.64 13.72 20.42
N LEU A 996 -12.82 12.75 20.85
CA LEU A 996 -12.93 11.39 20.35
C LEU A 996 -13.90 10.59 21.23
N LEU A 997 -15.09 10.39 20.67
CA LEU A 997 -16.24 9.70 21.26
C LEU A 997 -15.89 8.23 21.55
N VAL A 998 -15.30 7.97 22.72
CA VAL A 998 -14.69 6.67 23.06
C VAL A 998 -15.68 5.51 22.88
N TRP A 999 -16.96 5.75 23.16
CA TRP A 999 -18.06 4.81 22.98
C TRP A 999 -19.38 5.51 22.62
N GLU A 1000 -19.54 5.95 21.37
CA GLU A 1000 -20.79 6.61 20.94
C GLU A 1000 -21.97 5.62 20.83
N GLY A 1001 -22.65 5.34 21.95
CA GLY A 1001 -23.96 4.69 22.00
C GLY A 1001 -24.04 3.25 21.46
N ARG A 1002 -22.90 2.55 21.33
CA ARG A 1002 -22.80 1.21 20.73
C ARG A 1002 -22.56 0.12 21.76
N ARG A 1003 -23.24 -1.01 21.56
CA ARG A 1003 -23.36 -2.12 22.52
C ARG A 1003 -22.14 -3.03 22.49
N VAL A 1004 -21.58 -3.38 23.65
CA VAL A 1004 -20.74 -4.59 23.78
C VAL A 1004 -21.68 -5.78 23.78
N LEU A 1005 -21.60 -6.61 22.75
CA LEU A 1005 -22.50 -7.75 22.57
C LEU A 1005 -21.80 -9.05 22.97
N LEU A 1006 -22.42 -9.80 23.88
CA LEU A 1006 -22.12 -11.20 24.09
C LEU A 1006 -22.97 -12.01 23.09
N ILE A 1007 -22.35 -12.55 22.05
CA ILE A 1007 -23.01 -13.38 21.04
C ILE A 1007 -22.93 -14.83 21.49
N LEU A 1008 -24.10 -15.38 21.80
CA LEU A 1008 -24.25 -16.70 22.40
C LEU A 1008 -24.29 -17.76 21.29
N VAL A 1009 -23.64 -18.89 21.54
CA VAL A 1009 -23.32 -19.90 20.53
C VAL A 1009 -23.73 -21.28 21.01
N PHE A 1010 -24.38 -22.05 20.14
CA PHE A 1010 -24.54 -23.48 20.33
C PHE A 1010 -23.39 -24.27 19.68
N VAL A 1011 -22.88 -25.27 20.41
CA VAL A 1011 -21.72 -26.08 20.04
C VAL A 1011 -22.17 -27.52 19.82
N ASN A 1012 -22.28 -27.96 18.56
CA ASN A 1012 -22.89 -29.24 18.21
C ASN A 1012 -21.87 -30.39 18.09
N PHE A 1013 -21.83 -31.27 19.10
CA PHE A 1013 -20.91 -32.42 19.13
C PHE A 1013 -21.48 -33.66 18.42
N PHE A 1014 -20.74 -34.21 17.46
CA PHE A 1014 -21.01 -35.56 16.91
C PHE A 1014 -20.55 -36.69 17.88
N ALA A 1015 -21.00 -36.63 19.14
CA ALA A 1015 -20.56 -37.50 20.25
C ALA A 1015 -21.55 -38.63 20.61
N LEU A 1016 -22.41 -39.05 19.68
CA LEU A 1016 -23.40 -40.12 19.89
C LEU A 1016 -22.79 -41.53 20.09
N PHE A 1017 -21.45 -41.67 19.98
CA PHE A 1017 -20.73 -42.92 20.21
C PHE A 1017 -20.02 -42.98 21.58
N LEU A 1018 -19.57 -41.85 22.13
CA LEU A 1018 -18.78 -41.82 23.38
C LEU A 1018 -19.65 -41.96 24.63
N LEU A 1019 -20.83 -41.32 24.65
CA LEU A 1019 -21.78 -41.44 25.76
C LEU A 1019 -22.19 -42.90 26.02
N PHE A 1020 -22.33 -43.70 24.96
CA PHE A 1020 -22.71 -45.10 25.05
C PHE A 1020 -21.62 -45.93 25.74
N ILE A 1021 -20.34 -45.68 25.43
CA ILE A 1021 -19.19 -46.35 26.05
C ILE A 1021 -19.07 -45.96 27.53
N ILE A 1022 -19.22 -44.67 27.86
CA ILE A 1022 -19.12 -44.19 29.25
C ILE A 1022 -20.24 -44.78 30.12
N PHE A 1023 -21.49 -44.82 29.62
CA PHE A 1023 -22.58 -45.50 30.32
C PHE A 1023 -22.30 -47.01 30.52
N PHE A 1024 -21.76 -47.68 29.50
CA PHE A 1024 -21.42 -49.11 29.56
C PHE A 1024 -20.31 -49.40 30.59
N CYS A 1025 -19.29 -48.52 30.67
CA CYS A 1025 -18.22 -48.63 31.65
C CYS A 1025 -18.69 -48.35 33.10
N LEU A 1026 -19.57 -47.37 33.33
CA LEU A 1026 -20.14 -47.17 34.67
C LEU A 1026 -21.05 -48.33 35.09
N PHE A 1027 -21.79 -48.96 34.17
CA PHE A 1027 -22.64 -50.11 34.46
C PHE A 1027 -21.86 -51.37 34.87
N LEU A 1028 -20.56 -51.46 34.52
CA LEU A 1028 -19.67 -52.56 34.87
C LEU A 1028 -18.97 -52.39 36.23
N LEU A 1029 -19.07 -51.23 36.89
CA LEU A 1029 -18.34 -50.92 38.12
C LEU A 1029 -19.13 -51.16 39.43
N ILE A 1030 -20.41 -51.55 39.35
CA ILE A 1030 -21.27 -51.71 40.53
C ILE A 1030 -22.07 -53.04 40.51
N THR A 1031 -21.41 -54.17 40.75
CA THR A 1031 -21.88 -55.24 41.68
C THR A 1031 -20.88 -56.42 41.73
N PRO A 1032 -20.78 -57.16 42.86
CA PRO A 1032 -19.74 -58.19 43.04
C PRO A 1032 -20.18 -59.64 42.72
N PHE A 1033 -19.25 -60.40 42.13
CA PHE A 1033 -19.12 -61.87 42.13
C PHE A 1033 -20.35 -62.77 41.85
N SER A 1034 -20.30 -63.47 40.71
CA SER A 1034 -20.18 -64.95 40.75
C SER A 1034 -19.39 -65.49 39.55
N LEU A 1035 -18.58 -66.53 39.76
CA LEU A 1035 -17.59 -67.00 38.77
C LEU A 1035 -18.19 -67.83 37.61
N SER A 1036 -19.46 -68.23 37.70
CA SER A 1036 -20.12 -69.09 36.70
C SER A 1036 -20.45 -68.38 35.38
N LEU A 1037 -20.68 -67.07 35.40
CA LEU A 1037 -21.09 -66.30 34.22
C LEU A 1037 -19.92 -66.06 33.23
N LEU A 1038 -18.68 -66.12 33.70
CA LEU A 1038 -17.50 -65.88 32.86
C LEU A 1038 -17.22 -67.06 31.91
N ILE A 1039 -17.52 -68.29 32.35
CA ILE A 1039 -17.28 -69.52 31.60
C ILE A 1039 -18.27 -69.67 30.43
N THR A 1040 -19.53 -69.27 30.63
CA THR A 1040 -20.53 -69.23 29.55
C THR A 1040 -20.22 -68.14 28.52
N LEU A 1041 -19.74 -66.96 28.95
CA LEU A 1041 -19.34 -65.90 28.03
C LEU A 1041 -18.12 -66.29 27.16
N PHE A 1042 -17.11 -66.93 27.77
CA PHE A 1042 -15.92 -67.39 27.04
C PHE A 1042 -16.27 -68.47 26.00
N SER A 1043 -17.21 -69.37 26.33
CA SER A 1043 -17.75 -70.36 25.40
C SER A 1043 -18.48 -69.70 24.22
N PHE A 1044 -19.22 -68.62 24.46
CA PHE A 1044 -19.97 -67.90 23.43
C PHE A 1044 -19.06 -67.14 22.44
N LEU A 1045 -17.96 -66.54 22.91
CA LEU A 1045 -16.98 -65.89 22.03
C LEU A 1045 -16.28 -66.89 21.09
N LEU A 1046 -15.94 -68.09 21.56
CA LEU A 1046 -15.35 -69.13 20.70
C LEU A 1046 -16.32 -69.57 19.58
N THR A 1047 -17.62 -69.68 19.86
CA THR A 1047 -18.62 -69.93 18.80
C THR A 1047 -18.79 -68.76 17.82
N LEU A 1048 -18.58 -67.52 18.26
CA LEU A 1048 -18.68 -66.34 17.40
C LEU A 1048 -17.47 -66.20 16.44
N PHE A 1049 -16.27 -66.56 16.91
CA PHE A 1049 -15.04 -66.52 16.09
C PHE A 1049 -15.07 -67.56 14.95
N ALA A 1050 -15.67 -68.73 15.22
CA ALA A 1050 -15.93 -69.75 14.20
C ALA A 1050 -16.95 -69.30 13.12
N LEU A 1051 -17.85 -68.37 13.46
CA LEU A 1051 -18.86 -67.87 12.52
C LEU A 1051 -18.27 -66.91 11.47
N PHE A 1052 -17.35 -66.04 11.88
CA PHE A 1052 -16.67 -65.09 10.97
C PHE A 1052 -15.70 -65.76 9.99
N THR A 1053 -15.09 -66.87 10.39
CA THR A 1053 -14.27 -67.71 9.49
C THR A 1053 -15.09 -68.53 8.49
N LEU A 1054 -16.40 -68.74 8.76
CA LEU A 1054 -17.32 -69.35 7.81
C LEU A 1054 -17.85 -68.34 6.77
N LEU A 1055 -18.18 -67.12 7.21
CA LEU A 1055 -18.73 -66.07 6.34
C LEU A 1055 -17.74 -65.62 5.26
N THR A 1056 -16.44 -65.61 5.59
CA THR A 1056 -15.34 -65.29 4.65
C THR A 1056 -15.04 -66.40 3.65
N LEU A 1057 -15.52 -67.63 3.87
CA LEU A 1057 -15.44 -68.72 2.89
C LEU A 1057 -16.62 -68.66 1.90
N PHE A 1058 -17.81 -68.26 2.37
CA PHE A 1058 -19.02 -68.16 1.55
C PHE A 1058 -18.95 -67.03 0.51
N THR A 1059 -18.30 -65.91 0.82
CA THR A 1059 -18.07 -64.80 -0.12
C THR A 1059 -17.04 -65.11 -1.20
N LEU A 1060 -16.16 -66.10 -0.98
CA LEU A 1060 -15.21 -66.55 -2.01
C LEU A 1060 -15.87 -67.52 -3.01
N LEU A 1061 -16.85 -68.31 -2.56
CA LEU A 1061 -17.53 -69.30 -3.41
C LEU A 1061 -18.57 -68.67 -4.35
N THR A 1062 -19.27 -67.61 -3.92
CA THR A 1062 -20.21 -66.86 -4.78
C THR A 1062 -19.53 -66.10 -5.91
N LEU A 1063 -18.25 -65.76 -5.75
CA LEU A 1063 -17.45 -65.08 -6.78
C LEU A 1063 -17.14 -66.00 -7.98
N LEU A 1064 -17.25 -67.33 -7.83
CA LEU A 1064 -16.89 -68.30 -8.86
C LEU A 1064 -18.09 -68.85 -9.67
N THR A 1065 -19.33 -68.60 -9.24
CA THR A 1065 -20.54 -69.17 -9.87
C THR A 1065 -21.41 -68.17 -10.64
N LEU A 1066 -21.19 -66.86 -10.49
CA LEU A 1066 -21.94 -65.85 -11.24
C LEU A 1066 -21.38 -65.58 -12.65
N LEU A 1067 -20.17 -66.06 -12.96
CA LEU A 1067 -19.52 -65.91 -14.26
C LEU A 1067 -20.13 -66.80 -15.36
N THR A 1068 -21.12 -67.64 -15.03
CA THR A 1068 -21.73 -68.63 -15.93
C THR A 1068 -23.26 -68.48 -16.08
N LEU A 1069 -23.84 -67.36 -15.65
CA LEU A 1069 -25.29 -67.12 -15.75
C LEU A 1069 -25.67 -65.89 -16.61
N LEU A 1070 -24.76 -65.44 -17.49
CA LEU A 1070 -24.95 -64.26 -18.35
C LEU A 1070 -25.05 -64.58 -19.86
N THR A 1071 -25.48 -65.80 -20.21
CA THR A 1071 -25.67 -66.28 -21.59
C THR A 1071 -26.93 -67.12 -21.69
N LEU A 1072 -27.65 -67.04 -22.83
CA LEU A 1072 -29.06 -67.44 -23.02
C LEU A 1072 -30.01 -66.57 -22.17
N PHE A 1073 -30.56 -65.44 -22.64
CA PHE A 1073 -30.84 -65.00 -24.02
C PHE A 1073 -31.90 -65.85 -24.75
N THR A 1074 -32.90 -65.16 -25.32
CA THR A 1074 -33.92 -65.67 -26.26
C THR A 1074 -34.69 -66.95 -25.87
N LEU A 1075 -35.75 -66.79 -25.07
CA LEU A 1075 -36.97 -67.58 -25.23
C LEU A 1075 -38.15 -66.65 -25.56
N PHE A 1076 -38.14 -66.11 -26.78
CA PHE A 1076 -39.20 -65.24 -27.31
C PHE A 1076 -40.38 -66.09 -27.82
N VAL A 1077 -41.08 -66.75 -26.90
CA VAL A 1077 -42.06 -67.81 -27.14
C VAL A 1077 -43.19 -67.70 -26.11
N LEU A 1078 -44.48 -67.68 -26.45
CA LEU A 1078 -45.15 -67.38 -27.73
C LEU A 1078 -46.49 -66.74 -27.30
N LEU A 1079 -46.92 -65.58 -27.80
CA LEU A 1079 -47.43 -65.40 -29.16
C LEU A 1079 -48.54 -66.41 -29.57
N THR A 1080 -49.28 -66.94 -28.59
CA THR A 1080 -50.72 -67.18 -28.72
C THR A 1080 -51.47 -66.14 -27.88
N LEU A 1081 -52.22 -65.18 -28.45
CA LEU A 1081 -53.45 -65.32 -29.28
C LEU A 1081 -54.66 -65.79 -28.44
N PHE A 1082 -55.72 -66.13 -29.16
CA PHE A 1082 -56.73 -67.16 -28.85
C PHE A 1082 -57.69 -66.97 -27.68
N SER A 1083 -57.45 -66.06 -26.72
CA SER A 1083 -58.54 -65.37 -26.01
C SER A 1083 -58.12 -64.08 -25.30
N LEU A 1084 -59.02 -63.13 -25.01
CA LEU A 1084 -60.04 -62.45 -25.85
C LEU A 1084 -60.51 -61.24 -24.99
N LEU A 1085 -61.79 -60.85 -25.05
CA LEU A 1085 -62.63 -60.53 -23.88
C LEU A 1085 -61.84 -60.16 -22.59
N LEU A 1086 -61.54 -58.90 -22.29
CA LEU A 1086 -61.96 -57.63 -22.90
C LEU A 1086 -60.68 -56.85 -23.31
N ALA A 1087 -60.56 -56.24 -24.49
CA ALA A 1087 -61.57 -55.77 -25.45
C ALA A 1087 -62.59 -54.75 -24.88
N ILE A 1088 -62.16 -53.98 -23.87
CA ILE A 1088 -62.65 -52.65 -23.46
C ILE A 1088 -61.39 -51.88 -23.03
N PHE A 1089 -60.59 -51.38 -23.99
CA PHE A 1089 -60.75 -50.16 -24.81
C PHE A 1089 -60.34 -48.89 -24.04
N ALA A 1090 -59.48 -47.99 -24.56
CA ALA A 1090 -58.79 -47.90 -25.87
C ALA A 1090 -57.61 -46.89 -25.75
N PHE A 1091 -56.70 -46.62 -26.70
CA PHE A 1091 -56.27 -47.24 -27.98
C PHE A 1091 -54.97 -46.52 -28.44
N LEU A 1092 -53.89 -47.23 -28.81
CA LEU A 1092 -52.77 -46.76 -29.67
C LEU A 1092 -52.02 -45.46 -29.21
N ALA A 1093 -50.88 -45.02 -29.77
CA ALA A 1093 -49.68 -45.65 -30.37
C ALA A 1093 -48.48 -44.72 -30.01
N PHE A 1094 -47.19 -45.05 -30.01
CA PHE A 1094 -46.33 -45.78 -30.99
C PHE A 1094 -46.20 -45.04 -32.35
N PHE A 1095 -44.97 -44.90 -32.86
CA PHE A 1095 -44.63 -44.42 -34.24
C PHE A 1095 -44.99 -42.94 -34.57
N THR A 1096 -44.18 -42.12 -35.26
CA THR A 1096 -42.75 -42.21 -35.66
C THR A 1096 -42.18 -40.81 -35.99
N PHE A 1097 -40.91 -40.76 -36.41
CA PHE A 1097 -40.45 -39.87 -37.49
C PHE A 1097 -41.57 -39.53 -38.51
N PHE A 1098 -41.85 -38.25 -38.71
CA PHE A 1098 -41.65 -37.50 -39.97
C PHE A 1098 -42.01 -36.03 -39.66
N THR A 1099 -41.07 -35.09 -39.66
CA THR A 1099 -40.66 -34.26 -40.81
C THR A 1099 -41.77 -33.85 -41.79
N PHE A 1100 -41.79 -32.53 -42.04
CA PHE A 1100 -42.27 -31.81 -43.23
C PHE A 1100 -43.76 -31.44 -43.37
N PHE A 1101 -43.94 -30.11 -43.40
CA PHE A 1101 -44.82 -29.32 -44.26
C PHE A 1101 -46.35 -29.52 -44.23
N ALA A 1102 -46.97 -28.51 -43.62
CA ALA A 1102 -48.29 -28.01 -43.91
C ALA A 1102 -48.67 -28.01 -45.41
N LEU A 1103 -49.82 -28.62 -45.71
CA LEU A 1103 -50.56 -28.50 -46.98
C LEU A 1103 -52.03 -28.85 -46.71
N PHE A 1104 -52.97 -28.39 -47.55
CA PHE A 1104 -54.42 -28.65 -47.45
C PHE A 1104 -55.05 -28.29 -46.09
N ALA A 1105 -55.56 -27.08 -45.83
CA ALA A 1105 -56.16 -26.06 -46.71
C ALA A 1105 -57.43 -26.53 -47.46
N LEU A 1106 -58.49 -25.71 -47.36
CA LEU A 1106 -59.83 -25.86 -47.94
C LEU A 1106 -60.66 -27.04 -47.37
N LEU A 1107 -61.97 -26.93 -47.11
CA LEU A 1107 -62.93 -25.80 -47.17
C LEU A 1107 -63.70 -25.72 -45.83
N ALA A 1108 -64.19 -24.58 -45.34
CA ALA A 1108 -64.28 -23.24 -45.92
C ALA A 1108 -64.08 -22.17 -44.82
N LEU A 1109 -63.82 -20.90 -45.12
CA LEU A 1109 -64.85 -19.86 -45.31
C LEU A 1109 -65.99 -19.88 -44.26
N LEU A 1110 -65.66 -19.69 -42.99
CA LEU A 1110 -66.21 -18.63 -42.12
C LEU A 1110 -65.25 -18.51 -40.92
N THR A 1111 -64.44 -17.46 -40.70
CA THR A 1111 -64.66 -16.00 -40.70
C THR A 1111 -65.66 -15.52 -39.64
N LEU A 1112 -65.23 -14.50 -38.90
CA LEU A 1112 -65.99 -13.74 -37.88
C LEU A 1112 -66.35 -14.57 -36.62
N LEU A 1113 -66.28 -14.04 -35.40
CA LEU A 1113 -66.69 -12.71 -34.91
C LEU A 1113 -68.22 -12.57 -34.84
N THR A 1114 -68.86 -13.53 -34.18
CA THR A 1114 -69.88 -13.26 -33.17
C THR A 1114 -69.20 -13.50 -31.81
N LEU A 1115 -68.90 -12.51 -30.96
CA LEU A 1115 -69.55 -11.21 -30.72
C LEU A 1115 -71.00 -11.39 -30.25
N LEU A 1116 -71.24 -10.96 -29.00
CA LEU A 1116 -72.40 -11.28 -28.16
C LEU A 1116 -72.50 -12.79 -27.79
N ALA A 1117 -72.83 -13.18 -26.56
CA ALA A 1117 -73.29 -12.40 -25.42
C ALA A 1117 -72.58 -12.72 -24.08
N LEU A 1118 -72.71 -11.73 -23.19
CA LEU A 1118 -72.58 -11.70 -21.74
C LEU A 1118 -73.00 -13.04 -21.06
N PHE A 1119 -72.44 -13.49 -19.93
CA PHE A 1119 -71.89 -12.73 -18.79
C PHE A 1119 -70.68 -13.43 -18.11
N SER A 1120 -69.51 -12.78 -18.12
CA SER A 1120 -68.45 -12.87 -17.08
C SER A 1120 -67.22 -12.08 -17.56
N LEU A 1121 -67.33 -10.75 -17.62
CA LEU A 1121 -66.33 -9.92 -18.30
C LEU A 1121 -65.06 -9.69 -17.45
N PHE A 1122 -63.92 -10.06 -18.05
CA PHE A 1122 -62.64 -9.36 -18.03
C PHE A 1122 -61.92 -9.09 -16.69
N SER A 1123 -60.76 -9.73 -16.56
CA SER A 1123 -59.55 -9.02 -16.15
C SER A 1123 -59.14 -7.97 -17.20
N LEU A 1124 -58.84 -6.73 -16.78
CA LEU A 1124 -57.81 -5.91 -17.41
C LEU A 1124 -57.26 -4.91 -16.39
N CYS A 1125 -55.97 -4.57 -16.52
CA CYS A 1125 -55.17 -3.75 -15.60
C CYS A 1125 -55.07 -4.33 -14.16
N SER A 1126 -53.96 -4.89 -13.70
CA SER A 1126 -52.58 -4.38 -13.62
C SER A 1126 -52.39 -3.17 -12.68
N PHE A 1127 -51.39 -3.26 -11.81
CA PHE A 1127 -50.58 -2.11 -11.35
C PHE A 1127 -51.28 -0.94 -10.61
N LEU A 1128 -52.44 -1.15 -9.95
CA LEU A 1128 -53.08 -0.09 -9.16
C LEU A 1128 -53.59 -0.51 -7.77
N SER A 1129 -52.84 -1.35 -7.04
CA SER A 1129 -53.13 -1.62 -5.62
C SER A 1129 -51.87 -1.81 -4.74
N CYS A 1130 -50.87 -2.59 -5.16
CA CYS A 1130 -49.61 -2.71 -4.39
C CYS A 1130 -48.66 -1.51 -4.55
N PHE A 1131 -48.79 -0.72 -5.64
CA PHE A 1131 -47.97 0.49 -5.85
C PHE A 1131 -48.35 1.65 -4.91
N PHE A 1132 -49.49 1.55 -4.21
CA PHE A 1132 -49.94 2.51 -3.19
C PHE A 1132 -49.53 2.15 -1.75
N LEU A 1133 -49.08 0.93 -1.48
CA LEU A 1133 -48.62 0.53 -0.14
C LEU A 1133 -47.12 0.79 0.06
N PHE A 1134 -46.30 0.55 -0.97
CA PHE A 1134 -44.86 0.79 -0.91
C PHE A 1134 -44.50 2.28 -0.93
N THR A 1135 -45.30 3.10 -1.64
CA THR A 1135 -45.18 4.56 -1.64
C THR A 1135 -45.57 5.19 -0.30
N ALA A 1136 -46.57 4.63 0.40
CA ALA A 1136 -46.97 5.09 1.73
C ALA A 1136 -45.86 4.91 2.79
N LEU A 1137 -45.19 3.76 2.80
CA LEU A 1137 -44.05 3.50 3.69
C LEU A 1137 -42.84 4.38 3.40
N PHE A 1138 -42.57 4.69 2.11
CA PHE A 1138 -41.48 5.59 1.73
C PHE A 1138 -41.76 7.07 2.09
N PHE A 1139 -43.03 7.46 2.19
CA PHE A 1139 -43.43 8.81 2.64
C PHE A 1139 -43.28 8.99 4.16
N LEU A 1140 -43.66 7.98 4.94
CA LEU A 1140 -43.57 8.03 6.41
C LEU A 1140 -42.12 8.15 6.91
N ALA A 1141 -41.16 7.48 6.27
CA ALA A 1141 -39.74 7.55 6.66
C ALA A 1141 -39.08 8.91 6.37
N ARG A 1142 -39.57 9.68 5.38
CA ARG A 1142 -39.06 11.03 5.09
C ARG A 1142 -39.70 12.13 5.96
N LEU A 1143 -40.87 11.86 6.53
CA LEU A 1143 -41.55 12.82 7.42
C LEU A 1143 -40.81 13.00 8.76
N SER A 1144 -40.15 11.94 9.25
CA SER A 1144 -39.39 11.95 10.52
C SER A 1144 -38.21 12.92 10.51
N ILE A 1145 -37.44 12.94 9.42
CA ILE A 1145 -36.24 13.77 9.28
C ILE A 1145 -36.60 15.26 9.12
N PHE A 1146 -37.67 15.56 8.39
CA PHE A 1146 -38.16 16.93 8.25
C PHE A 1146 -38.68 17.49 9.59
N LEU A 1147 -39.31 16.65 10.42
CA LEU A 1147 -39.77 17.04 11.75
C LEU A 1147 -38.60 17.38 12.70
N PHE A 1148 -37.48 16.64 12.63
CA PHE A 1148 -36.26 16.94 13.38
C PHE A 1148 -35.66 18.30 12.98
N LEU A 1149 -35.62 18.60 11.68
CA LEU A 1149 -35.12 19.90 11.19
C LEU A 1149 -36.01 21.08 11.64
N VAL A 1150 -37.33 20.89 11.64
CA VAL A 1150 -38.29 21.90 12.11
C VAL A 1150 -38.16 22.15 13.62
N ILE A 1151 -37.91 21.11 14.43
CA ILE A 1151 -37.66 21.27 15.88
C ILE A 1151 -36.35 22.03 16.13
N ALA A 1152 -35.28 21.70 15.40
CA ALA A 1152 -34.00 22.40 15.52
C ALA A 1152 -34.10 23.91 15.19
N VAL A 1153 -34.80 24.26 14.11
CA VAL A 1153 -35.03 25.67 13.72
C VAL A 1153 -35.96 26.39 14.71
N THR A 1154 -36.94 25.70 15.28
CA THR A 1154 -37.85 26.29 16.28
C THR A 1154 -37.15 26.52 17.63
N GLY A 1155 -36.19 25.67 18.01
CA GLY A 1155 -35.43 25.81 19.26
C GLY A 1155 -34.61 27.10 19.34
N VAL A 1156 -33.99 27.53 18.23
CA VAL A 1156 -33.21 28.78 18.15
C VAL A 1156 -34.10 30.02 18.32
N ILE A 1157 -35.37 29.96 17.91
CA ILE A 1157 -36.32 31.09 17.96
C ILE A 1157 -36.76 31.40 19.41
N ILE A 1158 -36.59 30.47 20.36
CA ILE A 1158 -37.03 30.64 21.76
C ILE A 1158 -35.97 31.33 22.65
N LEU A 1159 -34.70 31.41 22.23
CA LEU A 1159 -33.59 31.83 23.11
C LEU A 1159 -33.01 33.24 22.92
N THR A 1160 -33.47 34.02 21.94
CA THR A 1160 -33.11 35.46 21.82
C THR A 1160 -34.35 36.36 21.69
N GLY A 1161 -35.38 36.06 22.49
CA GLY A 1161 -36.66 36.78 22.52
C GLY A 1161 -36.72 38.02 23.43
N THR A 1162 -35.59 38.65 23.78
CA THR A 1162 -35.57 39.88 24.62
C THR A 1162 -34.34 40.76 24.36
N THR A 1163 -34.51 41.82 23.57
CA THR A 1163 -33.59 42.98 23.59
C THR A 1163 -34.32 44.24 24.05
N GLY A 1164 -33.88 44.82 25.16
CA GLY A 1164 -34.30 46.15 25.57
C GLY A 1164 -33.56 46.66 26.81
N ILE A 1165 -33.29 47.96 26.96
CA ILE A 1165 -33.43 49.07 25.99
C ILE A 1165 -32.66 50.30 26.51
N HIS A 1166 -32.27 51.25 25.64
CA HIS A 1166 -31.60 52.54 25.96
C HIS A 1166 -30.14 52.45 26.52
N THR A 1167 -29.23 53.45 26.35
CA THR A 1167 -29.33 54.79 25.72
C THR A 1167 -28.00 55.26 25.08
N PHE A 1168 -28.11 56.05 23.99
CA PHE A 1168 -27.10 57.01 23.46
C PHE A 1168 -27.00 58.26 24.37
N PRO A 1169 -25.99 59.20 24.29
CA PRO A 1169 -25.46 59.90 23.09
C PRO A 1169 -23.92 60.14 23.07
N GLU A 1170 -23.28 60.87 22.15
CA GLU A 1170 -23.72 61.79 21.05
C GLU A 1170 -23.01 61.51 19.70
N VAL A 1171 -23.00 62.44 18.73
CA VAL A 1171 -22.77 62.17 17.29
C VAL A 1171 -22.12 63.35 16.54
N ARG A 1172 -20.95 63.12 15.91
CA ARG A 1172 -20.46 63.86 14.71
C ARG A 1172 -19.20 63.22 14.10
N LYS A 1173 -19.02 63.12 12.77
CA LYS A 1173 -19.97 63.02 11.64
C LYS A 1173 -19.24 62.64 10.33
N HIS A 1174 -20.01 62.08 9.38
CA HIS A 1174 -19.79 62.03 7.91
C HIS A 1174 -18.87 60.96 7.24
N GLU A 1175 -19.46 60.38 6.16
CA GLU A 1175 -18.83 59.80 4.96
C GLU A 1175 -18.30 58.33 4.95
N ARG A 1176 -19.26 57.40 5.05
CA ARG A 1176 -19.44 56.26 4.10
C ARG A 1176 -18.39 55.12 4.05
N GLY A 1177 -18.25 54.37 5.15
CA GLY A 1177 -17.84 52.96 5.10
C GLY A 1177 -19.04 52.00 5.11
N TRP A 1178 -19.65 51.67 3.95
CA TRP A 1178 -20.68 50.62 3.79
C TRP A 1178 -20.78 50.08 2.33
N ARG A 1179 -19.64 49.71 1.74
CA ARG A 1179 -19.57 48.98 0.45
C ARG A 1179 -18.40 48.00 0.45
N LEU A 1180 -18.66 46.74 0.82
CA LEU A 1180 -17.93 45.55 0.32
C LEU A 1180 -18.53 44.21 0.78
N LEU A 1181 -19.34 44.17 1.85
CA LEU A 1181 -20.14 43.00 2.24
C LEU A 1181 -21.50 42.91 1.50
N VAL A 1182 -21.47 43.16 0.19
CA VAL A 1182 -22.64 43.20 -0.72
C VAL A 1182 -22.55 42.20 -1.90
N PRO A 1183 -21.38 41.77 -2.41
CA PRO A 1183 -21.34 40.78 -3.50
C PRO A 1183 -21.78 39.37 -3.08
N VAL A 1184 -21.32 38.88 -1.93
CA VAL A 1184 -21.41 37.44 -1.58
C VAL A 1184 -22.85 36.97 -1.42
N ILE A 1185 -23.69 37.70 -0.68
CA ILE A 1185 -25.10 37.35 -0.46
C ILE A 1185 -25.99 37.68 -1.67
N ARG A 1186 -25.52 38.55 -2.59
CA ARG A 1186 -26.27 38.88 -3.82
C ARG A 1186 -26.09 37.85 -4.94
N ASN A 1187 -24.91 37.24 -5.07
CA ASN A 1187 -24.60 36.33 -6.17
C ASN A 1187 -25.30 34.96 -6.07
N VAL A 1188 -25.67 34.50 -4.87
CA VAL A 1188 -26.43 33.24 -4.68
C VAL A 1188 -27.89 33.37 -5.17
N ALA A 1189 -28.45 34.58 -5.11
CA ALA A 1189 -29.82 34.84 -5.53
C ALA A 1189 -30.01 34.86 -7.06
N GLU A 1190 -29.05 35.40 -7.81
CA GLU A 1190 -29.15 35.47 -9.29
C GLU A 1190 -28.84 34.11 -9.97
N LEU A 1191 -27.92 33.31 -9.41
CA LEU A 1191 -27.59 31.98 -9.97
C LEU A 1191 -28.81 31.04 -10.03
N THR A 1192 -29.67 31.10 -9.01
CA THR A 1192 -30.90 30.30 -8.92
C THR A 1192 -31.95 30.74 -9.95
N PHE A 1193 -31.93 32.00 -10.40
CA PHE A 1193 -32.89 32.54 -11.36
C PHE A 1193 -32.48 32.31 -12.83
N VAL A 1194 -31.17 32.25 -13.11
CA VAL A 1194 -30.64 31.97 -14.46
C VAL A 1194 -30.89 30.52 -14.89
N ILE A 1195 -30.65 29.55 -14.01
CA ILE A 1195 -30.85 28.11 -14.29
C ILE A 1195 -32.31 27.81 -14.67
N SER A 1196 -33.27 28.51 -14.06
CA SER A 1196 -34.71 28.34 -14.33
C SER A 1196 -35.17 28.82 -15.71
N ARG A 1197 -34.39 29.61 -16.46
CA ARG A 1197 -34.81 30.21 -17.75
C ARG A 1197 -34.15 29.63 -19.00
N ILE A 1198 -33.16 28.75 -18.84
CA ILE A 1198 -32.42 28.16 -19.98
C ILE A 1198 -33.10 26.89 -20.53
N VAL A 1199 -33.96 26.24 -19.74
CA VAL A 1199 -34.53 24.91 -20.05
C VAL A 1199 -35.66 24.94 -21.10
N ASP A 1200 -36.35 26.07 -21.31
CA ASP A 1200 -37.72 26.08 -21.85
C ASP A 1200 -37.89 26.84 -23.19
N ALA A 1201 -36.81 27.08 -23.94
CA ALA A 1201 -36.80 28.06 -25.05
C ALA A 1201 -36.05 27.64 -26.33
N THR A 1202 -36.29 26.44 -26.90
CA THR A 1202 -35.70 26.09 -28.22
C THR A 1202 -36.57 25.21 -29.12
N ALA A 1203 -37.83 25.61 -29.38
CA ALA A 1203 -38.71 24.87 -30.30
C ALA A 1203 -39.75 25.72 -31.08
N ARG A 1204 -39.32 26.48 -32.13
CA ARG A 1204 -39.98 26.64 -33.46
C ARG A 1204 -39.47 27.84 -34.31
N ALA A 1205 -39.49 27.66 -35.64
CA ALA A 1205 -39.72 28.66 -36.71
C ALA A 1205 -38.64 29.68 -37.20
N ARG A 1206 -37.76 29.20 -38.10
CA ARG A 1206 -37.58 29.61 -39.54
C ARG A 1206 -37.25 31.07 -40.00
N CYS A 1207 -36.30 31.11 -40.94
CA CYS A 1207 -36.17 31.93 -42.19
C CYS A 1207 -35.05 32.99 -42.33
N CYS A 1208 -34.38 32.88 -43.51
CA CYS A 1208 -33.33 33.66 -44.19
C CYS A 1208 -33.20 35.17 -43.90
N CYS A 1209 -32.02 35.82 -43.97
CA CYS A 1209 -30.61 35.47 -44.24
C CYS A 1209 -29.71 36.71 -43.90
N GLY A 1210 -28.36 36.74 -43.96
CA GLY A 1210 -27.33 35.73 -44.29
C GLY A 1210 -25.96 36.40 -44.61
N LEU A 1211 -24.86 35.61 -44.66
CA LEU A 1211 -23.42 36.03 -44.73
C LEU A 1211 -22.89 36.79 -43.49
N ARG A 1212 -21.65 36.63 -42.98
CA ARG A 1212 -20.60 35.56 -42.95
C ARG A 1212 -19.55 36.06 -41.91
N TRP A 1213 -18.72 35.28 -41.20
CA TRP A 1213 -18.37 33.85 -41.29
C TRP A 1213 -18.63 33.04 -40.00
N ARG A 1214 -17.75 33.08 -38.97
CA ARG A 1214 -17.64 32.06 -37.89
C ARG A 1214 -16.88 32.49 -36.63
N LEU A 1215 -17.15 31.82 -35.50
CA LEU A 1215 -16.26 31.36 -34.40
C LEU A 1215 -17.00 30.19 -33.67
N PHE A 1216 -16.35 29.41 -32.78
CA PHE A 1216 -16.83 28.35 -31.81
C PHE A 1216 -18.30 27.79 -31.91
N ALA A 1217 -18.64 26.47 -31.96
CA ALA A 1217 -18.25 25.27 -31.16
C ALA A 1217 -19.08 25.08 -29.84
N VAL A 1218 -19.62 23.90 -29.43
CA VAL A 1218 -19.82 22.56 -30.08
C VAL A 1218 -20.79 21.63 -29.26
N LEU A 1219 -21.35 20.56 -29.88
CA LEU A 1219 -22.07 19.36 -29.33
C LEU A 1219 -23.41 19.52 -28.52
N ALA A 1220 -24.29 18.51 -28.35
CA ALA A 1220 -24.76 17.41 -29.24
C ALA A 1220 -25.98 16.59 -28.67
N LEU A 1221 -26.54 15.70 -29.52
CA LEU A 1221 -27.55 14.63 -29.26
C LEU A 1221 -29.00 15.13 -29.02
N HIS A 1222 -30.12 14.38 -29.17
CA HIS A 1222 -30.43 12.97 -29.54
C HIS A 1222 -31.91 12.89 -30.09
N HIS A 1223 -32.67 11.81 -30.41
CA HIS A 1223 -32.55 10.33 -30.46
C HIS A 1223 -33.64 9.66 -31.36
N ARG A 1224 -33.30 9.18 -32.57
CA ARG A 1224 -34.02 8.15 -33.40
C ARG A 1224 -35.47 8.51 -33.91
N ILE A 1225 -36.21 7.73 -34.75
CA ILE A 1225 -36.02 6.40 -35.39
C ILE A 1225 -36.75 6.19 -36.76
N ILE A 1226 -36.13 5.39 -37.65
CA ILE A 1226 -36.61 4.39 -38.66
C ILE A 1226 -38.04 4.38 -39.25
N LEU A 1227 -38.14 4.23 -40.59
CA LEU A 1227 -38.86 3.19 -41.40
C LEU A 1227 -38.45 3.34 -42.89
N HIS A 1228 -38.35 2.36 -43.81
CA HIS A 1228 -38.18 0.88 -43.81
C HIS A 1228 -37.60 0.51 -45.22
N LEU A 1229 -36.53 -0.31 -45.37
CA LEU A 1229 -36.47 -1.79 -45.44
C LEU A 1229 -36.63 -2.41 -46.86
N CYS A 1230 -35.52 -2.91 -47.44
CA CYS A 1230 -35.37 -3.99 -48.45
C CYS A 1230 -33.88 -4.11 -48.86
N VAL A 1231 -33.29 -5.24 -49.29
CA VAL A 1231 -33.53 -6.68 -49.03
C VAL A 1231 -32.24 -7.47 -49.38
N LEU A 1232 -32.14 -8.72 -48.92
CA LEU A 1232 -31.03 -9.70 -49.00
C LEU A 1232 -30.30 -9.94 -50.36
N THR A 1233 -29.11 -10.59 -50.23
CA THR A 1233 -28.37 -11.44 -51.22
C THR A 1233 -27.64 -10.75 -52.39
N LEU A 1234 -26.60 -11.32 -53.02
CA LEU A 1234 -26.23 -12.75 -53.19
C LEU A 1234 -24.71 -13.04 -53.12
N LEU A 1235 -24.36 -14.33 -52.96
CA LEU A 1235 -23.00 -14.89 -52.88
C LEU A 1235 -22.18 -14.86 -54.19
N ALA A 1236 -20.84 -14.80 -54.05
CA ALA A 1236 -19.86 -15.59 -54.82
C ALA A 1236 -18.46 -15.50 -54.17
N ARG A 1237 -17.48 -16.41 -54.40
CA ARG A 1237 -17.42 -17.89 -54.38
C ARG A 1237 -15.97 -18.30 -54.74
N LEU A 1238 -15.38 -19.26 -54.01
CA LEU A 1238 -14.38 -20.27 -54.46
C LEU A 1238 -13.14 -19.87 -55.30
N GLY A 1239 -11.93 -20.31 -54.90
CA GLY A 1239 -10.77 -20.43 -55.81
C GLY A 1239 -9.38 -20.55 -55.15
N PRO A 1240 -8.77 -21.75 -55.05
CA PRO A 1240 -7.42 -21.97 -54.48
C PRO A 1240 -6.34 -22.43 -55.49
N ALA A 1241 -5.08 -22.57 -55.01
CA ALA A 1241 -3.86 -23.09 -55.69
C ALA A 1241 -3.28 -22.15 -56.80
N LEU A 1242 -2.02 -22.27 -57.29
CA LEU A 1242 -0.87 -23.20 -57.13
C LEU A 1242 0.39 -22.43 -56.64
N VAL A 1243 1.50 -22.96 -56.08
CA VAL A 1243 2.26 -24.25 -56.13
C VAL A 1243 3.42 -24.29 -57.15
N LEU A 1244 4.61 -24.76 -56.69
CA LEU A 1244 5.94 -24.94 -57.35
C LEU A 1244 6.74 -23.65 -57.65
N GLY A 1245 8.09 -23.62 -57.57
CA GLY A 1245 9.10 -24.60 -57.11
C GLY A 1245 10.51 -23.95 -57.15
N VAL A 1246 11.69 -24.57 -57.07
CA VAL A 1246 12.25 -25.87 -56.62
C VAL A 1246 13.73 -25.86 -57.08
N THR A 1247 14.71 -25.89 -56.17
CA THR A 1247 16.17 -26.13 -56.40
C THR A 1247 16.95 -25.09 -57.26
N ALA A 1248 18.31 -25.03 -57.31
CA ALA A 1248 19.34 -25.95 -56.82
C ALA A 1248 20.69 -25.29 -56.44
N LEU A 1249 21.46 -25.99 -55.57
CA LEU A 1249 22.93 -26.19 -55.57
C LEU A 1249 23.91 -25.02 -55.81
N PHE A 1250 24.84 -24.86 -54.86
CA PHE A 1250 26.26 -25.18 -55.12
C PHE A 1250 26.92 -25.80 -53.88
N SER A 1251 28.11 -26.40 -54.03
CA SER A 1251 28.79 -27.22 -53.02
C SER A 1251 30.30 -26.99 -53.00
N ILE A 1252 30.94 -27.10 -51.83
CA ILE A 1252 32.33 -27.54 -51.50
C ILE A 1252 32.57 -27.16 -50.01
N SER A 1253 32.70 -28.10 -49.06
CA SER A 1253 33.88 -28.92 -48.70
C SER A 1253 35.03 -28.13 -48.02
N SER A 1254 35.70 -28.61 -46.96
CA SER A 1254 35.42 -29.71 -46.01
C SER A 1254 36.45 -29.73 -44.85
N ARG A 1255 36.14 -30.46 -43.74
CA ARG A 1255 37.08 -30.99 -42.70
C ARG A 1255 37.81 -29.97 -41.78
N SER A 1256 38.20 -30.28 -40.54
CA SER A 1256 37.81 -31.38 -39.62
C SER A 1256 38.33 -31.17 -38.18
N MET A 1257 37.53 -31.58 -37.17
CA MET A 1257 37.89 -32.26 -35.88
C MET A 1257 39.07 -31.72 -35.01
N ARG A 1258 38.88 -31.29 -33.74
CA ARG A 1258 38.56 -32.06 -32.48
C ARG A 1258 39.76 -32.87 -31.91
N PRO A 1259 39.81 -33.30 -30.61
CA PRO A 1259 39.23 -32.74 -29.34
C PRO A 1259 40.08 -32.96 -28.02
N VAL A 1260 39.48 -32.67 -26.83
CA VAL A 1260 39.74 -33.18 -25.43
C VAL A 1260 41.01 -32.71 -24.62
N PRO A 1261 41.15 -32.95 -23.26
CA PRO A 1261 41.47 -31.85 -22.31
C PRO A 1261 42.48 -32.21 -21.17
N ALA A 1262 42.41 -31.51 -20.02
CA ALA A 1262 42.45 -32.02 -18.63
C ALA A 1262 43.46 -31.37 -17.63
N ALA A 1263 42.89 -30.70 -16.61
CA ALA A 1263 43.13 -30.82 -15.16
C ALA A 1263 44.51 -30.66 -14.45
N ARG A 1264 44.42 -30.02 -13.26
CA ARG A 1264 45.12 -30.22 -11.96
C ARG A 1264 46.21 -29.23 -11.44
N ASP A 1265 45.94 -28.83 -10.19
CA ASP A 1265 46.83 -28.59 -9.02
C ASP A 1265 47.96 -27.54 -9.02
N ARG A 1266 47.90 -26.63 -8.02
CA ARG A 1266 48.95 -26.08 -7.10
C ARG A 1266 50.30 -25.58 -7.69
N THR A 1267 50.94 -24.51 -7.22
CA THR A 1267 51.15 -24.00 -5.83
C THR A 1267 51.48 -22.49 -5.78
N ASP A 1268 51.14 -21.86 -4.65
CA ASP A 1268 51.89 -20.83 -3.87
C ASP A 1268 52.82 -19.76 -4.51
N ALA A 1269 52.55 -18.52 -4.08
CA ALA A 1269 53.49 -17.44 -3.69
C ALA A 1269 54.39 -16.73 -4.74
N GLY A 1270 54.38 -15.38 -4.71
CA GLY A 1270 55.53 -14.56 -5.10
C GLY A 1270 55.27 -13.17 -5.70
N LEU A 1271 55.35 -12.13 -4.86
CA LEU A 1271 55.65 -10.71 -5.16
C LEU A 1271 55.46 -10.13 -6.61
N GLY A 1272 54.58 -9.13 -6.72
CA GLY A 1272 55.06 -7.73 -6.78
C GLY A 1272 55.00 -6.91 -8.09
N TRP A 1273 54.53 -5.66 -7.93
CA TRP A 1273 54.87 -4.44 -8.69
C TRP A 1273 54.33 -4.17 -10.12
N ARG A 1274 53.30 -3.32 -10.13
CA ARG A 1274 53.11 -2.10 -10.97
C ARG A 1274 52.91 -2.18 -12.50
N ASN A 1275 51.90 -1.40 -12.92
CA ASN A 1275 51.63 -0.83 -14.25
C ASN A 1275 51.19 -1.85 -15.34
N ARG A 1276 50.16 -1.58 -16.14
CA ARG A 1276 49.25 -0.41 -16.26
C ARG A 1276 47.81 -0.82 -16.01
#